data_AF-A0A8S2AN24-F1
#
_entry.id   AF-A0A8S2AN24-F1
#
_cell.length_a   1.000
_cell.length_b   1.000
_cell.length_c   1.000
_cell.angle_alpha   90.00
_cell.angle_beta   90.00
_cell.angle_gamma   90.00
#
_symmetry.space_group_name_H-M   'P 1'
#
loop_
_entity.id
_entity.type
_entity.pdbx_description
1 polymer ?
#
loop_
_entity_poly.entity_id
_entity_poly.type
_entity_poly.pdbx_seq_one_letter_code
_entity_poly.pdbx_strand_id
1 'polypeptide(L)'
;MVWVLVLLSFIVLCGDGIISEGAASRPRYVDVGAIFSLGTLHGEVTNIAMKAAEEDVNSDPSFLGGSKLRIMTYDAKRNGFLTIMGALQFMETDAVAIIGPQTSIMAHVLSHLANELSVPMLSFTALDPSLSALQFPFFVQTAPSDLFLMRAIAEMISYYGWSEVVALYNDDDNSRNGITALGDELEGRRCKISYKAVLPLDVVITSPREIIDELVKIQGMESRVIIVNTFPRTGRVIFEEAQKLGMMEKGYVWIATTWLTSLLDSVNPLPSKNAESLRGVLTLRIHTPNSRKKKDFVTRWNKLSNGTVGLNVYGLYAYDTVWIIARAVKTLLDSGANISFSSDPKLTSMTGGGSLNLGALSIFDQGSQFLDYIVNTNMTGLTGQIHFLPDRSMIQPSYDIINVVDDGFRQIGYWSNHSGLSILPPESLYNKPSNRSSSNQHLNNVTWPGGTSVTPRGWVFPNNGRRLRIGVPDRASFKEFVSRVDGSNKVQGYAIDVFEAAVKLISYPVPHEFVLFGDGLKNPNFNEFVNNVTTGVFDAVVGDIAIVTKRTRIVDFTQPYIESGLVVVAPVTKLNDTPWAFLRPFTPPMWAVTAAFFLIVGSVIWILEHRINDEFRGPPRKQIVTILWFSFSTMFFAHRENTVSTLGRAVLLIWLFVVLIITSSYTASLTSILTVQQLNSPIRGVDTLISSSGRVGFQVGSYAENYMIDELNIARSRLVPLGSPKEYAAALQNGTVAAIVDERPYIDLFLSEFCGFAIRGQEFTRSGWGFAFPRDSPLAIDMSTAILGLSETGQLQKIHDKWLSRSNCSNLNGAESDEDSEQLKLRSFWGLFLVCGIACFIALFIYFFKIVRDFWRHSKPEEEATVPSPESSRSKTLQRFLAYFDEKEEETKRRLKLPLMATICFQSPSKPIYNFQPKFKLSSPVITKVSAFKPRASVQSKSLVIVTEPEPVFTSVKTFAPATVANLGPGFDFLGCAVDGLGDHVTLHVDPTVRNGEISISEITGTTTKLSFDPHRNCAGIAAMATMKMLGIKSVGLSLALHKGLPLGSGLGSSAASAAAAAVAVNELFGGKLGNDELVLAGLESEAKVSGFHADNIAPAIIGGFVLIRSYEPLDLKPLRFPPEKDLFFVLVSPDFEAPTKKMRAALAKEIPIAHHVWNSSQAAALVAAVLEGDVENLGKALSSDKVVEPKRAPLIPGMEAVKRAALEAGAFGCTISGAGPTAIAVIDTAEKGYEIGEKMVEAFLKVGNLKSIASVKKLDKIGARLIKSM
;
A
#
# COMPACT_ATOMS: atom_id res chain seq x y z
N MET A 1 -57.34 -65.78 67.17
CA MET A 1 -56.77 -66.46 65.98
C MET A 1 -57.80 -66.51 64.85
N VAL A 2 -58.30 -65.35 64.39
CA VAL A 2 -59.20 -65.20 63.20
C VAL A 2 -58.92 -63.90 62.43
N TRP A 3 -58.16 -62.94 62.99
CA TRP A 3 -57.85 -61.66 62.32
C TRP A 3 -56.49 -61.60 61.58
N VAL A 4 -55.69 -62.68 61.56
CA VAL A 4 -54.39 -62.72 60.83
C VAL A 4 -54.49 -63.43 59.46
N LEU A 5 -55.58 -64.16 59.17
CA LEU A 5 -55.77 -64.89 57.91
C LEU A 5 -56.47 -64.07 56.81
N VAL A 6 -57.00 -62.89 57.10
CA VAL A 6 -57.70 -62.04 56.11
C VAL A 6 -56.78 -60.98 55.47
N LEU A 7 -55.58 -60.73 56.04
CA LEU A 7 -54.62 -59.77 55.46
C LEU A 7 -53.60 -60.40 54.50
N LEU A 8 -53.49 -61.73 54.45
CA LEU A 8 -52.51 -62.45 53.60
C LEU A 8 -53.08 -62.91 52.23
N SER A 9 -54.38 -62.76 51.99
CA SER A 9 -55.03 -63.14 50.73
C SER A 9 -55.21 -62.00 49.72
N PHE A 10 -54.77 -60.76 50.04
CA PHE A 10 -55.00 -59.58 49.18
C PHE A 10 -53.78 -59.08 48.39
N ILE A 11 -52.61 -59.74 48.50
CA ILE A 11 -51.40 -59.37 47.72
C ILE A 11 -51.08 -60.40 46.61
N VAL A 12 -51.80 -61.52 46.52
CA VAL A 12 -51.44 -62.64 45.62
C VAL A 12 -52.32 -62.71 44.35
N LEU A 13 -53.35 -61.90 44.18
CA LEU A 13 -54.24 -61.96 43.00
C LEU A 13 -54.67 -60.56 42.56
N CYS A 14 -53.77 -59.85 41.87
CA CYS A 14 -54.05 -58.90 40.77
C CYS A 14 -52.73 -58.25 40.32
N GLY A 15 -52.07 -58.90 39.37
CA GLY A 15 -50.85 -58.38 38.75
C GLY A 15 -50.15 -59.41 37.86
N ASP A 16 -50.90 -60.16 37.05
CA ASP A 16 -50.34 -60.79 35.86
C ASP A 16 -49.78 -59.68 34.96
N GLY A 17 -48.47 -59.66 34.78
CA GLY A 17 -47.82 -58.64 33.97
C GLY A 17 -46.30 -58.65 34.08
N ILE A 18 -45.67 -59.52 33.29
CA ILE A 18 -44.36 -59.29 32.64
C ILE A 18 -43.17 -59.13 33.60
N ILE A 19 -42.46 -60.24 33.88
CA ILE A 19 -40.98 -60.25 33.87
C ILE A 19 -40.53 -61.57 33.25
N SER A 20 -40.41 -61.58 31.92
CA SER A 20 -39.43 -62.43 31.23
C SER A 20 -38.31 -61.49 30.82
N GLU A 21 -37.30 -61.32 31.68
CA GLU A 21 -36.01 -60.77 31.27
C GLU A 21 -35.34 -61.80 30.34
N GLY A 22 -35.66 -61.70 29.05
CA GLY A 22 -34.87 -62.32 28.01
C GLY A 22 -33.57 -61.54 27.86
N ALA A 23 -32.47 -62.09 28.38
CA ALA A 23 -31.13 -61.61 28.05
C ALA A 23 -30.92 -61.73 26.53
N ALA A 24 -30.86 -60.60 25.83
CA ALA A 24 -30.58 -60.55 24.40
C ALA A 24 -29.17 -61.11 24.11
N SER A 25 -29.08 -62.17 23.30
CA SER A 25 -27.81 -62.75 22.89
C SER A 25 -27.07 -61.82 21.94
N ARG A 26 -25.83 -61.44 22.26
CA ARG A 26 -24.97 -60.66 21.35
C ARG A 26 -24.75 -61.39 20.02
N PRO A 27 -24.72 -60.68 18.87
CA PRO A 27 -24.56 -61.31 17.56
C PRO A 27 -23.18 -61.98 17.42
N ARG A 28 -23.13 -63.17 16.82
CA ARG A 28 -21.85 -63.91 16.65
C ARG A 28 -20.91 -63.22 15.65
N TYR A 29 -21.48 -62.63 14.60
CA TYR A 29 -20.77 -61.86 13.59
C TYR A 29 -21.49 -60.53 13.34
N VAL A 30 -20.72 -59.49 13.05
CA VAL A 30 -21.20 -58.20 12.55
C VAL A 30 -20.68 -58.03 11.14
N ASP A 31 -21.60 -57.93 10.17
CA ASP A 31 -21.30 -57.95 8.75
C ASP A 31 -21.11 -56.55 8.17
N VAL A 32 -20.03 -56.37 7.42
CA VAL A 32 -19.68 -55.14 6.72
C VAL A 32 -19.46 -55.47 5.25
N GLY A 33 -20.17 -54.80 4.35
CA GLY A 33 -19.99 -54.95 2.90
C GLY A 33 -18.77 -54.18 2.41
N ALA A 34 -18.09 -54.66 1.37
CA ALA A 34 -17.03 -53.93 0.69
C ALA A 34 -17.15 -54.12 -0.83
N ILE A 35 -17.29 -53.01 -1.58
CA ILE A 35 -17.54 -53.03 -3.03
C ILE A 35 -16.39 -52.34 -3.77
N PHE A 36 -15.54 -53.14 -4.41
CA PHE A 36 -14.38 -52.65 -5.16
C PHE A 36 -14.17 -53.46 -6.44
N SER A 37 -13.36 -52.93 -7.36
CA SER A 37 -12.92 -53.67 -8.54
C SER A 37 -11.56 -54.31 -8.24
N LEU A 38 -11.56 -55.60 -7.88
CA LEU A 38 -10.38 -56.28 -7.34
C LEU A 38 -9.23 -56.39 -8.35
N GLY A 39 -9.56 -56.44 -9.65
CA GLY A 39 -8.57 -56.43 -10.74
C GLY A 39 -7.94 -55.06 -11.04
N THR A 40 -8.06 -54.08 -10.14
CA THR A 40 -7.43 -52.76 -10.29
C THR A 40 -6.32 -52.56 -9.26
N LEU A 41 -5.38 -51.66 -9.55
CA LEU A 41 -4.27 -51.36 -8.64
C LEU A 41 -4.77 -50.99 -7.24
N HIS A 42 -5.78 -50.12 -7.15
CA HIS A 42 -6.39 -49.74 -5.89
C HIS A 42 -7.15 -50.91 -5.23
N GLY A 43 -7.87 -51.71 -6.01
CA GLY A 43 -8.66 -52.83 -5.50
C GLY A 43 -7.82 -53.96 -4.91
N GLU A 44 -6.69 -54.31 -5.55
CA GLU A 44 -5.76 -55.35 -5.05
C GLU A 44 -5.16 -54.95 -3.70
N VAL A 45 -4.60 -53.73 -3.61
CA VAL A 45 -4.01 -53.18 -2.38
C VAL A 45 -5.06 -53.04 -1.28
N THR A 46 -6.25 -52.54 -1.61
CA THR A 46 -7.38 -52.37 -0.68
C THR A 46 -7.81 -53.71 -0.09
N ASN A 47 -7.97 -54.74 -0.91
CA ASN A 47 -8.43 -56.06 -0.46
C ASN A 47 -7.45 -56.70 0.54
N ILE A 48 -6.15 -56.61 0.28
CA ILE A 48 -5.11 -57.10 1.20
C ILE A 48 -5.15 -56.32 2.52
N ALA A 49 -5.25 -54.99 2.45
CA ALA A 49 -5.29 -54.13 3.63
C ALA A 49 -6.53 -54.34 4.51
N MET A 50 -7.72 -54.46 3.91
CA MET A 50 -8.96 -54.70 4.66
C MET A 50 -8.95 -56.06 5.36
N LYS A 51 -8.45 -57.12 4.69
CA LYS A 51 -8.29 -58.45 5.31
C LYS A 51 -7.32 -58.42 6.49
N ALA A 52 -6.19 -57.71 6.34
CA ALA A 52 -5.24 -57.53 7.43
C ALA A 52 -5.88 -56.79 8.63
N ALA A 53 -6.74 -55.79 8.37
CA ALA A 53 -7.47 -55.10 9.42
C ALA A 53 -8.52 -55.99 10.09
N GLU A 54 -9.27 -56.80 9.34
CA GLU A 54 -10.22 -57.78 9.86
C GLU A 54 -9.54 -58.79 10.79
N GLU A 55 -8.38 -59.32 10.39
CA GLU A 55 -7.57 -60.22 11.21
C GLU A 55 -7.08 -59.54 12.48
N ASP A 56 -6.52 -58.33 12.38
CA ASP A 56 -5.98 -57.59 13.52
C ASP A 56 -7.10 -57.20 14.51
N VAL A 57 -8.31 -56.81 14.04
CA VAL A 57 -9.48 -56.55 14.90
C VAL A 57 -9.95 -57.81 15.62
N ASN A 58 -10.03 -58.94 14.92
CA ASN A 58 -10.53 -60.20 15.47
C ASN A 58 -9.48 -60.97 16.31
N SER A 59 -8.22 -60.51 16.31
CA SER A 59 -7.13 -61.13 17.09
C SER A 59 -7.32 -61.00 18.60
N ASP A 60 -8.06 -59.99 19.06
CA ASP A 60 -8.48 -59.79 20.45
C ASP A 60 -10.00 -60.05 20.60
N PRO A 61 -10.43 -61.24 21.04
CA PRO A 61 -11.84 -61.57 21.23
C PRO A 61 -12.57 -60.68 22.24
N SER A 62 -11.84 -59.97 23.11
CA SER A 62 -12.42 -59.06 24.10
C SER A 62 -12.81 -57.70 23.50
N PHE A 63 -12.24 -57.32 22.36
CA PHE A 63 -12.45 -55.98 21.76
C PHE A 63 -13.93 -55.70 21.44
N LEU A 64 -14.60 -56.65 20.76
CA LEU A 64 -16.04 -56.61 20.45
C LEU A 64 -16.89 -57.42 21.44
N GLY A 65 -16.35 -57.74 22.61
CA GLY A 65 -17.10 -58.42 23.68
C GLY A 65 -17.67 -59.79 23.27
N GLY A 66 -16.89 -60.58 22.52
CA GLY A 66 -17.24 -61.95 22.07
C GLY A 66 -17.75 -62.05 20.62
N SER A 67 -18.20 -60.95 20.01
CA SER A 67 -18.58 -60.88 18.60
C SER A 67 -17.35 -60.79 17.68
N LYS A 68 -17.47 -61.17 16.40
CA LYS A 68 -16.42 -61.00 15.38
C LYS A 68 -16.87 -60.07 14.25
N LEU A 69 -15.95 -59.28 13.72
CA LEU A 69 -16.18 -58.48 12.51
C LEU A 69 -15.96 -59.35 11.27
N ARG A 70 -16.83 -59.28 10.27
CA ARG A 70 -16.67 -60.01 9.00
C ARG A 70 -16.83 -59.05 7.81
N ILE A 71 -15.81 -58.99 6.94
CA ILE A 71 -15.85 -58.15 5.75
C ILE A 71 -16.26 -58.99 4.53
N MET A 72 -17.46 -58.73 4.03
CA MET A 72 -17.99 -59.38 2.84
C MET A 72 -17.58 -58.58 1.60
N THR A 73 -16.73 -59.15 0.75
CA THR A 73 -16.20 -58.43 -0.43
C THR A 73 -16.97 -58.81 -1.69
N TYR A 74 -17.36 -57.80 -2.49
CA TYR A 74 -17.98 -57.97 -3.81
C TYR A 74 -17.08 -57.36 -4.90
N ASP A 75 -16.73 -58.16 -5.91
CA ASP A 75 -15.92 -57.70 -7.04
C ASP A 75 -16.78 -57.09 -8.15
N ALA A 76 -16.72 -55.76 -8.26
CA ALA A 76 -17.48 -55.00 -9.26
C ALA A 76 -16.89 -55.04 -10.68
N LYS A 77 -15.68 -55.57 -10.89
CA LYS A 77 -15.03 -55.75 -12.23
C LYS A 77 -15.06 -54.50 -13.14
N ARG A 78 -14.92 -53.30 -12.56
CA ARG A 78 -15.02 -51.99 -13.24
C ARG A 78 -16.36 -51.73 -13.93
N ASN A 79 -17.43 -52.41 -13.51
CA ASN A 79 -18.76 -52.26 -14.09
C ASN A 79 -19.70 -51.57 -13.08
N GLY A 80 -20.27 -50.43 -13.48
CA GLY A 80 -21.18 -49.67 -12.64
C GLY A 80 -22.45 -50.45 -12.26
N PHE A 81 -23.01 -51.23 -13.19
CA PHE A 81 -24.18 -52.07 -12.93
C PHE A 81 -23.88 -53.15 -11.87
N LEU A 82 -22.74 -53.85 -11.99
CA LEU A 82 -22.33 -54.83 -10.97
C LEU A 82 -22.08 -54.16 -9.61
N THR A 83 -21.61 -52.92 -9.60
CA THR A 83 -21.45 -52.15 -8.35
C THR A 83 -22.80 -51.92 -7.66
N ILE A 84 -23.86 -51.60 -8.43
CA ILE A 84 -25.23 -51.46 -7.90
C ILE A 84 -25.77 -52.79 -7.38
N MET A 85 -25.56 -53.88 -8.12
CA MET A 85 -25.99 -55.22 -7.68
C MET A 85 -25.31 -55.64 -6.37
N GLY A 86 -24.00 -55.37 -6.23
CA GLY A 86 -23.27 -55.64 -4.99
C GLY A 86 -23.78 -54.83 -3.81
N ALA A 87 -24.13 -53.56 -4.01
CA ALA A 87 -24.70 -52.71 -2.96
C ALA A 87 -26.06 -53.22 -2.49
N LEU A 88 -26.95 -53.55 -3.44
CA LEU A 88 -28.26 -54.13 -3.12
C LEU A 88 -28.12 -55.46 -2.37
N GLN A 89 -27.16 -56.31 -2.77
CA GLN A 89 -26.89 -57.56 -2.08
C GLN A 89 -26.48 -57.33 -0.62
N PHE A 90 -25.62 -56.34 -0.33
CA PHE A 90 -25.22 -56.06 1.06
C PHE A 90 -26.33 -55.45 1.90
N MET A 91 -27.20 -54.65 1.28
CA MET A 91 -28.38 -54.09 1.92
C MET A 91 -29.52 -55.12 2.14
N GLU A 92 -29.46 -56.27 1.47
CA GLU A 92 -30.30 -57.45 1.74
C GLU A 92 -29.71 -58.35 2.84
N THR A 93 -28.39 -58.38 3.02
CA THR A 93 -27.70 -59.27 3.97
C THR A 93 -27.43 -58.63 5.34
N ASP A 94 -28.27 -57.70 5.80
CA ASP A 94 -28.17 -57.07 7.13
C ASP A 94 -26.77 -56.50 7.46
N ALA A 95 -26.09 -55.90 6.46
CA ALA A 95 -24.78 -55.28 6.67
C ALA A 95 -24.92 -53.92 7.38
N VAL A 96 -24.12 -53.70 8.43
CA VAL A 96 -24.21 -52.46 9.24
C VAL A 96 -23.54 -51.24 8.58
N ALA A 97 -22.66 -51.48 7.61
CA ALA A 97 -22.01 -50.45 6.79
C ALA A 97 -21.48 -51.05 5.49
N ILE A 98 -21.21 -50.18 4.51
CA ILE A 98 -20.59 -50.54 3.24
C ILE A 98 -19.33 -49.70 3.02
N ILE A 99 -18.20 -50.37 2.76
CA ILE A 99 -16.95 -49.74 2.33
C ILE A 99 -16.93 -49.66 0.79
N GLY A 100 -16.74 -48.46 0.26
CA GLY A 100 -16.82 -48.16 -1.17
C GLY A 100 -18.06 -47.34 -1.55
N PRO A 101 -18.37 -47.20 -2.84
CA PRO A 101 -17.70 -47.84 -3.97
C PRO A 101 -16.34 -47.20 -4.29
N GLN A 102 -15.60 -47.84 -5.20
CA GLN A 102 -14.28 -47.39 -5.63
C GLN A 102 -14.30 -46.05 -6.37
N THR A 103 -15.32 -45.77 -7.19
CA THR A 103 -15.40 -44.58 -8.05
C THR A 103 -16.44 -43.59 -7.57
N SER A 104 -16.17 -42.28 -7.73
CA SER A 104 -17.10 -41.22 -7.30
C SER A 104 -18.42 -41.24 -8.08
N ILE A 105 -18.40 -41.63 -9.37
CA ILE A 105 -19.63 -41.79 -10.18
C ILE A 105 -20.62 -42.72 -9.47
N MET A 106 -20.13 -43.88 -8.99
CA MET A 106 -20.99 -44.83 -8.29
C MET A 106 -21.30 -44.38 -6.87
N ALA A 107 -20.42 -43.60 -6.23
CA ALA A 107 -20.71 -43.03 -4.92
C ALA A 107 -21.92 -42.09 -4.98
N HIS A 108 -22.04 -41.25 -6.02
CA HIS A 108 -23.23 -40.41 -6.22
C HIS A 108 -24.52 -41.24 -6.33
N VAL A 109 -24.48 -42.31 -7.13
CA VAL A 109 -25.64 -43.17 -7.35
C VAL A 109 -26.03 -43.92 -6.07
N LEU A 110 -25.06 -44.57 -5.42
CA LEU A 110 -25.31 -45.42 -4.26
C LEU A 110 -25.63 -44.65 -2.98
N SER A 111 -25.16 -43.42 -2.86
CA SER A 111 -25.45 -42.58 -1.69
C SER A 111 -26.94 -42.27 -1.56
N HIS A 112 -27.68 -42.19 -2.66
CA HIS A 112 -29.15 -42.07 -2.60
C HIS A 112 -29.79 -43.30 -1.95
N LEU A 113 -29.30 -44.50 -2.29
CA LEU A 113 -29.80 -45.75 -1.74
C LEU A 113 -29.45 -45.88 -0.25
N ALA A 114 -28.23 -45.51 0.12
CA ALA A 114 -27.77 -45.48 1.50
C ALA A 114 -28.57 -44.54 2.39
N ASN A 115 -28.97 -43.37 1.86
CA ASN A 115 -29.80 -42.41 2.58
C ASN A 115 -31.19 -42.99 2.90
N GLU A 116 -31.83 -43.67 1.94
CA GLU A 116 -33.16 -44.26 2.14
C GLU A 116 -33.12 -45.42 3.13
N LEU A 117 -32.09 -46.27 3.06
CA LEU A 117 -31.98 -47.46 3.92
C LEU A 117 -31.21 -47.19 5.23
N SER A 118 -30.78 -45.95 5.47
CA SER A 118 -30.00 -45.55 6.64
C SER A 118 -28.73 -46.37 6.86
N VAL A 119 -28.06 -46.84 5.80
CA VAL A 119 -26.83 -47.64 5.89
C VAL A 119 -25.62 -46.75 5.61
N PRO A 120 -24.71 -46.52 6.59
CA PRO A 120 -23.53 -45.70 6.35
C PRO A 120 -22.60 -46.28 5.28
N MET A 121 -22.21 -45.44 4.32
CA MET A 121 -21.25 -45.74 3.27
C MET A 121 -19.96 -44.96 3.46
N LEU A 122 -18.83 -45.66 3.50
CA LEU A 122 -17.52 -45.07 3.74
C LEU A 122 -16.60 -45.34 2.57
N SER A 123 -16.03 -44.29 1.96
CA SER A 123 -15.06 -44.46 0.87
C SER A 123 -13.82 -43.60 1.08
N PHE A 124 -12.65 -44.16 0.75
CA PHE A 124 -11.36 -43.46 0.76
C PHE A 124 -10.82 -43.26 -0.66
N THR A 125 -11.55 -43.68 -1.69
CA THR A 125 -11.18 -43.50 -3.12
C THR A 125 -12.19 -42.65 -3.88
N ALA A 126 -13.45 -42.56 -3.44
CA ALA A 126 -14.45 -41.66 -4.00
C ALA A 126 -14.37 -40.28 -3.33
N LEU A 127 -13.46 -39.44 -3.81
CA LEU A 127 -13.03 -38.19 -3.16
C LEU A 127 -13.59 -36.92 -3.82
N ASP A 128 -14.62 -37.06 -4.66
CA ASP A 128 -15.24 -35.96 -5.39
C ASP A 128 -15.70 -34.82 -4.44
N PRO A 129 -15.38 -33.55 -4.74
CA PRO A 129 -15.82 -32.40 -3.97
C PRO A 129 -17.35 -32.25 -3.81
N SER A 130 -18.13 -32.79 -4.74
CA SER A 130 -19.59 -32.66 -4.78
C SER A 130 -20.33 -33.71 -3.95
N LEU A 131 -19.64 -34.71 -3.39
CA LEU A 131 -20.21 -35.68 -2.43
C LEU A 131 -20.42 -35.04 -1.05
N SER A 132 -21.25 -34.00 -1.00
CA SER A 132 -21.52 -33.21 0.21
C SER A 132 -22.42 -33.95 1.20
N ALA A 133 -22.07 -33.86 2.49
CA ALA A 133 -22.86 -34.40 3.59
C ALA A 133 -24.30 -33.84 3.65
N LEU A 134 -24.54 -32.65 3.07
CA LEU A 134 -25.88 -32.04 3.01
C LEU A 134 -26.81 -32.78 2.05
N GLN A 135 -26.27 -33.30 0.95
CA GLN A 135 -27.04 -34.06 -0.04
C GLN A 135 -26.99 -35.56 0.25
N PHE A 136 -25.87 -36.04 0.78
CA PHE A 136 -25.60 -37.46 1.04
C PHE A 136 -25.31 -37.70 2.53
N PRO A 137 -26.31 -37.56 3.41
CA PRO A 137 -26.15 -37.69 4.85
C PRO A 137 -25.77 -39.08 5.34
N PHE A 138 -25.67 -40.13 4.52
CA PHE A 138 -25.10 -41.42 4.95
C PHE A 138 -23.75 -41.74 4.29
N PHE A 139 -23.19 -40.82 3.50
CA PHE A 139 -21.87 -40.99 2.88
C PHE A 139 -20.78 -40.26 3.68
N VAL A 140 -19.64 -40.93 3.87
CA VAL A 140 -18.48 -40.39 4.60
C VAL A 140 -17.19 -40.65 3.82
N GLN A 141 -16.45 -39.57 3.55
CA GLN A 141 -15.12 -39.65 2.94
C GLN A 141 -14.06 -39.91 4.02
N THR A 142 -13.43 -41.09 3.97
CA THR A 142 -12.40 -41.51 4.94
C THR A 142 -10.97 -41.19 4.49
N ALA A 143 -10.82 -40.47 3.38
CA ALA A 143 -9.60 -39.80 2.95
C ALA A 143 -9.90 -38.34 2.56
N PRO A 144 -8.91 -37.44 2.49
CA PRO A 144 -9.14 -36.04 2.16
C PRO A 144 -9.82 -35.85 0.79
N SER A 145 -10.82 -34.97 0.71
CA SER A 145 -11.48 -34.61 -0.55
C SER A 145 -10.49 -34.05 -1.58
N ASP A 146 -10.73 -34.34 -2.87
CA ASP A 146 -9.99 -33.82 -4.00
C ASP A 146 -10.07 -32.28 -4.11
N LEU A 147 -11.01 -31.62 -3.41
CA LEU A 147 -11.03 -30.16 -3.27
C LEU A 147 -9.68 -29.64 -2.76
N PHE A 148 -9.13 -30.31 -1.73
CA PHE A 148 -7.85 -29.92 -1.14
C PHE A 148 -6.67 -30.26 -2.06
N LEU A 149 -6.78 -31.29 -2.89
CA LEU A 149 -5.80 -31.61 -3.92
C LEU A 149 -5.72 -30.48 -4.95
N MET A 150 -6.88 -30.01 -5.43
CA MET A 150 -6.96 -28.91 -6.41
C MET A 150 -6.46 -27.59 -5.81
N ARG A 151 -6.76 -27.32 -4.54
CA ARG A 151 -6.21 -26.19 -3.80
C ARG A 151 -4.68 -26.25 -3.69
N ALA A 152 -4.11 -27.41 -3.41
CA ALA A 152 -2.67 -27.60 -3.35
C ALA A 152 -2.00 -27.32 -4.71
N ILE A 153 -2.60 -27.81 -5.80
CA ILE A 153 -2.13 -27.56 -7.17
C ILE A 153 -2.22 -26.06 -7.52
N ALA A 154 -3.33 -25.39 -7.20
CA ALA A 154 -3.49 -23.96 -7.43
C ALA A 154 -2.46 -23.11 -6.65
N GLU A 155 -2.12 -23.51 -5.42
CA GLU A 155 -1.06 -22.85 -4.65
C GLU A 155 0.33 -23.08 -5.24
N MET A 156 0.62 -24.27 -5.76
CA MET A 156 1.87 -24.52 -6.49
C MET A 156 1.97 -23.65 -7.74
N ILE A 157 0.87 -23.49 -8.49
CA ILE A 157 0.83 -22.67 -9.71
C ILE A 157 1.11 -21.20 -9.39
N SER A 158 0.44 -20.68 -8.37
CA SER A 158 0.65 -19.30 -7.89
C SER A 158 2.07 -19.09 -7.34
N TYR A 159 2.61 -20.07 -6.60
CA TYR A 159 3.97 -20.03 -6.04
C TYR A 159 5.05 -19.88 -7.11
N TYR A 160 4.93 -20.60 -8.24
CA TYR A 160 5.87 -20.48 -9.35
C TYR A 160 5.60 -19.30 -10.29
N GLY A 161 4.57 -18.49 -10.02
CA GLY A 161 4.24 -17.29 -10.79
C GLY A 161 3.61 -17.56 -12.15
N TRP A 162 2.99 -18.74 -12.34
CA TRP A 162 2.31 -19.06 -13.60
C TRP A 162 0.86 -18.60 -13.56
N SER A 163 0.44 -17.82 -14.57
CA SER A 163 -0.90 -17.22 -14.64
C SER A 163 -1.90 -18.03 -15.47
N GLU A 164 -1.44 -18.82 -16.44
CA GLU A 164 -2.28 -19.59 -17.35
C GLU A 164 -1.87 -21.06 -17.41
N VAL A 165 -2.85 -21.95 -17.26
CA VAL A 165 -2.63 -23.41 -17.28
C VAL A 165 -3.60 -24.13 -18.21
N VAL A 166 -3.21 -25.31 -18.66
CA VAL A 166 -4.05 -26.24 -19.41
C VAL A 166 -4.46 -27.40 -18.50
N ALA A 167 -5.75 -27.73 -18.47
CA ALA A 167 -6.27 -28.88 -17.74
C ALA A 167 -6.60 -30.00 -18.72
N LEU A 168 -6.01 -31.18 -18.53
CA LEU A 168 -6.24 -32.39 -19.31
C LEU A 168 -6.81 -33.49 -18.40
N TYR A 169 -8.02 -33.96 -18.69
CA TYR A 169 -8.77 -34.81 -17.76
C TYR A 169 -9.79 -35.75 -18.44
N ASN A 170 -10.18 -36.82 -17.76
CA ASN A 170 -11.20 -37.75 -18.25
C ASN A 170 -12.62 -37.18 -18.08
N ASP A 171 -13.56 -37.54 -18.95
CA ASP A 171 -14.95 -37.07 -18.90
C ASP A 171 -15.82 -37.85 -17.89
N ASP A 172 -15.43 -37.82 -16.61
CA ASP A 172 -16.19 -38.34 -15.47
C ASP A 172 -16.53 -37.26 -14.44
N ASP A 173 -17.47 -37.55 -13.54
CA ASP A 173 -17.91 -36.61 -12.50
C ASP A 173 -16.77 -36.14 -11.60
N ASN A 174 -15.91 -37.07 -11.12
CA ASN A 174 -14.78 -36.74 -10.26
C ASN A 174 -13.81 -35.79 -10.96
N SER A 175 -13.49 -36.09 -12.21
CA SER A 175 -12.58 -35.31 -13.01
C SER A 175 -13.15 -33.94 -13.39
N ARG A 176 -14.43 -33.86 -13.82
CA ARG A 176 -15.13 -32.60 -14.13
C ARG A 176 -15.24 -31.70 -12.89
N ASN A 177 -15.68 -32.25 -11.77
CA ASN A 177 -15.86 -31.52 -10.53
C ASN A 177 -14.51 -31.10 -9.94
N GLY A 178 -13.49 -31.94 -10.04
CA GLY A 178 -12.10 -31.60 -9.68
C GLY A 178 -11.56 -30.43 -10.50
N ILE A 179 -11.70 -30.46 -11.83
CA ILE A 179 -11.25 -29.34 -12.69
C ILE A 179 -12.08 -28.07 -12.49
N THR A 180 -13.34 -28.20 -12.09
CA THR A 180 -14.18 -27.05 -11.70
C THR A 180 -13.65 -26.42 -10.41
N ALA A 181 -13.42 -27.23 -9.37
CA ALA A 181 -12.81 -26.77 -8.11
C ALA A 181 -11.42 -26.16 -8.32
N LEU A 182 -10.61 -26.71 -9.23
CA LEU A 182 -9.34 -26.11 -9.63
C LEU A 182 -9.53 -24.72 -10.27
N GLY A 183 -10.54 -24.57 -11.13
CA GLY A 183 -10.88 -23.28 -11.73
C GLY A 183 -11.18 -22.22 -10.67
N ASP A 184 -12.02 -22.56 -9.71
CA ASP A 184 -12.41 -21.66 -8.60
C ASP A 184 -11.20 -21.28 -7.74
N GLU A 185 -10.33 -22.25 -7.41
CA GLU A 185 -9.12 -22.00 -6.63
C GLU A 185 -8.08 -21.17 -7.40
N LEU A 186 -7.99 -21.31 -8.73
CA LEU A 186 -7.11 -20.49 -9.57
C LEU A 186 -7.62 -19.05 -9.69
N GLU A 187 -8.93 -18.86 -9.86
CA GLU A 187 -9.54 -17.54 -9.97
C GLU A 187 -9.28 -16.70 -8.72
N GLY A 188 -9.44 -17.29 -7.53
CA GLY A 188 -9.09 -16.65 -6.25
C GLY A 188 -7.62 -16.22 -6.13
N ARG A 189 -6.74 -16.71 -7.02
CA ARG A 189 -5.30 -16.44 -7.08
C ARG A 189 -4.88 -15.68 -8.34
N ARG A 190 -5.82 -15.09 -9.08
CA ARG A 190 -5.59 -14.38 -10.37
C ARG A 190 -4.90 -15.25 -11.43
N CYS A 191 -5.15 -16.54 -11.38
CA CYS A 191 -4.72 -17.52 -12.39
C CYS A 191 -5.96 -18.03 -13.12
N LYS A 192 -5.80 -18.60 -14.32
CA LYS A 192 -6.94 -19.17 -15.07
C LYS A 192 -6.56 -20.43 -15.83
N ILE A 193 -7.55 -21.26 -16.10
CA ILE A 193 -7.45 -22.37 -17.03
C ILE A 193 -7.70 -21.80 -18.44
N SER A 194 -6.67 -21.76 -19.28
CA SER A 194 -6.76 -21.26 -20.66
C SER A 194 -7.39 -22.27 -21.61
N TYR A 195 -7.24 -23.56 -21.32
CA TYR A 195 -7.84 -24.64 -22.10
C TYR A 195 -8.18 -25.87 -21.25
N LYS A 196 -9.32 -26.50 -21.55
CA LYS A 196 -9.81 -27.74 -20.94
C LYS A 196 -9.85 -28.84 -22.01
N ALA A 197 -8.85 -29.72 -21.99
CA ALA A 197 -8.75 -30.88 -22.87
C ALA A 197 -9.47 -32.08 -22.23
N VAL A 198 -10.56 -32.51 -22.85
CA VAL A 198 -11.43 -33.57 -22.33
C VAL A 198 -11.17 -34.87 -23.06
N LEU A 199 -10.90 -35.94 -22.30
CA LEU A 199 -10.64 -37.28 -22.81
C LEU A 199 -11.76 -38.26 -22.43
N PRO A 200 -12.10 -39.25 -23.27
CA PRO A 200 -13.07 -40.27 -22.88
C PRO A 200 -12.54 -41.19 -21.79
N LEU A 201 -13.42 -42.03 -21.24
CA LEU A 201 -13.07 -42.97 -20.15
C LEU A 201 -12.11 -44.07 -20.61
N ASP A 202 -11.28 -44.57 -19.69
CA ASP A 202 -10.32 -45.67 -19.89
C ASP A 202 -10.91 -46.95 -20.50
N VAL A 203 -12.21 -47.18 -20.33
CA VAL A 203 -12.94 -48.35 -20.87
C VAL A 203 -13.24 -48.20 -22.36
N VAL A 204 -13.31 -46.96 -22.84
CA VAL A 204 -13.66 -46.59 -24.23
C VAL A 204 -12.40 -46.38 -25.08
N ILE A 205 -11.32 -45.87 -24.48
CA ILE A 205 -10.05 -45.63 -25.19
C ILE A 205 -9.45 -46.96 -25.68
N THR A 206 -9.57 -47.19 -26.98
CA THR A 206 -9.02 -48.36 -27.70
C THR A 206 -7.79 -48.00 -28.54
N SER A 207 -7.56 -46.71 -28.83
CA SER A 207 -6.36 -46.20 -29.51
C SER A 207 -5.92 -44.84 -28.95
N PRO A 208 -4.63 -44.46 -29.05
CA PRO A 208 -4.11 -43.20 -28.53
C PRO A 208 -4.45 -41.96 -29.41
N ARG A 209 -5.20 -42.12 -30.51
CA ARG A 209 -5.47 -41.04 -31.48
C ARG A 209 -6.09 -39.80 -30.82
N GLU A 210 -7.13 -39.98 -30.01
CA GLU A 210 -7.82 -38.88 -29.34
C GLU A 210 -6.89 -38.11 -28.37
N ILE A 211 -5.98 -38.83 -27.71
CA ILE A 211 -4.96 -38.24 -26.83
C ILE A 211 -3.97 -37.41 -27.66
N ILE A 212 -3.51 -37.95 -28.78
CA ILE A 212 -2.58 -37.25 -29.69
C ILE A 212 -3.21 -35.98 -30.24
N ASP A 213 -4.47 -36.03 -30.66
CA ASP A 213 -5.19 -34.87 -31.21
C ASP A 213 -5.29 -33.73 -30.19
N GLU A 214 -5.59 -34.06 -28.92
CA GLU A 214 -5.60 -33.06 -27.84
C GLU A 214 -4.19 -32.53 -27.53
N LEU A 215 -3.17 -33.40 -27.46
CA LEU A 215 -1.78 -32.97 -27.22
C LEU A 215 -1.24 -32.03 -28.31
N VAL A 216 -1.60 -32.27 -29.58
CA VAL A 216 -1.22 -31.39 -30.70
C VAL A 216 -1.86 -30.00 -30.57
N LYS A 217 -3.13 -29.92 -30.11
CA LYS A 217 -3.77 -28.62 -29.83
C LYS A 217 -3.04 -27.89 -28.72
N ILE A 218 -2.71 -28.60 -27.63
CA ILE A 218 -1.99 -28.04 -26.47
C ILE A 218 -0.60 -27.55 -26.89
N GLN A 219 0.10 -28.28 -27.74
CA GLN A 219 1.42 -27.88 -28.25
C GLN A 219 1.39 -26.54 -28.97
N GLY A 220 0.30 -26.22 -29.68
CA GLY A 220 0.10 -24.96 -30.39
C GLY A 220 -0.28 -23.76 -29.52
N MET A 221 -0.56 -23.95 -28.23
CA MET A 221 -0.98 -22.88 -27.31
C MET A 221 0.21 -22.11 -26.73
N GLU A 222 -0.03 -21.00 -26.02
CA GLU A 222 1.02 -20.23 -25.34
C GLU A 222 1.43 -20.87 -24.01
N SER A 223 0.47 -21.36 -23.23
CA SER A 223 0.74 -22.00 -21.94
C SER A 223 1.54 -23.30 -22.12
N ARG A 224 2.47 -23.52 -21.20
CA ARG A 224 3.32 -24.71 -21.10
C ARG A 224 3.15 -25.45 -19.77
N VAL A 225 2.17 -25.04 -18.96
CA VAL A 225 1.83 -25.67 -17.69
C VAL A 225 0.60 -26.55 -17.90
N ILE A 226 0.78 -27.87 -17.83
CA ILE A 226 -0.27 -28.85 -18.07
C ILE A 226 -0.56 -29.65 -16.81
N ILE A 227 -1.84 -29.69 -16.44
CA ILE A 227 -2.36 -30.42 -15.29
C ILE A 227 -3.07 -31.67 -15.81
N VAL A 228 -2.67 -32.85 -15.32
CA VAL A 228 -3.15 -34.15 -15.79
C VAL A 228 -3.96 -34.83 -14.68
N ASN A 229 -5.28 -34.70 -14.77
CA ASN A 229 -6.22 -35.32 -13.83
C ASN A 229 -6.94 -36.52 -14.48
N THR A 230 -6.32 -37.70 -14.40
CA THR A 230 -6.77 -38.90 -15.11
C THR A 230 -6.62 -40.16 -14.27
N PHE A 231 -6.86 -41.33 -14.85
CA PHE A 231 -6.52 -42.62 -14.26
C PHE A 231 -5.11 -43.10 -14.64
N PRO A 232 -4.51 -44.05 -13.88
CA PRO A 232 -3.13 -44.52 -14.13
C PRO A 232 -2.85 -45.06 -15.54
N ARG A 233 -3.84 -45.69 -16.18
CA ARG A 233 -3.67 -46.27 -17.52
C ARG A 233 -3.57 -45.19 -18.58
N THR A 234 -4.55 -44.27 -18.62
CA THR A 234 -4.59 -43.16 -19.57
C THR A 234 -3.46 -42.17 -19.32
N GLY A 235 -3.16 -41.87 -18.06
CA GLY A 235 -2.04 -41.02 -17.65
C GLY A 235 -0.70 -41.50 -18.22
N ARG A 236 -0.43 -42.81 -18.18
CA ARG A 236 0.78 -43.38 -18.78
C ARG A 236 0.85 -43.15 -20.30
N VAL A 237 -0.25 -43.37 -21.01
CA VAL A 237 -0.31 -43.18 -22.47
C VAL A 237 -0.09 -41.71 -22.83
N ILE A 238 -0.66 -40.77 -22.06
CA ILE A 238 -0.45 -39.32 -22.25
C ILE A 238 1.04 -38.98 -22.22
N PHE A 239 1.77 -39.41 -21.19
CA PHE A 239 3.20 -39.10 -21.07
C PHE A 239 4.06 -39.80 -22.13
N GLU A 240 3.72 -41.04 -22.51
CA GLU A 240 4.38 -41.74 -23.61
C GLU A 240 4.22 -41.00 -24.96
N GLU A 241 3.03 -40.51 -25.28
CA GLU A 241 2.78 -39.75 -26.51
C GLU A 241 3.34 -38.31 -26.42
N ALA A 242 3.25 -37.66 -25.26
CA ALA A 242 3.84 -36.34 -25.02
C ALA A 242 5.35 -36.34 -25.21
N GLN A 243 6.04 -37.42 -24.79
CA GLN A 243 7.47 -37.59 -25.03
C GLN A 243 7.77 -37.70 -26.54
N LYS A 244 6.99 -38.47 -27.30
CA LYS A 244 7.15 -38.59 -28.76
C LYS A 244 6.90 -37.27 -29.50
N LEU A 245 6.03 -36.42 -28.96
CA LEU A 245 5.72 -35.09 -29.48
C LEU A 245 6.72 -34.00 -29.03
N GLY A 246 7.76 -34.35 -28.26
CA GLY A 246 8.75 -33.39 -27.75
C GLY A 246 8.23 -32.49 -26.62
N MET A 247 7.09 -32.82 -26.02
CA MET A 247 6.48 -32.03 -24.93
C MET A 247 7.07 -32.35 -23.55
N MET A 248 8.07 -33.24 -23.47
CA MET A 248 8.85 -33.56 -22.27
C MET A 248 10.24 -32.89 -22.27
N GLU A 249 10.44 -31.90 -23.13
CA GLU A 249 11.67 -31.11 -23.23
C GLU A 249 11.66 -29.86 -22.34
N LYS A 250 12.78 -29.12 -22.34
CA LYS A 250 12.94 -27.88 -21.57
C LYS A 250 11.87 -26.85 -21.93
N GLY A 251 11.18 -26.35 -20.92
CA GLY A 251 10.16 -25.30 -21.05
C GLY A 251 8.74 -25.76 -20.70
N TYR A 252 8.49 -27.07 -20.72
CA TYR A 252 7.22 -27.66 -20.28
C TYR A 252 7.19 -27.91 -18.78
N VAL A 253 5.99 -27.83 -18.22
CA VAL A 253 5.68 -28.17 -16.83
C VAL A 253 4.50 -29.11 -16.83
N TRP A 254 4.65 -30.24 -16.13
CA TRP A 254 3.60 -31.26 -16.01
C TRP A 254 3.30 -31.52 -14.53
N ILE A 255 2.03 -31.42 -14.17
CA ILE A 255 1.53 -31.70 -12.82
C ILE A 255 0.47 -32.79 -12.92
N ALA A 256 0.78 -33.99 -12.44
CA ALA A 256 -0.17 -35.10 -12.35
C ALA A 256 -0.82 -35.17 -10.96
N THR A 257 -2.10 -35.53 -10.91
CA THR A 257 -2.80 -35.76 -9.63
C THR A 257 -2.33 -37.05 -8.94
N THR A 258 -2.99 -37.46 -7.85
CA THR A 258 -2.57 -38.56 -6.95
C THR A 258 -2.53 -39.95 -7.60
N TRP A 259 -3.08 -40.11 -8.81
CA TRP A 259 -2.99 -41.36 -9.56
C TRP A 259 -1.52 -41.73 -9.85
N LEU A 260 -0.65 -40.74 -10.09
CA LEU A 260 0.75 -41.01 -10.43
C LEU A 260 1.50 -41.54 -9.22
N THR A 261 1.37 -40.91 -8.05
CA THR A 261 2.00 -41.42 -6.81
C THR A 261 1.50 -42.81 -6.43
N SER A 262 0.22 -43.11 -6.67
CA SER A 262 -0.33 -44.45 -6.50
C SER A 262 0.36 -45.49 -7.37
N LEU A 263 0.66 -45.14 -8.63
CA LEU A 263 1.42 -46.00 -9.54
C LEU A 263 2.88 -46.17 -9.08
N LEU A 264 3.55 -45.07 -8.70
CA LEU A 264 4.94 -45.07 -8.24
C LEU A 264 5.13 -45.93 -6.97
N ASP A 265 4.19 -45.86 -6.03
CA ASP A 265 4.26 -46.58 -4.75
C ASP A 265 3.93 -48.08 -4.90
N SER A 266 3.06 -48.42 -5.87
CA SER A 266 2.60 -49.81 -6.06
C SER A 266 3.50 -50.61 -7.00
N VAL A 267 4.19 -49.95 -7.93
CA VAL A 267 5.05 -50.56 -8.96
C VAL A 267 6.46 -49.98 -8.83
N ASN A 268 7.26 -50.51 -7.91
CA ASN A 268 8.63 -50.03 -7.64
C ASN A 268 9.65 -51.19 -7.72
N PRO A 269 10.68 -51.10 -8.60
CA PRO A 269 11.00 -50.00 -9.51
C PRO A 269 10.10 -49.96 -10.75
N LEU A 270 9.90 -48.77 -11.30
CA LEU A 270 9.19 -48.61 -12.58
C LEU A 270 10.01 -49.20 -13.73
N PRO A 271 9.35 -49.75 -14.77
CA PRO A 271 10.03 -50.10 -16.02
C PRO A 271 10.77 -48.89 -16.60
N SER A 272 12.00 -49.09 -17.09
CA SER A 272 12.90 -48.02 -17.56
C SER A 272 12.25 -47.07 -18.59
N LYS A 273 11.51 -47.64 -19.55
CA LYS A 273 10.76 -46.88 -20.57
C LYS A 273 9.76 -45.88 -19.97
N ASN A 274 9.14 -46.22 -18.83
CA ASN A 274 8.16 -45.37 -18.17
C ASN A 274 8.83 -44.33 -17.26
N ALA A 275 9.99 -44.66 -16.69
CA ALA A 275 10.76 -43.73 -15.89
C ALA A 275 11.26 -42.55 -16.75
N GLU A 276 11.65 -42.80 -18.01
CA GLU A 276 12.06 -41.76 -18.94
C GLU A 276 10.93 -40.80 -19.34
N SER A 277 9.73 -41.33 -19.64
CA SER A 277 8.59 -40.51 -20.07
C SER A 277 7.96 -39.67 -18.94
N LEU A 278 8.25 -40.02 -17.68
CA LEU A 278 7.76 -39.31 -16.49
C LEU A 278 8.80 -38.37 -15.88
N ARG A 279 10.00 -38.29 -16.44
CA ARG A 279 11.09 -37.48 -15.90
C ARG A 279 10.69 -36.00 -15.81
N GLY A 280 10.83 -35.44 -14.60
CA GLY A 280 10.55 -34.04 -14.30
C GLY A 280 9.07 -33.71 -14.04
N VAL A 281 8.19 -34.70 -14.04
CA VAL A 281 6.77 -34.52 -13.68
C VAL A 281 6.64 -34.26 -12.18
N LEU A 282 5.77 -33.32 -11.82
CA LEU A 282 5.35 -33.09 -10.44
C LEU A 282 4.06 -33.85 -10.15
N THR A 283 3.93 -34.36 -8.93
CA THR A 283 2.71 -35.00 -8.47
C THR A 283 2.56 -34.89 -6.96
N LEU A 284 1.37 -35.20 -6.45
CA LEU A 284 1.03 -35.10 -5.04
C LEU A 284 0.71 -36.49 -4.49
N ARG A 285 1.14 -36.76 -3.26
CA ARG A 285 0.76 -37.95 -2.49
C ARG A 285 -0.05 -37.48 -1.29
N ILE A 286 -1.14 -38.15 -0.94
CA ILE A 286 -1.85 -37.84 0.32
C ILE A 286 -0.88 -38.06 1.48
N HIS A 287 -0.68 -37.03 2.30
CA HIS A 287 0.31 -37.07 3.37
C HIS A 287 -0.16 -38.01 4.48
N THR A 288 0.74 -38.89 4.93
CA THR A 288 0.53 -39.74 6.10
C THR A 288 1.77 -39.69 7.01
N PRO A 289 1.63 -39.25 8.27
CA PRO A 289 2.76 -39.05 9.17
C PRO A 289 3.61 -40.31 9.35
N ASN A 290 4.90 -40.13 9.58
CA ASN A 290 5.83 -41.24 9.75
C ASN A 290 5.75 -41.85 11.17
N SER A 291 4.66 -42.58 11.44
CA SER A 291 4.40 -43.19 12.76
C SER A 291 5.04 -44.58 12.91
N ARG A 292 5.24 -45.02 14.16
CA ARG A 292 5.71 -46.39 14.45
C ARG A 292 4.73 -47.44 13.90
N LYS A 293 3.41 -47.23 14.09
CA LYS A 293 2.36 -48.12 13.56
C LYS A 293 2.45 -48.28 12.04
N LYS A 294 2.65 -47.18 11.30
CA LYS A 294 2.86 -47.20 9.85
C LYS A 294 4.10 -48.01 9.47
N LYS A 295 5.23 -47.78 10.13
CA LYS A 295 6.48 -48.54 9.86
C LYS A 295 6.31 -50.04 10.11
N ASP A 296 5.64 -50.41 11.21
CA ASP A 296 5.39 -51.81 11.55
C ASP A 296 4.47 -52.48 10.51
N PHE A 297 3.43 -51.79 10.05
CA PHE A 297 2.55 -52.28 8.98
C PHE A 297 3.27 -52.39 7.63
N VAL A 298 4.05 -51.38 7.23
CA VAL A 298 4.88 -51.41 6.01
C VAL A 298 5.85 -52.60 6.03
N THR A 299 6.42 -52.93 7.20
CA THR A 299 7.34 -54.07 7.36
C THR A 299 6.63 -55.42 7.18
N ARG A 300 5.36 -55.52 7.60
CA ARG A 300 4.51 -56.71 7.38
C ARG A 300 4.00 -56.82 5.95
N TRP A 301 3.91 -55.71 5.21
CA TRP A 301 3.25 -55.65 3.90
C TRP A 301 3.75 -56.70 2.90
N ASN A 302 5.07 -56.87 2.76
CA ASN A 302 5.63 -57.85 1.82
C ASN A 302 5.17 -59.29 2.08
N LYS A 303 4.89 -59.64 3.35
CA LYS A 303 4.33 -60.95 3.71
C LYS A 303 2.84 -61.02 3.39
N LEU A 304 2.11 -59.92 3.55
CA LEU A 304 0.68 -59.83 3.27
C LEU A 304 0.38 -59.84 1.76
N SER A 305 1.22 -59.18 0.97
CA SER A 305 1.06 -59.08 -0.49
C SER A 305 1.76 -60.19 -1.27
N ASN A 306 2.48 -61.10 -0.61
CA ASN A 306 3.36 -62.07 -1.28
C ASN A 306 4.35 -61.42 -2.28
N GLY A 307 4.64 -60.13 -2.12
CA GLY A 307 5.49 -59.35 -3.04
C GLY A 307 4.86 -59.04 -4.40
N THR A 308 3.55 -59.26 -4.62
CA THR A 308 2.90 -58.99 -5.91
C THR A 308 2.68 -57.51 -6.18
N VAL A 309 2.41 -56.73 -5.12
CA VAL A 309 2.08 -55.30 -5.21
C VAL A 309 2.66 -54.50 -4.05
N GLY A 310 3.15 -53.29 -4.34
CA GLY A 310 3.63 -52.33 -3.35
C GLY A 310 2.49 -51.65 -2.58
N LEU A 311 2.79 -51.13 -1.38
CA LEU A 311 1.82 -50.44 -0.53
C LEU A 311 1.69 -48.97 -0.94
N ASN A 312 0.55 -48.61 -1.52
CA ASN A 312 0.18 -47.21 -1.74
C ASN A 312 -0.64 -46.64 -0.57
N VAL A 313 -0.84 -45.31 -0.56
CA VAL A 313 -1.53 -44.61 0.53
C VAL A 313 -2.99 -45.06 0.72
N TYR A 314 -3.68 -45.46 -0.35
CA TYR A 314 -5.06 -45.94 -0.27
C TYR A 314 -5.17 -47.25 0.51
N GLY A 315 -4.12 -48.10 0.51
CA GLY A 315 -4.06 -49.27 1.40
C GLY A 315 -4.02 -48.92 2.88
N LEU A 316 -3.34 -47.82 3.24
CA LEU A 316 -3.32 -47.33 4.63
C LEU A 316 -4.70 -46.84 5.06
N TYR A 317 -5.38 -46.08 4.18
CA TYR A 317 -6.75 -45.64 4.45
C TYR A 317 -7.74 -46.79 4.49
N ALA A 318 -7.64 -47.78 3.61
CA ALA A 318 -8.49 -48.98 3.65
C ALA A 318 -8.41 -49.69 5.01
N TYR A 319 -7.19 -49.86 5.54
CA TYR A 319 -6.96 -50.45 6.85
C TYR A 319 -7.61 -49.62 7.96
N ASP A 320 -7.40 -48.30 7.96
CA ASP A 320 -7.95 -47.41 8.96
C ASP A 320 -9.49 -47.28 8.89
N THR A 321 -10.09 -47.33 7.68
CA THR A 321 -11.56 -47.32 7.49
C THR A 321 -12.22 -48.52 8.18
N VAL A 322 -11.61 -49.71 8.11
CA VAL A 322 -12.08 -50.89 8.85
C VAL A 322 -12.02 -50.64 10.37
N TRP A 323 -10.95 -50.02 10.86
CA TRP A 323 -10.82 -49.69 12.29
C TRP A 323 -11.81 -48.62 12.77
N ILE A 324 -12.15 -47.64 11.92
CA ILE A 324 -13.22 -46.66 12.20
C ILE A 324 -14.54 -47.41 12.41
N ILE A 325 -14.89 -48.31 11.48
CA ILE A 325 -16.11 -49.12 11.58
C ILE A 325 -16.07 -50.02 12.82
N ALA A 326 -14.95 -50.71 13.07
CA ALA A 326 -14.82 -51.60 14.23
C ALA A 326 -15.00 -50.87 15.57
N ARG A 327 -14.51 -49.63 15.68
CA ARG A 327 -14.72 -48.78 16.88
C ARG A 327 -16.15 -48.29 17.01
N ALA A 328 -16.79 -47.92 15.90
CA ALA A 328 -18.21 -47.57 15.90
C ALA A 328 -19.07 -48.77 16.32
N VAL A 329 -18.76 -49.98 15.82
CA VAL A 329 -19.46 -51.23 16.20
C VAL A 329 -19.26 -51.51 17.68
N LYS A 330 -18.03 -51.38 18.18
CA LYS A 330 -17.74 -51.50 19.60
C LYS A 330 -18.61 -50.57 20.45
N THR A 331 -18.68 -49.30 20.07
CA THR A 331 -19.45 -48.28 20.80
C THR A 331 -20.95 -48.59 20.76
N LEU A 332 -21.46 -49.07 19.64
CA LEU A 332 -22.85 -49.50 19.48
C LEU A 332 -23.19 -50.71 20.36
N LEU A 333 -22.32 -51.72 20.41
CA LEU A 333 -22.52 -52.91 21.24
C LEU A 333 -22.39 -52.60 22.75
N ASP A 334 -21.47 -51.70 23.10
CA ASP A 334 -21.24 -51.28 24.50
C ASP A 334 -22.37 -50.38 25.03
N SER A 335 -23.13 -49.70 24.16
CA SER A 335 -24.30 -48.88 24.55
C SER A 335 -25.54 -49.70 24.89
N GLY A 336 -25.51 -51.03 24.69
CA GLY A 336 -26.64 -51.92 24.92
C GLY A 336 -27.71 -51.89 23.82
N ALA A 337 -27.44 -51.20 22.69
CA ALA A 337 -28.32 -51.21 21.53
C ALA A 337 -28.33 -52.60 20.87
N ASN A 338 -29.54 -53.09 20.52
CA ASN A 338 -29.68 -54.32 19.75
C ASN A 338 -29.63 -53.99 18.26
N ILE A 339 -28.71 -54.60 17.50
CA ILE A 339 -28.61 -54.40 16.05
C ILE A 339 -29.85 -55.01 15.40
N SER A 340 -30.71 -54.18 14.82
CA SER A 340 -31.96 -54.60 14.18
C SER A 340 -32.15 -53.98 12.80
N PHE A 341 -32.90 -54.70 11.97
CA PHE A 341 -33.21 -54.34 10.59
C PHE A 341 -34.72 -54.46 10.39
N SER A 342 -35.35 -53.42 9.83
CA SER A 342 -36.79 -53.36 9.59
C SER A 342 -37.10 -53.26 8.10
N SER A 343 -38.23 -53.84 7.67
CA SER A 343 -38.69 -53.72 6.29
C SER A 343 -39.32 -52.33 6.05
N ASP A 344 -38.98 -51.67 4.94
CA ASP A 344 -39.64 -50.41 4.57
C ASP A 344 -41.06 -50.70 4.04
N PRO A 345 -42.12 -50.16 4.69
CA PRO A 345 -43.50 -50.34 4.24
C PRO A 345 -43.74 -49.92 2.77
N LYS A 346 -43.02 -48.91 2.27
CA LYS A 346 -43.11 -48.46 0.86
C LYS A 346 -42.61 -49.52 -0.11
N LEU A 347 -41.50 -50.18 0.20
CA LEU A 347 -40.87 -51.20 -0.64
C LEU A 347 -41.64 -52.52 -0.61
N THR A 348 -42.21 -52.89 0.54
CA THR A 348 -43.09 -54.08 0.65
C THR A 348 -44.40 -53.94 -0.13
N SER A 349 -44.87 -52.72 -0.43
CA SER A 349 -46.07 -52.51 -1.25
C SER A 349 -45.85 -52.75 -2.76
N MET A 350 -44.59 -52.82 -3.20
CA MET A 350 -44.20 -52.98 -4.61
C MET A 350 -43.96 -54.45 -5.01
N THR A 351 -44.26 -55.41 -4.13
CA THR A 351 -44.07 -56.87 -4.36
C THR A 351 -45.14 -57.49 -5.28
N GLY A 352 -45.54 -56.77 -6.33
CA GLY A 352 -46.54 -57.19 -7.30
C GLY A 352 -45.96 -57.45 -8.68
N GLY A 353 -45.07 -58.45 -8.81
CA GLY A 353 -44.74 -59.08 -10.10
C GLY A 353 -43.29 -58.95 -10.59
N GLY A 354 -42.50 -60.00 -10.39
CA GLY A 354 -41.45 -60.42 -11.33
C GLY A 354 -40.03 -59.84 -11.18
N SER A 355 -39.13 -60.63 -10.61
CA SER A 355 -37.65 -60.66 -10.73
C SER A 355 -36.76 -59.84 -9.79
N LEU A 356 -37.23 -58.82 -9.07
CA LEU A 356 -36.43 -58.14 -8.04
C LEU A 356 -37.14 -58.17 -6.69
N ASN A 357 -36.55 -58.83 -5.68
CA ASN A 357 -37.09 -58.93 -4.33
C ASN A 357 -36.81 -57.64 -3.53
N LEU A 358 -37.34 -56.50 -3.99
CA LEU A 358 -37.13 -55.19 -3.35
C LEU A 358 -37.68 -55.14 -1.91
N GLY A 359 -38.60 -56.05 -1.55
CA GLY A 359 -39.10 -56.21 -0.19
C GLY A 359 -38.11 -56.89 0.77
N ALA A 360 -36.99 -57.44 0.27
CA ALA A 360 -35.91 -57.97 1.09
C ALA A 360 -34.87 -56.90 1.50
N LEU A 361 -34.97 -55.69 0.96
CA LEU A 361 -34.16 -54.56 1.43
C LEU A 361 -34.68 -54.07 2.78
N SER A 362 -33.77 -53.95 3.74
CA SER A 362 -34.10 -53.53 5.09
C SER A 362 -33.43 -52.20 5.46
N ILE A 363 -34.15 -51.39 6.22
CA ILE A 363 -33.62 -50.19 6.87
C ILE A 363 -32.81 -50.63 8.08
N PHE A 364 -31.59 -50.10 8.23
CA PHE A 364 -30.82 -50.29 9.44
C PHE A 364 -31.34 -49.34 10.53
N ASP A 365 -32.06 -49.88 11.52
CA ASP A 365 -32.81 -49.08 12.50
C ASP A 365 -31.92 -48.16 13.33
N GLN A 366 -30.70 -48.59 13.65
CA GLN A 366 -29.71 -47.80 14.39
C GLN A 366 -28.74 -47.06 13.46
N GLY A 367 -29.03 -46.97 12.16
CA GLY A 367 -28.16 -46.38 11.14
C GLY A 367 -27.67 -44.98 11.44
N SER A 368 -28.58 -44.07 11.82
CA SER A 368 -28.23 -42.69 12.17
C SER A 368 -27.32 -42.61 13.40
N GLN A 369 -27.64 -43.41 14.43
CA GLN A 369 -26.82 -43.48 15.66
C GLN A 369 -25.43 -44.07 15.36
N PHE A 370 -25.37 -45.07 14.48
CA PHE A 370 -24.11 -45.69 14.06
C PHE A 370 -23.25 -44.72 13.25
N LEU A 371 -23.86 -43.95 12.35
CA LEU A 371 -23.20 -42.86 11.64
C LEU A 371 -22.63 -41.82 12.60
N ASP A 372 -23.37 -41.43 13.63
CA ASP A 372 -22.87 -40.49 14.64
C ASP A 372 -21.64 -41.04 15.37
N TYR A 373 -21.58 -42.35 15.65
CA TYR A 373 -20.38 -42.98 16.20
C TYR A 373 -19.20 -43.00 15.21
N ILE A 374 -19.47 -43.18 13.92
CA ILE A 374 -18.44 -43.09 12.86
C ILE A 374 -17.86 -41.66 12.82
N VAL A 375 -18.71 -40.64 12.70
CA VAL A 375 -18.27 -39.24 12.54
C VAL A 375 -17.60 -38.72 13.82
N ASN A 376 -18.03 -39.16 15.00
CA ASN A 376 -17.40 -38.79 16.28
C ASN A 376 -16.18 -39.65 16.63
N THR A 377 -15.73 -40.55 15.74
CA THR A 377 -14.53 -41.35 15.97
C THR A 377 -13.31 -40.45 16.12
N ASN A 378 -12.57 -40.64 17.21
CA ASN A 378 -11.29 -40.00 17.47
C ASN A 378 -10.23 -41.07 17.75
N MET A 379 -9.35 -41.31 16.79
CA MET A 379 -8.35 -42.36 16.86
C MET A 379 -7.04 -41.98 16.18
N THR A 380 -5.96 -42.67 16.55
CA THR A 380 -4.68 -42.59 15.84
C THR A 380 -4.44 -43.91 15.09
N GLY A 381 -4.63 -43.87 13.77
CA GLY A 381 -4.46 -45.00 12.84
C GLY A 381 -3.07 -45.07 12.21
N LEU A 382 -2.98 -45.78 11.07
CA LEU A 382 -1.78 -45.81 10.22
C LEU A 382 -1.57 -44.48 9.48
N THR A 383 -2.66 -43.80 9.15
CA THR A 383 -2.69 -42.54 8.38
C THR A 383 -2.51 -41.29 9.24
N GLY A 384 -2.40 -41.46 10.56
CA GLY A 384 -2.20 -40.37 11.52
C GLY A 384 -3.40 -40.19 12.46
N GLN A 385 -3.69 -38.95 12.82
CA GLN A 385 -4.86 -38.61 13.63
C GLN A 385 -6.11 -38.61 12.74
N ILE A 386 -7.11 -39.40 13.10
CA ILE A 386 -8.38 -39.53 12.39
C ILE A 386 -9.46 -38.87 13.25
N HIS A 387 -10.06 -37.84 12.67
CA HIS A 387 -11.21 -37.12 13.22
C HIS A 387 -11.93 -36.42 12.07
N PHE A 388 -13.25 -36.32 12.16
CA PHE A 388 -14.08 -35.65 11.16
C PHE A 388 -14.52 -34.27 11.67
N LEU A 389 -14.55 -33.30 10.77
CA LEU A 389 -15.13 -31.98 11.00
C LEU A 389 -16.67 -32.05 10.89
N PRO A 390 -17.40 -31.00 11.32
CA PRO A 390 -18.87 -30.98 11.21
C PRO A 390 -19.42 -31.17 9.79
N ASP A 391 -18.64 -30.81 8.77
CA ASP A 391 -18.96 -31.05 7.34
C ASP A 391 -18.62 -32.48 6.88
N ARG A 392 -18.16 -33.33 7.81
CA ARG A 392 -17.72 -34.72 7.62
C ARG A 392 -16.47 -34.89 6.77
N SER A 393 -15.74 -33.80 6.51
CA SER A 393 -14.39 -33.88 5.96
C SER A 393 -13.39 -34.26 7.05
N MET A 394 -12.28 -34.89 6.68
CA MET A 394 -11.23 -35.20 7.65
C MET A 394 -10.43 -33.96 8.05
N ILE A 395 -9.96 -33.94 9.31
CA ILE A 395 -9.09 -32.88 9.79
C ILE A 395 -7.75 -32.83 9.03
N GLN A 396 -7.19 -31.62 8.94
CA GLN A 396 -5.81 -31.37 8.51
C GLN A 396 -5.41 -32.04 7.17
N PRO A 397 -6.17 -31.81 6.09
CA PRO A 397 -5.81 -32.34 4.77
C PRO A 397 -4.44 -31.81 4.35
N SER A 398 -3.57 -32.73 3.96
CA SER A 398 -2.17 -32.45 3.64
C SER A 398 -1.66 -33.41 2.56
N TYR A 399 -0.66 -32.95 1.79
CA TYR A 399 -0.08 -33.67 0.66
C TYR A 399 1.45 -33.57 0.69
N ASP A 400 2.14 -34.65 0.35
CA ASP A 400 3.56 -34.62 -0.01
C ASP A 400 3.68 -34.20 -1.47
N ILE A 401 4.61 -33.29 -1.76
CA ILE A 401 4.88 -32.85 -3.14
C ILE A 401 6.09 -33.63 -3.64
N ILE A 402 5.88 -34.36 -4.73
CA ILE A 402 6.82 -35.33 -5.30
C ILE A 402 7.25 -34.88 -6.69
N ASN A 403 8.54 -34.99 -6.97
CA ASN A 403 9.14 -34.77 -8.27
C ASN A 403 9.77 -36.06 -8.77
N VAL A 404 9.39 -36.49 -9.97
CA VAL A 404 9.93 -37.70 -10.62
C VAL A 404 11.31 -37.39 -11.19
N VAL A 405 12.31 -38.20 -10.85
CA VAL A 405 13.72 -38.06 -11.22
C VAL A 405 14.25 -39.37 -11.81
N ASP A 406 15.46 -39.36 -12.36
CA ASP A 406 16.03 -40.51 -13.08
C ASP A 406 16.06 -41.81 -12.24
N ASP A 407 16.36 -41.70 -10.94
CA ASP A 407 16.45 -42.83 -10.01
C ASP A 407 15.13 -43.13 -9.26
N GLY A 408 13.99 -42.62 -9.75
CA GLY A 408 12.67 -42.82 -9.15
C GLY A 408 11.96 -41.51 -8.86
N PHE A 409 11.79 -41.16 -7.59
CA PHE A 409 11.15 -39.90 -7.21
C PHE A 409 11.74 -39.32 -5.93
N ARG A 410 11.65 -38.00 -5.81
CA ARG A 410 12.09 -37.24 -4.65
C ARG A 410 10.94 -36.41 -4.10
N GLN A 411 10.79 -36.39 -2.79
CA GLN A 411 9.92 -35.43 -2.14
C GLN A 411 10.60 -34.06 -2.06
N ILE A 412 9.92 -33.03 -2.57
CA ILE A 412 10.44 -31.65 -2.59
C ILE A 412 9.85 -30.77 -1.49
N GLY A 413 8.73 -31.18 -0.89
CA GLY A 413 8.10 -30.49 0.22
C GLY A 413 6.76 -31.09 0.56
N TYR A 414 5.94 -30.29 1.22
CA TYR A 414 4.62 -30.60 1.72
C TYR A 414 3.68 -29.45 1.40
N TRP A 415 2.40 -29.78 1.28
CA TRP A 415 1.32 -28.84 1.35
C TRP A 415 0.39 -29.22 2.50
N SER A 416 -0.13 -28.24 3.24
CA SER A 416 -1.23 -28.47 4.17
C SER A 416 -2.20 -27.30 4.14
N ASN A 417 -3.48 -27.57 4.38
CA ASN A 417 -4.48 -26.50 4.48
C ASN A 417 -4.20 -25.54 5.66
N HIS A 418 -3.32 -25.92 6.61
CA HIS A 418 -2.89 -25.11 7.74
C HIS A 418 -1.72 -24.16 7.42
N SER A 419 -0.70 -24.60 6.69
CA SER A 419 0.55 -23.83 6.48
C SER A 419 0.88 -23.51 5.02
N GLY A 420 0.09 -23.99 4.05
CA GLY A 420 0.43 -23.87 2.63
C GLY A 420 1.63 -24.74 2.26
N LEU A 421 2.49 -24.25 1.35
CA LEU A 421 3.68 -24.95 0.87
C LEU A 421 4.86 -24.83 1.86
N SER A 422 5.43 -25.96 2.27
CA SER A 422 6.51 -26.01 3.28
C SER A 422 7.48 -27.15 3.02
N ILE A 423 8.75 -26.97 3.42
CA ILE A 423 9.74 -28.06 3.48
C ILE A 423 9.66 -28.86 4.78
N LEU A 424 9.01 -28.31 5.80
CA LEU A 424 8.79 -28.96 7.09
C LEU A 424 7.52 -29.81 7.06
N PRO A 425 7.51 -30.98 7.72
CA PRO A 425 6.37 -31.87 7.73
C PRO A 425 5.17 -31.23 8.47
N PRO A 426 3.93 -31.41 7.98
CA PRO A 426 2.74 -30.70 8.49
C PRO A 426 2.54 -30.80 10.01
N GLU A 427 2.80 -31.97 10.60
CA GLU A 427 2.66 -32.24 12.03
C GLU A 427 3.55 -31.35 12.91
N SER A 428 4.68 -30.89 12.40
CA SER A 428 5.59 -29.98 13.12
C SER A 428 5.07 -28.54 13.17
N LEU A 429 4.10 -28.21 12.32
CA LEU A 429 3.56 -26.86 12.14
C LEU A 429 2.19 -26.66 12.76
N TYR A 430 1.45 -27.74 13.06
CA TYR A 430 0.12 -27.64 13.68
C TYR A 430 0.14 -27.01 15.09
N ASN A 431 1.27 -27.06 15.80
CA ASN A 431 1.46 -26.40 17.09
C ASN A 431 1.73 -24.89 16.98
N LYS A 432 1.91 -24.37 15.75
CA LYS A 432 2.13 -22.95 15.46
C LYS A 432 0.86 -22.34 14.88
N PRO A 433 0.65 -21.02 15.02
CA PRO A 433 -0.46 -20.34 14.35
C PRO A 433 -0.37 -20.55 12.84
N SER A 434 -1.52 -20.75 12.20
CA SER A 434 -1.61 -20.89 10.74
C SER A 434 -1.01 -19.65 10.08
N ASN A 435 -0.14 -19.89 9.10
CA ASN A 435 0.51 -18.83 8.34
C ASN A 435 0.70 -19.31 6.90
N ARG A 436 -0.03 -18.69 5.98
CA ARG A 436 -0.05 -19.05 4.55
C ARG A 436 0.44 -17.90 3.66
N SER A 437 1.13 -16.91 4.24
CA SER A 437 1.68 -15.79 3.46
C SER A 437 2.67 -16.29 2.40
N SER A 438 2.70 -15.64 1.24
CA SER A 438 3.61 -15.99 0.14
C SER A 438 5.08 -16.02 0.57
N SER A 439 5.47 -15.16 1.51
CA SER A 439 6.82 -15.08 2.08
C SER A 439 7.26 -16.31 2.87
N ASN A 440 6.34 -17.13 3.39
CA ASN A 440 6.64 -18.34 4.15
C ASN A 440 6.51 -19.63 3.32
N GLN A 441 6.11 -19.51 2.05
CA GLN A 441 5.96 -20.65 1.15
C GLN A 441 7.32 -21.07 0.59
N HIS A 442 7.70 -22.33 0.82
CA HIS A 442 9.01 -22.84 0.40
C HIS A 442 8.93 -24.29 -0.07
N LEU A 443 9.56 -24.58 -1.21
CA LEU A 443 9.81 -25.92 -1.73
C LEU A 443 11.29 -26.10 -2.06
N ASN A 444 11.77 -27.35 -2.02
CA ASN A 444 13.11 -27.67 -2.51
C ASN A 444 13.17 -27.59 -4.04
N ASN A 445 14.38 -27.44 -4.58
CA ASN A 445 14.62 -27.40 -6.02
C ASN A 445 13.99 -28.59 -6.76
N VAL A 446 13.33 -28.25 -7.87
CA VAL A 446 12.65 -29.19 -8.77
C VAL A 446 13.52 -29.47 -9.98
N THR A 447 13.53 -30.73 -10.41
CA THR A 447 14.02 -31.12 -11.73
C THR A 447 12.84 -31.07 -12.69
N TRP A 448 12.92 -30.23 -13.70
CA TRP A 448 11.88 -30.06 -14.71
C TRP A 448 12.13 -30.96 -15.93
N PRO A 449 11.13 -31.15 -16.80
CA PRO A 449 11.32 -31.81 -18.09
C PRO A 449 12.53 -31.25 -18.86
N GLY A 450 13.26 -32.12 -19.55
CA GLY A 450 14.57 -31.81 -20.15
C GLY A 450 15.75 -31.76 -19.15
N GLY A 451 15.57 -32.13 -17.88
CA GLY A 451 16.65 -32.27 -16.89
C GLY A 451 17.22 -30.96 -16.34
N THR A 452 16.48 -29.85 -16.46
CA THR A 452 16.90 -28.53 -15.96
C THR A 452 16.39 -28.29 -14.54
N SER A 453 17.17 -27.57 -13.72
CA SER A 453 16.73 -27.07 -12.40
C SER A 453 16.15 -25.64 -12.45
N VAL A 454 16.25 -24.98 -13.59
CA VAL A 454 15.69 -23.63 -13.80
C VAL A 454 14.20 -23.73 -14.03
N THR A 455 13.41 -23.06 -13.18
CA THR A 455 11.95 -22.98 -13.27
C THR A 455 11.53 -22.46 -14.66
N PRO A 456 10.73 -23.23 -15.42
CA PRO A 456 10.18 -22.74 -16.68
C PRO A 456 9.28 -21.53 -16.46
N ARG A 457 9.27 -20.62 -17.45
CA ARG A 457 8.38 -19.45 -17.43
C ARG A 457 6.89 -19.82 -17.42
N GLY A 458 6.56 -21.02 -17.89
CA GLY A 458 5.18 -21.52 -17.96
C GLY A 458 4.41 -21.06 -19.20
N TRP A 459 5.00 -20.21 -20.05
CA TRP A 459 4.44 -19.83 -21.35
C TRP A 459 5.54 -19.54 -22.38
N VAL A 460 5.18 -19.63 -23.65
CA VAL A 460 5.99 -19.22 -24.80
C VAL A 460 5.12 -18.49 -25.83
N PHE A 461 5.73 -17.68 -26.69
CA PHE A 461 5.01 -17.20 -27.85
C PHE A 461 4.61 -18.37 -28.75
N PRO A 462 3.43 -18.32 -29.38
CA PRO A 462 2.99 -19.38 -30.28
C PRO A 462 4.02 -19.57 -31.40
N ASN A 463 4.39 -20.81 -31.70
CA ASN A 463 5.32 -21.16 -32.79
C ASN A 463 4.79 -20.77 -34.19
N ASN A 464 3.59 -20.22 -34.26
CA ASN A 464 2.87 -19.74 -35.44
C ASN A 464 3.53 -18.49 -36.07
N GLY A 465 4.50 -17.85 -35.40
CA GLY A 465 5.21 -16.69 -35.94
C GLY A 465 4.36 -15.41 -36.02
N ARG A 466 3.29 -15.29 -35.23
CA ARG A 466 2.46 -14.07 -35.18
C ARG A 466 3.30 -12.92 -34.58
N ARG A 467 3.56 -11.89 -35.40
CA ARG A 467 4.18 -10.64 -34.95
C ARG A 467 3.17 -9.81 -34.18
N LEU A 468 3.59 -9.17 -33.10
CA LEU A 468 2.76 -8.22 -32.36
C LEU A 468 2.52 -6.97 -33.21
N ARG A 469 1.26 -6.57 -33.34
CA ARG A 469 0.86 -5.33 -34.03
C ARG A 469 0.89 -4.18 -33.03
N ILE A 470 1.95 -3.37 -33.11
CA ILE A 470 2.18 -2.24 -32.21
C ILE A 470 1.63 -0.98 -32.87
N GLY A 471 0.56 -0.43 -32.31
CA GLY A 471 -0.02 0.83 -32.78
C GLY A 471 0.90 2.01 -32.46
N VAL A 472 1.14 2.90 -33.43
CA VAL A 472 1.91 4.16 -33.26
C VAL A 472 1.17 5.36 -33.86
N PRO A 473 1.16 6.53 -33.22
CA PRO A 473 0.36 7.67 -33.68
C PRO A 473 0.98 8.34 -34.93
N ASP A 474 0.18 8.58 -35.96
CA ASP A 474 0.56 9.38 -37.14
C ASP A 474 0.05 10.81 -36.99
N ARG A 475 0.93 11.71 -36.56
CA ARG A 475 0.57 13.06 -36.09
C ARG A 475 1.14 14.17 -36.99
N ALA A 476 0.44 15.29 -37.02
CA ALA A 476 0.83 16.47 -37.80
C ALA A 476 1.86 17.36 -37.08
N SER A 477 1.85 17.39 -35.74
CA SER A 477 2.68 18.26 -34.90
C SER A 477 3.60 17.47 -33.97
N PHE A 478 4.70 18.07 -33.51
CA PHE A 478 5.69 17.45 -32.62
C PHE A 478 6.20 16.09 -33.14
N LYS A 479 6.69 16.09 -34.40
CA LYS A 479 7.12 14.90 -35.15
C LYS A 479 8.39 14.24 -34.59
N GLU A 480 9.08 14.91 -33.67
CA GLU A 480 10.26 14.45 -32.93
C GLU A 480 9.93 13.26 -32.02
N PHE A 481 8.69 13.16 -31.52
CA PHE A 481 8.28 12.08 -30.63
C PHE A 481 7.92 10.79 -31.38
N VAL A 482 7.13 10.92 -32.46
CA VAL A 482 6.81 9.84 -33.41
C VAL A 482 6.55 10.47 -34.78
N SER A 483 7.20 9.94 -35.82
CA SER A 483 6.95 10.31 -37.22
C SER A 483 7.28 9.18 -38.18
N ARG A 484 6.67 9.26 -39.37
CA ARG A 484 6.98 8.38 -40.50
C ARG A 484 8.25 8.86 -41.21
N VAL A 485 9.10 7.93 -41.60
CA VAL A 485 10.26 8.20 -42.47
C VAL A 485 9.80 8.30 -43.92
N ASP A 486 10.05 9.44 -44.55
CA ASP A 486 9.63 9.74 -45.92
C ASP A 486 9.98 8.63 -46.92
N GLY A 487 8.99 8.17 -47.69
CA GLY A 487 9.14 7.12 -48.71
C GLY A 487 9.18 5.68 -48.19
N SER A 488 8.95 5.43 -46.89
CA SER A 488 8.87 4.08 -46.32
C SER A 488 7.72 3.90 -45.32
N ASN A 489 7.41 2.66 -44.92
CA ASN A 489 6.52 2.36 -43.78
C ASN A 489 7.29 2.30 -42.44
N LYS A 490 8.54 2.78 -42.39
CA LYS A 490 9.32 2.81 -41.15
C LYS A 490 8.93 4.04 -40.33
N VAL A 491 8.89 3.84 -39.02
CA VAL A 491 8.62 4.88 -38.03
C VAL A 491 9.89 5.19 -37.24
N GLN A 492 10.01 6.45 -36.82
CA GLN A 492 11.12 6.94 -36.00
C GLN A 492 10.60 7.94 -34.98
N GLY A 493 11.40 8.24 -33.96
CA GLY A 493 11.09 9.25 -32.96
C GLY A 493 11.56 8.82 -31.57
N TYR A 494 11.48 9.75 -30.62
CA TYR A 494 11.86 9.52 -29.23
C TYR A 494 11.20 8.26 -28.64
N ALA A 495 9.87 8.13 -28.75
CA ALA A 495 9.14 7.01 -28.15
C ALA A 495 9.49 5.65 -28.81
N ILE A 496 9.81 5.66 -30.10
CA ILE A 496 10.19 4.46 -30.86
C ILE A 496 11.58 3.98 -30.43
N ASP A 497 12.55 4.89 -30.33
CA ASP A 497 13.91 4.56 -29.88
C ASP A 497 13.91 4.02 -28.44
N VAL A 498 13.07 4.58 -27.56
CA VAL A 498 12.90 4.08 -26.18
C VAL A 498 12.32 2.66 -26.18
N PHE A 499 11.26 2.41 -26.95
CA PHE A 499 10.63 1.09 -27.04
C PHE A 499 11.61 0.03 -27.55
N GLU A 500 12.32 0.32 -28.64
CA GLU A 500 13.31 -0.59 -29.24
C GLU A 500 14.51 -0.86 -28.31
N ALA A 501 14.97 0.17 -27.58
CA ALA A 501 16.01 0.00 -26.58
C ALA A 501 15.55 -0.91 -25.43
N ALA A 502 14.29 -0.77 -25.01
CA ALA A 502 13.73 -1.56 -23.93
C ALA A 502 13.53 -3.02 -24.38
N VAL A 503 13.03 -3.25 -25.60
CA VAL A 503 12.86 -4.60 -26.18
C VAL A 503 14.19 -5.37 -26.24
N LYS A 504 15.31 -4.70 -26.53
CA LYS A 504 16.65 -5.31 -26.56
C LYS A 504 17.14 -5.81 -25.19
N LEU A 505 16.58 -5.32 -24.09
CA LEU A 505 16.92 -5.79 -22.73
C LEU A 505 16.09 -7.01 -22.31
N ILE A 506 15.03 -7.32 -23.05
CA ILE A 506 14.21 -8.51 -22.79
C ILE A 506 14.98 -9.77 -23.21
N SER A 507 14.97 -10.79 -22.36
CA SER A 507 15.74 -12.04 -22.53
C SER A 507 15.24 -12.97 -23.66
N TYR A 508 14.25 -12.55 -24.44
CA TYR A 508 13.59 -13.36 -25.45
C TYR A 508 13.13 -12.48 -26.62
N PRO A 509 13.00 -13.04 -27.84
CA PRO A 509 12.58 -12.27 -29.00
C PRO A 509 11.12 -11.82 -28.84
N VAL A 510 10.87 -10.53 -29.08
CA VAL A 510 9.53 -9.93 -29.15
C VAL A 510 9.31 -9.49 -30.60
N PRO A 511 8.93 -10.41 -31.51
CA PRO A 511 8.74 -10.06 -32.91
C PRO A 511 7.53 -9.14 -33.06
N HIS A 512 7.73 -7.96 -33.61
CA HIS A 512 6.69 -6.94 -33.69
C HIS A 512 6.76 -6.17 -35.02
N GLU A 513 5.67 -5.49 -35.35
CA GLU A 513 5.56 -4.54 -36.45
C GLU A 513 4.81 -3.28 -35.99
N PHE A 514 5.22 -2.13 -36.51
CA PHE A 514 4.56 -0.86 -36.22
C PHE A 514 3.44 -0.57 -37.20
N VAL A 515 2.27 -0.24 -36.68
CA VAL A 515 1.07 0.09 -37.46
C VAL A 515 0.63 1.51 -37.13
N LEU A 516 0.58 2.38 -38.13
CA LEU A 516 0.24 3.79 -37.97
C LEU A 516 -1.26 3.98 -37.67
N PHE A 517 -1.57 4.92 -36.78
CA PHE A 517 -2.92 5.31 -36.41
C PHE A 517 -3.10 6.83 -36.58
N GLY A 518 -3.97 7.24 -37.51
CA GLY A 518 -4.21 8.64 -37.86
C GLY A 518 -4.14 8.87 -39.38
N ASP A 519 -4.32 10.12 -39.80
CA ASP A 519 -4.23 10.55 -41.21
C ASP A 519 -2.93 11.30 -41.54
N GLY A 520 -2.09 11.58 -40.53
CA GLY A 520 -0.85 12.38 -40.66
C GLY A 520 -1.09 13.87 -40.96
N LEU A 521 -2.35 14.29 -41.16
CA LEU A 521 -2.77 15.66 -41.46
C LEU A 521 -3.28 16.38 -40.20
N LYS A 522 -3.85 15.64 -39.26
CA LYS A 522 -4.34 16.11 -37.95
C LYS A 522 -3.80 15.22 -36.84
N ASN A 523 -3.76 15.75 -35.61
CA ASN A 523 -3.38 14.93 -34.45
C ASN A 523 -4.50 13.90 -34.14
N PRO A 524 -4.18 12.62 -33.91
CA PRO A 524 -5.17 11.57 -33.66
C PRO A 524 -5.82 11.67 -32.27
N ASN A 525 -7.01 11.06 -32.12
CA ASN A 525 -7.67 10.95 -30.83
C ASN A 525 -7.07 9.80 -29.99
N PHE A 526 -6.26 10.15 -29.00
CA PHE A 526 -5.58 9.18 -28.14
C PHE A 526 -6.50 8.29 -27.31
N ASN A 527 -7.74 8.70 -27.03
CA ASN A 527 -8.67 7.85 -26.28
C ASN A 527 -9.18 6.69 -27.14
N GLU A 528 -9.50 6.96 -28.41
CA GLU A 528 -9.86 5.92 -29.38
C GLU A 528 -8.67 5.02 -29.68
N PHE A 529 -7.48 5.62 -29.81
CA PHE A 529 -6.25 4.90 -30.07
C PHE A 529 -5.93 3.85 -29.00
N VAL A 530 -6.04 4.21 -27.71
CA VAL A 530 -5.82 3.27 -26.60
C VAL A 530 -6.96 2.27 -26.48
N ASN A 531 -8.21 2.65 -26.81
CA ASN A 531 -9.34 1.73 -26.82
C ASN A 531 -9.15 0.59 -27.83
N ASN A 532 -8.43 0.82 -28.93
CA ASN A 532 -8.11 -0.21 -29.93
C ASN A 532 -7.20 -1.35 -29.42
N VAL A 533 -6.56 -1.18 -28.26
CA VAL A 533 -5.86 -2.27 -27.56
C VAL A 533 -6.89 -3.25 -26.96
N THR A 534 -7.98 -2.73 -26.39
CA THR A 534 -9.02 -3.56 -25.75
C THR A 534 -9.84 -4.36 -26.73
N THR A 535 -10.04 -3.82 -27.94
CA THR A 535 -10.78 -4.49 -29.02
C THR A 535 -9.91 -5.47 -29.80
N GLY A 536 -8.63 -5.64 -29.44
CA GLY A 536 -7.70 -6.56 -30.08
C GLY A 536 -7.25 -6.12 -31.48
N VAL A 537 -7.41 -4.84 -31.85
CA VAL A 537 -6.87 -4.29 -33.10
C VAL A 537 -5.36 -4.15 -33.00
N PHE A 538 -4.87 -3.63 -31.87
CA PHE A 538 -3.44 -3.56 -31.54
C PHE A 538 -3.12 -4.46 -30.36
N ASP A 539 -1.95 -5.11 -30.40
CA ASP A 539 -1.46 -5.94 -29.29
C ASP A 539 -0.74 -5.09 -28.23
N ALA A 540 -0.29 -3.87 -28.60
CA ALA A 540 0.14 -2.81 -27.70
C ALA A 540 0.14 -1.45 -28.45
N VAL A 541 0.23 -0.34 -27.72
CA VAL A 541 0.36 1.01 -28.30
C VAL A 541 1.58 1.72 -27.73
N VAL A 542 2.38 2.28 -28.63
CA VAL A 542 3.66 2.97 -28.36
C VAL A 542 3.60 4.40 -28.89
N GLY A 543 4.02 5.36 -28.07
CA GLY A 543 3.99 6.78 -28.41
C GLY A 543 3.91 7.65 -27.16
N ASP A 544 3.59 8.90 -27.36
CA ASP A 544 3.37 9.98 -26.38
C ASP A 544 2.04 9.82 -25.61
N ILE A 545 1.79 8.62 -25.09
CA ILE A 545 0.52 8.29 -24.43
C ILE A 545 0.55 8.72 -22.97
N ALA A 546 -0.11 9.84 -22.66
CA ALA A 546 -0.32 10.26 -21.28
C ALA A 546 -1.07 9.20 -20.45
N ILE A 547 -0.49 8.84 -19.30
CA ILE A 547 -1.08 7.94 -18.31
C ILE A 547 -2.13 8.71 -17.51
N VAL A 548 -3.40 8.52 -17.87
CA VAL A 548 -4.55 9.17 -17.22
C VAL A 548 -5.57 8.15 -16.72
N THR A 549 -6.29 8.50 -15.65
CA THR A 549 -7.25 7.62 -14.95
C THR A 549 -8.27 6.94 -15.86
N LYS A 550 -8.72 7.62 -16.92
CA LYS A 550 -9.70 7.04 -17.88
C LYS A 550 -9.11 5.88 -18.67
N ARG A 551 -7.81 5.95 -19.02
CA ARG A 551 -7.10 4.93 -19.81
C ARG A 551 -6.62 3.78 -18.94
N THR A 552 -6.14 4.04 -17.72
CA THR A 552 -5.69 3.00 -16.78
C THR A 552 -6.80 2.05 -16.31
N ARG A 553 -8.08 2.40 -16.56
CA ARG A 553 -9.21 1.50 -16.29
C ARG A 553 -9.35 0.38 -17.32
N ILE A 554 -8.86 0.59 -18.53
CA ILE A 554 -9.11 -0.28 -19.68
C ILE A 554 -7.85 -0.97 -20.21
N VAL A 555 -6.67 -0.42 -19.94
CA VAL A 555 -5.36 -0.98 -20.34
C VAL A 555 -4.37 -0.88 -19.17
N ASP A 556 -3.33 -1.71 -19.21
CA ASP A 556 -2.18 -1.58 -18.32
C ASP A 556 -1.08 -0.76 -19.00
N PHE A 557 -0.39 0.07 -18.22
CA PHE A 557 0.71 0.90 -18.71
C PHE A 557 2.04 0.40 -18.16
N THR A 558 3.10 0.63 -18.92
CA THR A 558 4.46 0.51 -18.38
C THR A 558 4.73 1.58 -17.33
N GLN A 559 5.84 1.43 -16.60
CA GLN A 559 6.47 2.57 -15.94
C GLN A 559 6.66 3.73 -16.94
N PRO A 560 6.47 4.99 -16.51
CA PRO A 560 6.60 6.13 -17.39
C PRO A 560 8.04 6.26 -17.87
N TYR A 561 8.24 6.41 -19.17
CA TYR A 561 9.56 6.58 -19.77
C TYR A 561 9.97 8.05 -19.93
N ILE A 562 9.06 8.97 -19.62
CA ILE A 562 9.33 10.41 -19.50
C ILE A 562 8.30 11.01 -18.53
N GLU A 563 8.77 11.87 -17.63
CA GLU A 563 7.90 12.65 -16.75
C GLU A 563 7.18 13.72 -17.58
N SER A 564 5.86 13.83 -17.39
CA SER A 564 5.04 14.78 -18.15
C SER A 564 3.95 15.36 -17.26
N GLY A 565 3.78 16.67 -17.29
CA GLY A 565 2.66 17.34 -16.65
C GLY A 565 2.33 18.66 -17.31
N LEU A 566 1.18 19.21 -16.95
CA LEU A 566 0.64 20.42 -17.55
C LEU A 566 1.35 21.64 -16.96
N VAL A 567 1.83 22.49 -17.86
CA VAL A 567 2.49 23.76 -17.55
C VAL A 567 1.80 24.90 -18.26
N VAL A 568 1.91 26.11 -17.70
CA VAL A 568 1.36 27.33 -18.29
C VAL A 568 2.48 28.10 -18.99
N VAL A 569 2.32 28.47 -20.25
CA VAL A 569 3.27 29.27 -21.03
C VAL A 569 2.69 30.64 -21.34
N ALA A 570 3.45 31.69 -21.07
CA ALA A 570 3.04 33.08 -21.31
C ALA A 570 4.23 33.95 -21.78
N PRO A 571 3.96 35.10 -22.43
CA PRO A 571 5.01 36.05 -22.83
C PRO A 571 5.70 36.72 -21.62
N VAL A 572 6.99 37.05 -21.78
CA VAL A 572 7.82 37.69 -20.73
C VAL A 572 8.49 38.98 -21.21
N THR A 573 8.53 40.00 -20.34
CA THR A 573 9.26 41.27 -20.57
C THR A 573 10.33 41.48 -19.49
N LYS A 574 11.55 41.87 -19.89
CA LYS A 574 12.65 42.19 -18.98
C LYS A 574 12.52 43.65 -18.47
N LEU A 575 12.69 43.88 -17.16
CA LEU A 575 12.75 45.23 -16.57
C LEU A 575 14.10 45.89 -16.92
N ASN A 576 14.07 47.12 -17.45
CA ASN A 576 15.28 47.83 -17.89
C ASN A 576 16.21 48.22 -16.71
N ASP A 577 17.52 47.99 -16.89
CA ASP A 577 18.62 48.42 -16.01
C ASP A 577 18.70 49.95 -15.90
N THR A 578 18.46 50.53 -14.71
CA THR A 578 18.54 51.99 -14.50
C THR A 578 19.77 52.42 -13.69
N PRO A 579 20.57 53.41 -14.14
CA PRO A 579 21.79 53.88 -13.44
C PRO A 579 21.61 54.48 -12.03
N TRP A 580 20.37 54.82 -11.65
CA TRP A 580 20.01 55.42 -10.35
C TRP A 580 19.43 54.42 -9.35
N ALA A 581 19.70 53.12 -9.55
CA ALA A 581 19.14 52.05 -8.73
C ALA A 581 19.38 52.22 -7.22
N PHE A 582 20.49 52.85 -6.82
CA PHE A 582 20.85 53.11 -5.41
C PHE A 582 19.92 54.09 -4.66
N LEU A 583 19.09 54.87 -5.37
CA LEU A 583 18.10 55.77 -4.76
C LEU A 583 16.73 55.11 -4.56
N ARG A 584 16.45 53.97 -5.19
CA ARG A 584 15.17 53.24 -5.10
C ARG A 584 14.80 52.73 -3.69
N PRO A 585 15.73 52.37 -2.78
CA PRO A 585 15.37 51.81 -1.47
C PRO A 585 14.51 52.74 -0.60
N PHE A 586 14.59 54.07 -0.80
CA PHE A 586 13.78 55.05 -0.06
C PHE A 586 13.03 55.98 -1.01
N THR A 587 11.84 56.38 -0.60
CA THR A 587 11.03 57.36 -1.35
C THR A 587 11.63 58.76 -1.20
N PRO A 588 11.42 59.67 -2.19
CA PRO A 588 11.91 61.05 -2.09
C PRO A 588 11.49 61.79 -0.80
N PRO A 589 10.26 61.62 -0.26
CA PRO A 589 9.90 62.18 1.04
C PRO A 589 10.77 61.69 2.20
N MET A 590 11.16 60.41 2.21
CA MET A 590 12.00 59.84 3.27
C MET A 590 13.42 60.45 3.27
N TRP A 591 14.00 60.68 2.09
CA TRP A 591 15.27 61.37 1.95
C TRP A 591 15.21 62.81 2.49
N ALA A 592 14.12 63.53 2.21
CA ALA A 592 13.93 64.89 2.68
C ALA A 592 13.77 64.98 4.22
N VAL A 593 12.97 64.09 4.81
CA VAL A 593 12.77 64.03 6.27
C VAL A 593 14.09 63.71 6.97
N THR A 594 14.85 62.75 6.45
CA THR A 594 16.15 62.37 7.02
C THR A 594 17.12 63.56 7.03
N ALA A 595 17.23 64.30 5.92
CA ALA A 595 18.08 65.48 5.82
C ALA A 595 17.68 66.60 6.80
N ALA A 596 16.38 66.84 6.99
CA ALA A 596 15.89 67.84 7.93
C ALA A 596 16.25 67.51 9.38
N PHE A 597 16.13 66.24 9.79
CA PHE A 597 16.47 65.81 11.15
C PHE A 597 17.97 65.90 11.46
N PHE A 598 18.85 65.70 10.47
CA PHE A 598 20.28 65.98 10.64
C PHE A 598 20.53 67.45 11.03
N LEU A 599 19.83 68.41 10.42
CA LEU A 599 19.99 69.83 10.76
C LEU A 599 19.45 70.16 12.16
N ILE A 600 18.30 69.58 12.52
CA ILE A 600 17.63 69.82 13.81
C ILE A 600 18.49 69.28 14.96
N VAL A 601 18.94 68.01 14.88
CA VAL A 601 19.70 67.38 15.95
C VAL A 601 21.08 68.03 16.11
N GLY A 602 21.75 68.38 15.01
CA GLY A 602 23.00 69.15 15.06
C GLY A 602 22.83 70.49 15.77
N SER A 603 21.72 71.19 15.54
CA SER A 603 21.41 72.46 16.19
C SER A 603 21.11 72.29 17.69
N VAL A 604 20.37 71.25 18.07
CA VAL A 604 20.05 70.95 19.47
C VAL A 604 21.30 70.60 20.27
N ILE A 605 22.18 69.76 19.72
CA ILE A 605 23.44 69.39 20.37
C ILE A 605 24.36 70.61 20.48
N TRP A 606 24.41 71.46 19.46
CA TRP A 606 25.12 72.73 19.54
C TRP A 606 24.60 73.61 20.68
N ILE A 607 23.28 73.82 20.81
CA ILE A 607 22.72 74.62 21.92
C ILE A 607 23.12 74.06 23.30
N LEU A 608 23.07 72.74 23.47
CA LEU A 608 23.36 72.06 24.74
C LEU A 608 24.85 72.04 25.10
N GLU A 609 25.74 71.98 24.11
CA GLU A 609 27.20 71.89 24.31
C GLU A 609 27.89 73.27 24.25
N HIS A 610 27.32 74.26 23.56
CA HIS A 610 27.97 75.55 23.28
C HIS A 610 28.41 76.33 24.53
N ARG A 611 27.72 76.15 25.66
CA ARG A 611 28.06 76.82 26.91
C ARG A 611 29.17 76.16 27.72
N ILE A 612 29.38 74.86 27.55
CA ILE A 612 30.19 74.02 28.46
C ILE A 612 31.42 73.45 27.75
N ASN A 613 31.36 73.29 26.43
CA ASN A 613 32.37 72.60 25.64
C ASN A 613 33.13 73.57 24.73
N ASP A 614 34.44 73.65 24.92
CA ASP A 614 35.31 74.52 24.13
C ASP A 614 35.45 74.07 22.67
N GLU A 615 35.16 72.79 22.35
CA GLU A 615 35.16 72.29 20.96
C GLU A 615 34.03 72.90 20.12
N PHE A 616 32.91 73.29 20.75
CA PHE A 616 31.75 73.92 20.12
C PHE A 616 31.77 75.47 20.18
N ARG A 617 32.94 76.06 20.50
CA ARG A 617 33.20 77.51 20.51
C ARG A 617 34.06 77.98 19.32
N GLY A 618 33.84 79.22 18.88
CA GLY A 618 34.57 79.84 17.76
C GLY A 618 33.77 80.92 17.03
N PRO A 619 34.29 81.53 15.95
CA PRO A 619 33.55 82.49 15.13
C PRO A 619 32.32 81.83 14.47
N PRO A 620 31.24 82.59 14.18
CA PRO A 620 29.94 82.03 13.74
C PRO A 620 30.04 81.14 12.50
N ARG A 621 30.98 81.40 11.58
CA ARG A 621 31.26 80.52 10.44
C ARG A 621 31.76 79.13 10.85
N LYS A 622 32.61 79.04 11.89
CA LYS A 622 33.12 77.75 12.39
C LYS A 622 32.01 76.96 13.06
N GLN A 623 31.11 77.64 13.77
CA GLN A 623 30.00 77.01 14.49
C GLN A 623 28.97 76.36 13.56
N ILE A 624 28.59 77.04 12.46
CA ILE A 624 27.69 76.47 11.44
C ILE A 624 28.32 75.21 10.82
N VAL A 625 29.62 75.24 10.55
CA VAL A 625 30.34 74.07 10.02
C VAL A 625 30.35 72.93 11.04
N THR A 626 30.59 73.21 12.32
CA THR A 626 30.54 72.19 13.38
C THR A 626 29.15 71.57 13.54
N ILE A 627 28.06 72.36 13.47
CA ILE A 627 26.67 71.85 13.50
C ILE A 627 26.42 70.84 12.38
N LEU A 628 26.79 71.20 11.16
CA LEU A 628 26.57 70.37 9.97
C LEU A 628 27.47 69.14 9.95
N TRP A 629 28.75 69.33 10.30
CA TRP A 629 29.76 68.27 10.28
C TRP A 629 29.53 67.25 11.38
N PHE A 630 29.25 67.68 12.60
CA PHE A 630 28.98 66.79 13.73
C PHE A 630 27.79 65.89 13.42
N SER A 631 26.65 66.48 13.03
CA SER A 631 25.43 65.71 12.75
C SER A 631 25.60 64.74 11.58
N PHE A 632 26.20 65.17 10.46
CA PHE A 632 26.43 64.30 9.31
C PHE A 632 27.44 63.17 9.62
N SER A 633 28.47 63.45 10.42
CA SER A 633 29.49 62.46 10.80
C SER A 633 28.94 61.32 11.67
N THR A 634 27.82 61.54 12.38
CA THR A 634 27.13 60.48 13.13
C THR A 634 26.55 59.39 12.21
N MET A 635 26.18 59.72 10.97
CA MET A 635 25.65 58.76 9.98
C MET A 635 26.65 57.65 9.63
N PHE A 636 27.94 58.00 9.64
CA PHE A 636 29.05 57.11 9.26
C PHE A 636 29.87 56.64 10.47
N PHE A 637 29.35 56.83 11.70
CA PHE A 637 30.06 56.53 12.95
C PHE A 637 31.47 57.17 13.05
N ALA A 638 31.67 58.34 12.43
CA ALA A 638 32.96 59.02 12.30
C ALA A 638 33.07 60.31 13.11
N HIS A 639 32.26 60.47 14.17
CA HIS A 639 32.27 61.68 15.00
C HIS A 639 33.59 61.80 15.76
N ARG A 640 34.22 62.99 15.70
CA ARG A 640 35.55 63.25 16.26
C ARG A 640 35.53 64.13 17.51
N GLU A 641 34.39 64.76 17.80
CA GLU A 641 34.18 65.75 18.86
C GLU A 641 33.48 65.08 20.06
N ASN A 642 33.95 65.35 21.28
CA ASN A 642 33.44 64.72 22.50
C ASN A 642 32.29 65.53 23.09
N THR A 643 31.14 64.90 23.37
CA THR A 643 30.04 65.57 24.10
C THR A 643 30.28 65.52 25.60
N VAL A 644 30.24 66.69 26.25
CA VAL A 644 30.54 66.84 27.69
C VAL A 644 29.24 66.95 28.51
N SER A 645 28.16 67.47 27.93
CA SER A 645 26.85 67.62 28.59
C SER A 645 26.14 66.28 28.75
N THR A 646 25.61 66.01 29.95
CA THR A 646 24.79 64.81 30.21
C THR A 646 23.52 64.78 29.37
N LEU A 647 22.88 65.93 29.16
CA LEU A 647 21.72 66.07 28.28
C LEU A 647 22.11 65.93 26.79
N GLY A 648 23.28 66.46 26.41
CA GLY A 648 23.83 66.27 25.06
C GLY A 648 24.10 64.80 24.73
N ARG A 649 24.66 64.05 25.69
CA ARG A 649 24.89 62.59 25.57
C ARG A 649 23.59 61.80 25.44
N ALA A 650 22.54 62.19 26.16
CA ALA A 650 21.23 61.52 26.06
C ALA A 650 20.61 61.69 24.65
N VAL A 651 20.63 62.93 24.11
CA VAL A 651 20.14 63.20 22.75
C VAL A 651 20.98 62.47 21.70
N LEU A 652 22.32 62.43 21.87
CA LEU A 652 23.22 61.73 20.97
C LEU A 652 22.97 60.21 20.94
N LEU A 653 22.74 59.57 22.09
CA LEU A 653 22.44 58.12 22.16
C LEU A 653 21.16 57.76 21.40
N ILE A 654 20.09 58.54 21.58
CA ILE A 654 18.83 58.35 20.85
C ILE A 654 19.04 58.55 19.35
N TRP A 655 19.80 59.56 18.97
CA TRP A 655 20.10 59.85 17.57
C TRP A 655 20.91 58.72 16.90
N LEU A 656 21.93 58.19 17.57
CA LEU A 656 22.72 57.06 17.08
C LEU A 656 21.85 55.79 16.88
N PHE A 657 20.84 55.58 17.73
CA PHE A 657 19.87 54.50 17.54
C PHE A 657 18.99 54.70 16.29
N VAL A 658 18.53 55.93 16.05
CA VAL A 658 17.76 56.26 14.83
C VAL A 658 18.60 56.07 13.57
N VAL A 659 19.85 56.54 13.57
CA VAL A 659 20.79 56.36 12.45
C VAL A 659 21.06 54.88 12.18
N LEU A 660 21.20 54.05 13.22
CA LEU A 660 21.38 52.60 13.09
C LEU A 660 20.19 51.94 12.38
N ILE A 661 18.95 52.33 12.71
CA ILE A 661 17.75 51.79 12.07
C ILE A 661 17.68 52.21 10.60
N ILE A 662 17.95 53.49 10.29
CA ILE A 662 17.90 54.01 8.92
C ILE A 662 18.92 53.29 8.02
N THR A 663 20.17 53.15 8.50
CA THR A 663 21.24 52.47 7.74
C THR A 663 20.93 50.98 7.54
N SER A 664 20.46 50.29 8.58
CA SER A 664 20.07 48.86 8.50
C SER A 664 18.91 48.63 7.53
N SER A 665 17.89 49.50 7.56
CA SER A 665 16.71 49.42 6.68
C SER A 665 17.06 49.68 5.22
N TYR A 666 17.96 50.65 4.95
CA TYR A 666 18.49 50.90 3.61
C TYR A 666 19.20 49.67 3.05
N THR A 667 20.09 49.05 3.83
CA THR A 667 20.83 47.86 3.41
C THR A 667 19.92 46.65 3.16
N ALA A 668 18.93 46.41 4.03
CA ALA A 668 17.99 45.30 3.86
C ALA A 668 17.15 45.45 2.59
N SER A 669 16.66 46.67 2.32
CA SER A 669 15.81 46.95 1.16
C SER A 669 16.59 46.86 -0.15
N LEU A 670 17.82 47.38 -0.21
CA LEU A 670 18.68 47.27 -1.39
C LEU A 670 19.03 45.81 -1.68
N THR A 671 19.35 45.03 -0.65
CA THR A 671 19.67 43.60 -0.78
C THR A 671 18.46 42.82 -1.31
N SER A 672 17.26 43.06 -0.78
CA SER A 672 16.03 42.42 -1.25
C SER A 672 15.74 42.68 -2.73
N ILE A 673 15.93 43.92 -3.20
CA ILE A 673 15.71 44.29 -4.60
C ILE A 673 16.71 43.61 -5.53
N LEU A 674 17.97 43.44 -5.10
CA LEU A 674 19.01 42.77 -5.89
C LEU A 674 18.84 41.25 -5.94
N THR A 675 18.25 40.65 -4.90
CA THR A 675 18.01 39.20 -4.84
C THR A 675 16.79 38.71 -5.66
N VAL A 676 15.91 39.61 -6.11
CA VAL A 676 14.64 39.23 -6.76
C VAL A 676 14.56 39.77 -8.19
N GLN A 677 14.96 38.96 -9.17
CA GLN A 677 14.74 39.29 -10.60
C GLN A 677 13.27 39.06 -10.97
N GLN A 678 12.43 40.10 -10.97
CA GLN A 678 11.05 40.00 -11.44
C GLN A 678 10.95 40.16 -12.96
N LEU A 679 10.58 39.10 -13.67
CA LEU A 679 10.06 39.18 -15.06
C LEU A 679 8.58 39.57 -15.01
N ASN A 680 8.23 40.68 -15.65
CA ASN A 680 6.86 41.19 -15.64
C ASN A 680 6.01 40.41 -16.67
N SER A 681 5.03 39.64 -16.17
CA SER A 681 4.02 38.96 -16.97
C SER A 681 2.66 38.99 -16.23
N PRO A 682 1.54 39.22 -16.93
CA PRO A 682 0.20 39.23 -16.33
C PRO A 682 -0.21 37.87 -15.76
N ILE A 683 0.20 36.77 -16.42
CA ILE A 683 -0.08 35.40 -16.00
C ILE A 683 1.17 34.85 -15.30
N ARG A 684 1.05 34.56 -14.00
CA ARG A 684 2.17 34.10 -13.16
C ARG A 684 2.12 32.59 -12.89
N GLY A 685 1.00 31.94 -13.18
CA GLY A 685 0.78 30.50 -13.01
C GLY A 685 -0.70 30.14 -13.17
N VAL A 686 -1.07 28.93 -12.77
CA VAL A 686 -2.42 28.38 -12.91
C VAL A 686 -3.48 29.20 -12.15
N ASP A 687 -3.19 29.69 -10.94
CA ASP A 687 -4.16 30.47 -10.16
C ASP A 687 -4.55 31.77 -10.87
N THR A 688 -3.53 32.48 -11.40
CA THR A 688 -3.76 33.70 -12.19
C THR A 688 -4.42 33.42 -13.53
N LEU A 689 -4.21 32.23 -14.10
CA LEU A 689 -4.86 31.81 -15.34
C LEU A 689 -6.37 31.61 -15.13
N ILE A 690 -6.73 30.91 -14.04
CA ILE A 690 -8.12 30.66 -13.65
C ILE A 690 -8.84 31.98 -13.36
N SER A 691 -8.22 32.86 -12.56
CA SER A 691 -8.81 34.15 -12.18
C SER A 691 -8.87 35.17 -13.33
N SER A 692 -8.04 35.01 -14.37
CA SER A 692 -8.07 35.90 -15.54
C SER A 692 -9.30 35.63 -16.42
N SER A 693 -9.72 36.61 -17.20
CA SER A 693 -10.73 36.46 -18.25
C SER A 693 -10.13 36.13 -19.63
N GLY A 694 -8.82 35.96 -19.73
CA GLY A 694 -8.11 35.71 -20.98
C GLY A 694 -8.46 34.36 -21.61
N ARG A 695 -8.38 34.27 -22.94
CA ARG A 695 -8.48 33.01 -23.67
C ARG A 695 -7.23 32.15 -23.43
N VAL A 696 -7.39 30.84 -23.41
CA VAL A 696 -6.34 29.86 -23.11
C VAL A 696 -6.18 28.91 -24.29
N GLY A 697 -4.97 28.79 -24.83
CA GLY A 697 -4.64 27.85 -25.90
C GLY A 697 -4.30 26.46 -25.35
N PHE A 698 -4.59 25.40 -26.11
CA PHE A 698 -4.21 24.03 -25.78
C PHE A 698 -4.04 23.17 -27.05
N GLN A 699 -3.34 22.04 -26.94
CA GLN A 699 -3.12 21.14 -28.07
C GLN A 699 -4.39 20.39 -28.48
N VAL A 700 -4.68 20.35 -29.78
CA VAL A 700 -5.74 19.47 -30.31
C VAL A 700 -5.45 18.00 -29.97
N GLY A 701 -6.42 17.34 -29.33
CA GLY A 701 -6.33 15.92 -28.93
C GLY A 701 -5.67 15.66 -27.58
N SER A 702 -5.15 16.70 -26.91
CA SER A 702 -4.57 16.59 -25.56
C SER A 702 -5.67 16.41 -24.50
N TYR A 703 -5.31 15.72 -23.41
CA TYR A 703 -6.20 15.60 -22.25
C TYR A 703 -6.33 16.91 -21.47
N ALA A 704 -5.49 17.92 -21.77
CA ALA A 704 -5.52 19.24 -21.18
C ALA A 704 -6.89 19.94 -21.32
N GLU A 705 -7.63 19.71 -22.43
CA GLU A 705 -8.97 20.27 -22.62
C GLU A 705 -9.91 19.82 -21.50
N ASN A 706 -10.07 18.51 -21.33
CA ASN A 706 -10.97 17.95 -20.33
C ASN A 706 -10.50 18.30 -18.92
N TYR A 707 -9.19 18.32 -18.67
CA TYR A 707 -8.66 18.73 -17.37
C TYR A 707 -9.01 20.19 -17.03
N MET A 708 -8.86 21.12 -17.98
CA MET A 708 -9.21 22.53 -17.76
C MET A 708 -10.71 22.74 -17.56
N ILE A 709 -11.56 21.96 -18.24
CA ILE A 709 -13.03 22.04 -18.10
C ILE A 709 -13.48 21.40 -16.79
N ASP A 710 -13.12 20.14 -16.55
CA ASP A 710 -13.69 19.31 -15.49
C ASP A 710 -13.05 19.60 -14.12
N GLU A 711 -11.73 19.86 -14.08
CA GLU A 711 -10.98 20.02 -12.83
C GLU A 711 -10.72 21.50 -12.48
N LEU A 712 -10.40 22.34 -13.48
CA LEU A 712 -10.14 23.78 -13.26
C LEU A 712 -11.36 24.67 -13.48
N ASN A 713 -12.50 24.11 -13.92
CA ASN A 713 -13.75 24.81 -14.16
C ASN A 713 -13.62 26.04 -15.10
N ILE A 714 -12.73 25.95 -16.09
CA ILE A 714 -12.55 26.98 -17.12
C ILE A 714 -13.64 26.78 -18.18
N ALA A 715 -14.44 27.83 -18.40
CA ALA A 715 -15.51 27.79 -19.40
C ALA A 715 -14.97 27.44 -20.80
N ARG A 716 -15.64 26.50 -21.49
CA ARG A 716 -15.24 26.02 -22.83
C ARG A 716 -15.08 27.15 -23.85
N SER A 717 -15.84 28.24 -23.72
CA SER A 717 -15.75 29.42 -24.59
C SER A 717 -14.42 30.19 -24.50
N ARG A 718 -13.62 29.96 -23.44
CA ARG A 718 -12.28 30.54 -23.28
C ARG A 718 -11.18 29.68 -23.91
N LEU A 719 -11.46 28.42 -24.24
CA LEU A 719 -10.46 27.48 -24.73
C LEU A 719 -10.33 27.56 -26.24
N VAL A 720 -9.08 27.66 -26.71
CA VAL A 720 -8.75 27.76 -28.15
C VAL A 720 -7.89 26.56 -28.53
N PRO A 721 -8.37 25.65 -29.40
CA PRO A 721 -7.58 24.53 -29.88
C PRO A 721 -6.49 25.03 -30.84
N LEU A 722 -5.26 24.58 -30.62
CA LEU A 722 -4.08 24.92 -31.43
C LEU A 722 -3.40 23.63 -31.90
N GLY A 723 -3.05 23.57 -33.18
CA GLY A 723 -2.61 22.35 -33.85
C GLY A 723 -1.10 22.22 -34.02
N SER A 724 -0.32 23.31 -33.90
CA SER A 724 1.13 23.28 -34.14
C SER A 724 1.93 24.25 -33.25
N PRO A 725 3.23 23.99 -33.03
CA PRO A 725 4.11 24.93 -32.31
C PRO A 725 4.15 26.34 -32.92
N LYS A 726 4.00 26.46 -34.26
CA LYS A 726 3.95 27.76 -34.94
C LYS A 726 2.65 28.52 -34.63
N GLU A 727 1.52 27.81 -34.54
CA GLU A 727 0.25 28.39 -34.09
C GLU A 727 0.33 28.84 -32.62
N TYR A 728 1.08 28.12 -31.78
CA TYR A 728 1.30 28.51 -30.38
C TYR A 728 1.97 29.88 -30.30
N ALA A 729 3.09 30.03 -31.00
CA ALA A 729 3.85 31.29 -31.03
C ALA A 729 3.01 32.45 -31.59
N ALA A 730 2.31 32.22 -32.71
CA ALA A 730 1.46 33.25 -33.34
C ALA A 730 0.31 33.68 -32.42
N ALA A 731 -0.36 32.74 -31.75
CA ALA A 731 -1.47 33.02 -30.86
C ALA A 731 -1.04 33.81 -29.61
N LEU A 732 0.14 33.51 -29.06
CA LEU A 732 0.71 34.23 -27.91
C LEU A 732 1.25 35.62 -28.30
N GLN A 733 1.92 35.76 -29.44
CA GLN A 733 2.44 37.06 -29.92
C GLN A 733 1.32 38.05 -30.28
N ASN A 734 0.28 37.55 -30.97
CA ASN A 734 -0.85 38.38 -31.38
C ASN A 734 -1.84 38.68 -30.23
N GLY A 735 -1.61 38.13 -29.03
CA GLY A 735 -2.52 38.26 -27.89
C GLY A 735 -3.89 37.60 -28.10
N THR A 736 -3.98 36.63 -29.03
CA THR A 736 -5.20 35.84 -29.27
C THR A 736 -5.53 34.97 -28.06
N VAL A 737 -4.49 34.43 -27.42
CA VAL A 737 -4.55 33.72 -26.14
C VAL A 737 -3.62 34.42 -25.15
N ALA A 738 -4.03 34.47 -23.89
CA ALA A 738 -3.23 35.06 -22.80
C ALA A 738 -2.15 34.10 -22.31
N ALA A 739 -2.39 32.79 -22.44
CA ALA A 739 -1.44 31.73 -22.12
C ALA A 739 -1.81 30.44 -22.87
N ILE A 740 -0.86 29.50 -22.91
CA ILE A 740 -1.05 28.15 -23.42
C ILE A 740 -0.87 27.16 -22.27
N VAL A 741 -1.71 26.14 -22.22
CA VAL A 741 -1.60 25.00 -21.31
C VAL A 741 -1.32 23.75 -22.11
N ASP A 742 -0.18 23.13 -21.86
CA ASP A 742 0.19 21.87 -22.52
C ASP A 742 1.18 21.07 -21.67
N GLU A 743 1.46 19.85 -22.12
CA GLU A 743 2.40 18.93 -21.48
C GLU A 743 3.84 19.41 -21.61
N ARG A 744 4.62 19.27 -20.53
CA ARG A 744 5.98 19.80 -20.42
C ARG A 744 6.94 19.36 -21.54
N PRO A 745 7.01 18.08 -21.96
CA PRO A 745 7.90 17.70 -23.07
C PRO A 745 7.61 18.44 -24.38
N TYR A 746 6.34 18.78 -24.68
CA TYR A 746 5.99 19.60 -25.83
C TYR A 746 6.45 21.05 -25.65
N ILE A 747 6.26 21.59 -24.46
CA ILE A 747 6.63 22.97 -24.15
C ILE A 747 8.15 23.16 -24.13
N ASP A 748 8.91 22.21 -23.58
CA ASP A 748 10.37 22.28 -23.58
C ASP A 748 10.91 22.31 -25.02
N LEU A 749 10.35 21.50 -25.91
CA LEU A 749 10.67 21.55 -27.35
C LEU A 749 10.25 22.90 -27.97
N PHE A 750 9.05 23.42 -27.66
CA PHE A 750 8.59 24.71 -28.15
C PHE A 750 9.48 25.88 -27.69
N LEU A 751 9.89 25.91 -26.42
CA LEU A 751 10.73 26.97 -25.85
C LEU A 751 12.18 26.92 -26.37
N SER A 752 12.63 25.74 -26.82
CA SER A 752 13.93 25.60 -27.49
C SER A 752 13.98 26.34 -28.84
N GLU A 753 12.83 26.54 -29.48
CA GLU A 753 12.66 27.27 -30.74
C GLU A 753 12.23 28.73 -30.55
N PHE A 754 11.41 29.05 -29.53
CA PHE A 754 10.76 30.36 -29.36
C PHE A 754 11.10 31.04 -28.01
N CYS A 755 12.16 31.87 -27.99
CA CYS A 755 12.73 32.45 -26.77
C CYS A 755 11.95 33.62 -26.12
N GLY A 756 10.84 34.08 -26.72
CA GLY A 756 10.03 35.20 -26.22
C GLY A 756 9.03 34.83 -25.12
N PHE A 757 8.96 33.55 -24.77
CA PHE A 757 7.99 32.98 -23.85
C PHE A 757 8.70 32.23 -22.72
N ALA A 758 8.00 32.03 -21.61
CA ALA A 758 8.52 31.23 -20.51
C ALA A 758 7.40 30.45 -19.83
N ILE A 759 7.77 29.35 -19.19
CA ILE A 759 6.88 28.64 -18.26
C ILE A 759 6.59 29.55 -17.05
N ARG A 760 5.32 29.64 -16.67
CA ARG A 760 4.84 30.45 -15.55
C ARG A 760 4.16 29.55 -14.52
N GLY A 761 4.61 29.65 -13.28
CA GLY A 761 4.10 28.84 -12.17
C GLY A 761 4.72 27.45 -12.16
N GLN A 762 4.22 26.60 -11.26
CA GLN A 762 4.64 25.21 -11.17
C GLN A 762 3.77 24.33 -12.08
N GLU A 763 4.35 23.23 -12.53
CA GLU A 763 3.63 22.12 -13.13
C GLU A 763 2.51 21.65 -12.17
N PHE A 764 1.28 21.61 -12.65
CA PHE A 764 0.08 21.40 -11.80
C PHE A 764 -0.61 20.06 -12.03
N THR A 765 -0.06 19.21 -12.88
CA THR A 765 -0.37 17.77 -12.93
C THR A 765 0.94 17.01 -12.85
N ARG A 766 0.96 15.85 -12.19
CA ARG A 766 2.12 14.94 -12.22
C ARG A 766 1.70 13.66 -12.92
N SER A 767 2.09 13.52 -14.18
CA SER A 767 1.84 12.32 -14.98
C SER A 767 3.14 11.88 -15.66
N GLY A 768 3.03 10.97 -16.62
CA GLY A 768 4.12 10.56 -17.47
C GLY A 768 3.56 9.88 -18.70
N TRP A 769 4.42 9.69 -19.70
CA TRP A 769 4.06 8.86 -20.85
C TRP A 769 4.51 7.43 -20.62
N GLY A 770 3.62 6.49 -20.93
CA GLY A 770 3.89 5.05 -20.84
C GLY A 770 3.37 4.34 -22.07
N PHE A 771 3.88 3.14 -22.33
CA PHE A 771 3.35 2.27 -23.38
C PHE A 771 2.14 1.52 -22.84
N ALA A 772 1.10 1.38 -23.66
CA ALA A 772 -0.16 0.76 -23.27
C ALA A 772 -0.25 -0.69 -23.78
N PHE A 773 -0.61 -1.62 -22.90
CA PHE A 773 -0.77 -3.04 -23.18
C PHE A 773 -2.16 -3.52 -22.73
N PRO A 774 -2.65 -4.65 -23.26
CA PRO A 774 -3.85 -5.30 -22.74
C PRO A 774 -3.72 -5.55 -21.23
N ARG A 775 -4.86 -5.53 -20.52
CA ARG A 775 -4.90 -5.85 -19.09
C ARG A 775 -4.26 -7.20 -18.82
N ASP A 776 -3.47 -7.26 -17.74
CA ASP A 776 -2.74 -8.43 -17.26
C ASP A 776 -1.68 -8.97 -18.25
N SER A 777 -1.22 -8.14 -19.20
CA SER A 777 -0.16 -8.51 -20.13
C SER A 777 1.19 -8.68 -19.41
N PRO A 778 1.83 -9.87 -19.47
CA PRO A 778 3.13 -10.10 -18.85
C PRO A 778 4.23 -9.23 -19.48
N LEU A 779 4.07 -8.90 -20.78
CA LEU A 779 5.02 -8.05 -21.51
C LEU A 779 5.06 -6.62 -20.95
N ALA A 780 3.97 -6.12 -20.36
CA ALA A 780 3.95 -4.80 -19.72
C ALA A 780 4.86 -4.74 -18.48
N ILE A 781 4.95 -5.84 -17.73
CA ILE A 781 5.80 -5.97 -16.54
C ILE A 781 7.28 -6.05 -16.95
N ASP A 782 7.58 -6.93 -17.91
CA ASP A 782 8.94 -7.08 -18.42
C ASP A 782 9.42 -5.78 -19.08
N MET A 783 8.52 -5.06 -19.77
CA MET A 783 8.85 -3.78 -20.38
C MET A 783 9.05 -2.66 -19.38
N SER A 784 8.27 -2.62 -18.31
CA SER A 784 8.50 -1.72 -17.19
C SER A 784 9.88 -1.92 -16.58
N THR A 785 10.27 -3.18 -16.37
CA THR A 785 11.59 -3.54 -15.80
C THR A 785 12.72 -3.12 -16.72
N ALA A 786 12.58 -3.33 -18.02
CA ALA A 786 13.56 -2.88 -19.01
C ALA A 786 13.66 -1.34 -19.09
N ILE A 787 12.55 -0.60 -19.03
CA ILE A 787 12.55 0.87 -19.00
C ILE A 787 13.29 1.40 -17.75
N LEU A 788 13.08 0.77 -16.59
CA LEU A 788 13.84 1.10 -15.38
C LEU A 788 15.34 0.85 -15.58
N GLY A 789 15.72 -0.28 -16.20
CA GLY A 789 17.12 -0.55 -16.54
C GLY A 789 17.73 0.49 -17.51
N LEU A 790 16.95 1.01 -18.47
CA LEU A 790 17.40 2.11 -19.34
C LEU A 790 17.61 3.42 -18.57
N SER A 791 16.79 3.68 -17.55
CA SER A 791 16.91 4.84 -16.67
C SER A 791 18.20 4.74 -15.82
N GLU A 792 18.42 3.59 -15.17
CA GLU A 792 19.59 3.34 -14.32
C GLU A 792 20.93 3.40 -15.09
N THR A 793 20.94 2.96 -16.34
CA THR A 793 22.13 2.99 -17.21
C THR A 793 22.37 4.36 -17.87
N GLY A 794 21.46 5.31 -17.71
CA GLY A 794 21.49 6.61 -18.37
C GLY A 794 21.26 6.57 -19.89
N GLN A 795 20.86 5.42 -20.45
CA GLN A 795 20.52 5.32 -21.89
C GLN A 795 19.28 6.14 -22.22
N LEU A 796 18.31 6.20 -21.30
CA LEU A 796 17.10 7.01 -21.47
C LEU A 796 17.43 8.50 -21.68
N GLN A 797 18.38 9.03 -20.89
CA GLN A 797 18.86 10.41 -21.05
C GLN A 797 19.56 10.64 -22.41
N LYS A 798 20.36 9.68 -22.89
CA LYS A 798 21.01 9.79 -24.20
C LYS A 798 19.99 9.85 -25.35
N ILE A 799 18.91 9.08 -25.26
CA ILE A 799 17.83 9.12 -26.25
C ILE A 799 17.07 10.45 -26.13
N HIS A 800 16.85 10.95 -24.90
CA HIS A 800 16.24 12.26 -24.65
C HIS A 800 17.04 13.38 -25.32
N ASP A 801 18.34 13.45 -25.04
CA ASP A 801 19.21 14.50 -25.59
C ASP A 801 19.26 14.44 -27.13
N LYS A 802 19.32 13.23 -27.70
CA LYS A 802 19.32 13.02 -29.17
C LYS A 802 18.12 13.67 -29.86
N TRP A 803 16.94 13.60 -29.26
CA TRP A 803 15.69 14.06 -29.87
C TRP A 803 15.26 15.46 -29.42
N LEU A 804 15.54 15.85 -28.17
CA LEU A 804 14.89 17.00 -27.52
C LEU A 804 15.84 18.15 -27.11
N SER A 805 17.17 17.97 -27.16
CA SER A 805 18.14 19.00 -26.69
C SER A 805 18.55 20.07 -27.72
N ARG A 806 17.71 20.37 -28.73
CA ARG A 806 18.06 21.35 -29.79
C ARG A 806 17.90 22.81 -29.32
N SER A 807 18.94 23.45 -28.81
CA SER A 807 18.86 24.86 -28.41
C SER A 807 19.19 25.84 -29.54
N ASN A 808 18.18 26.43 -30.19
CA ASN A 808 18.37 27.59 -31.09
C ASN A 808 18.47 28.91 -30.32
N CYS A 809 18.03 28.95 -29.05
CA CYS A 809 18.02 30.14 -28.21
C CYS A 809 19.39 30.54 -27.60
N SER A 810 20.49 29.88 -27.96
CA SER A 810 21.82 30.07 -27.35
C SER A 810 22.68 31.19 -27.95
N ASN A 811 22.25 31.83 -29.05
CA ASN A 811 23.11 32.73 -29.85
C ASN A 811 22.60 34.18 -30.01
N LEU A 812 21.82 34.70 -29.05
CA LEU A 812 21.43 36.12 -29.05
C LEU A 812 21.80 36.89 -27.77
N ASN A 813 22.64 36.32 -26.91
CA ASN A 813 23.61 36.99 -26.02
C ASN A 813 24.31 35.87 -25.23
N GLY A 814 25.64 35.92 -25.17
CA GLY A 814 26.50 34.81 -24.71
C GLY A 814 25.99 34.05 -23.50
N ALA A 815 25.86 32.74 -23.65
CA ALA A 815 25.88 31.79 -22.55
C ALA A 815 27.32 31.72 -22.00
N GLU A 816 27.73 32.77 -21.29
CA GLU A 816 28.46 32.55 -20.06
C GLU A 816 27.42 32.10 -19.03
N SER A 817 27.77 31.02 -18.35
CA SER A 817 27.11 30.37 -17.22
C SER A 817 26.14 31.25 -16.42
N ASP A 818 25.07 30.64 -15.92
CA ASP A 818 24.18 31.19 -14.87
C ASP A 818 24.94 31.79 -13.64
N GLU A 819 26.26 31.58 -13.53
CA GLU A 819 27.17 32.26 -12.59
C GLU A 819 27.31 33.79 -12.82
N ASP A 820 27.07 34.32 -14.02
CA ASP A 820 27.21 35.78 -14.29
C ASP A 820 25.93 36.60 -14.03
N SER A 821 24.81 35.93 -13.76
CA SER A 821 23.55 36.62 -13.45
C SER A 821 23.50 37.20 -12.03
N GLU A 822 24.41 36.78 -11.15
CA GLU A 822 24.55 37.29 -9.78
C GLU A 822 25.48 38.51 -9.68
N GLN A 823 26.20 38.87 -10.76
CA GLN A 823 27.16 39.98 -10.73
C GLN A 823 26.51 41.34 -11.00
N LEU A 824 26.75 42.32 -10.11
CA LEU A 824 26.29 43.69 -10.29
C LEU A 824 27.08 44.38 -11.42
N LYS A 825 26.41 44.65 -12.54
CA LYS A 825 27.02 45.34 -13.68
C LYS A 825 27.36 46.80 -13.34
N LEU A 826 28.51 47.28 -13.81
CA LEU A 826 28.95 48.69 -13.66
C LEU A 826 27.88 49.69 -14.10
N ARG A 827 27.10 49.33 -15.12
CA ARG A 827 26.00 50.14 -15.67
C ARG A 827 24.91 50.46 -14.65
N SER A 828 24.71 49.60 -13.64
CA SER A 828 23.68 49.78 -12.60
C SER A 828 24.08 50.78 -11.51
N PHE A 829 25.38 51.09 -11.37
CA PHE A 829 25.90 51.96 -10.30
C PHE A 829 26.83 53.09 -10.76
N TRP A 830 27.03 53.29 -12.07
CA TRP A 830 27.92 54.34 -12.58
C TRP A 830 27.56 55.75 -12.07
N GLY A 831 26.28 56.03 -11.78
CA GLY A 831 25.85 57.30 -11.17
C GLY A 831 26.49 57.60 -9.81
N LEU A 832 26.79 56.59 -8.99
CA LEU A 832 27.48 56.76 -7.70
C LEU A 832 28.94 57.20 -7.89
N PHE A 833 29.64 56.54 -8.83
CA PHE A 833 31.01 56.88 -9.17
C PHE A 833 31.14 58.27 -9.79
N LEU A 834 30.14 58.69 -10.59
CA LEU A 834 30.05 60.03 -11.13
C LEU A 834 29.98 61.10 -10.02
N VAL A 835 29.13 60.90 -9.01
CA VAL A 835 29.01 61.82 -7.87
C VAL A 835 30.32 61.93 -7.09
N CYS A 836 31.00 60.80 -6.84
CA CYS A 836 32.30 60.78 -6.16
C CYS A 836 33.38 61.52 -6.97
N GLY A 837 33.43 61.28 -8.28
CA GLY A 837 34.37 61.95 -9.19
C GLY A 837 34.19 63.47 -9.21
N ILE A 838 32.94 63.95 -9.29
CA ILE A 838 32.62 65.39 -9.26
C ILE A 838 33.05 66.01 -7.91
N ALA A 839 32.77 65.35 -6.79
CA ALA A 839 33.16 65.85 -5.47
C ALA A 839 34.69 65.97 -5.32
N CYS A 840 35.45 64.97 -5.79
CA CYS A 840 36.91 65.01 -5.78
C CYS A 840 37.46 66.16 -6.66
N PHE A 841 36.88 66.34 -7.85
CA PHE A 841 37.27 67.43 -8.75
C PHE A 841 37.02 68.80 -8.13
N ILE A 842 35.85 69.02 -7.52
CA ILE A 842 35.51 70.27 -6.84
C ILE A 842 36.47 70.54 -5.66
N ALA A 843 36.76 69.52 -4.85
CA ALA A 843 37.68 69.65 -3.72
C ALA A 843 39.10 70.03 -4.17
N LEU A 844 39.63 69.35 -5.20
CA LEU A 844 40.91 69.66 -5.81
C LEU A 844 40.93 71.05 -6.44
N PHE A 845 39.84 71.45 -7.10
CA PHE A 845 39.71 72.76 -7.71
C PHE A 845 39.71 73.88 -6.67
N ILE A 846 38.99 73.72 -5.56
CA ILE A 846 38.99 74.67 -4.43
C ILE A 846 40.37 74.74 -3.79
N TYR A 847 41.03 73.60 -3.58
CA TYR A 847 42.38 73.55 -3.00
C TYR A 847 43.41 74.21 -3.92
N PHE A 848 43.35 73.92 -5.21
CA PHE A 848 44.18 74.54 -6.23
C PHE A 848 43.99 76.06 -6.27
N PHE A 849 42.74 76.54 -6.27
CA PHE A 849 42.45 77.98 -6.21
C PHE A 849 42.98 78.63 -4.93
N LYS A 850 42.91 77.93 -3.79
CA LYS A 850 43.44 78.43 -2.51
C LYS A 850 44.96 78.57 -2.55
N ILE A 851 45.68 77.57 -3.07
CA ILE A 851 47.14 77.61 -3.25
C ILE A 851 47.54 78.70 -4.24
N VAL A 852 46.86 78.80 -5.38
CA VAL A 852 47.11 79.84 -6.37
C VAL A 852 46.92 81.22 -5.72
N ARG A 853 45.80 81.46 -5.03
CA ARG A 853 45.56 82.73 -4.33
C ARG A 853 46.64 83.05 -3.27
N ASP A 854 47.09 82.06 -2.50
CA ASP A 854 48.11 82.25 -1.47
C ASP A 854 49.51 82.48 -2.08
N PHE A 855 49.83 81.85 -3.22
CA PHE A 855 51.03 82.11 -4.02
C PHE A 855 51.04 83.52 -4.63
N TRP A 856 49.90 83.98 -5.18
CA TRP A 856 49.76 85.34 -5.73
C TRP A 856 49.82 86.43 -4.64
N ARG A 857 49.39 86.14 -3.41
CA ARG A 857 49.55 87.06 -2.26
C ARG A 857 51.01 87.21 -1.81
N HIS A 858 51.83 86.16 -1.93
CA HIS A 858 53.26 86.19 -1.56
C HIS A 858 54.16 86.70 -2.69
N SER A 859 53.65 86.84 -3.93
CA SER A 859 54.45 87.21 -5.11
C SER A 859 54.42 88.70 -5.48
N LYS A 860 54.13 89.63 -4.54
CA LYS A 860 54.30 91.07 -4.79
C LYS A 860 55.79 91.47 -4.63
N PRO A 861 56.46 92.03 -5.65
CA PRO A 861 57.82 92.57 -5.52
C PRO A 861 57.80 94.00 -4.95
N GLU A 862 58.72 94.32 -4.04
CA GLU A 862 59.19 95.69 -3.81
C GLU A 862 60.06 96.15 -5.00
N GLU A 863 60.01 97.45 -5.29
CA GLU A 863 60.64 98.15 -6.42
C GLU A 863 62.17 98.13 -6.40
N GLU A 864 62.83 97.89 -7.55
CA GLU A 864 63.71 98.85 -8.24
C GLU A 864 64.42 98.27 -9.50
N ALA A 865 64.33 99.06 -10.58
CA ALA A 865 65.28 99.31 -11.68
C ALA A 865 65.84 98.20 -12.64
N THR A 866 65.50 98.41 -13.92
CA THR A 866 66.27 98.18 -15.19
C THR A 866 66.25 96.81 -15.91
N VAL A 867 66.29 96.87 -17.24
CA VAL A 867 65.68 96.02 -18.30
C VAL A 867 66.77 95.70 -19.37
N PRO A 868 66.71 94.70 -20.30
CA PRO A 868 66.23 93.29 -20.27
C PRO A 868 67.20 92.28 -20.98
N SER A 869 66.85 90.98 -20.97
CA SER A 869 66.98 90.08 -22.16
C SER A 869 65.99 88.90 -22.06
N PRO A 870 65.54 88.31 -23.19
CA PRO A 870 64.29 87.55 -23.24
C PRO A 870 64.51 86.03 -23.30
N GLU A 871 64.32 85.34 -22.17
CA GLU A 871 64.13 83.89 -22.17
C GLU A 871 63.01 83.43 -21.20
N SER A 872 62.02 82.76 -21.79
CA SER A 872 60.99 81.88 -21.19
C SER A 872 60.50 82.19 -19.75
N SER A 873 59.85 83.34 -19.57
CA SER A 873 59.24 83.78 -18.29
C SER A 873 58.15 82.83 -17.71
N ARG A 874 57.60 81.89 -18.50
CA ARG A 874 56.60 80.93 -17.98
C ARG A 874 57.20 79.76 -17.17
N SER A 875 58.44 79.35 -17.44
CA SER A 875 59.05 78.18 -16.76
C SER A 875 59.48 78.49 -15.32
N LYS A 876 60.00 79.71 -15.07
CA LYS A 876 60.47 80.11 -13.73
C LYS A 876 59.32 80.33 -12.73
N THR A 877 58.15 80.76 -13.21
CA THR A 877 56.95 80.93 -12.37
C THR A 877 56.32 79.58 -12.00
N LEU A 878 56.31 78.63 -12.94
CA LEU A 878 55.79 77.28 -12.69
C LEU A 878 56.70 76.49 -11.75
N GLN A 879 58.03 76.62 -11.88
CA GLN A 879 58.99 76.00 -10.95
C GLN A 879 58.87 76.57 -9.53
N ARG A 880 58.63 77.88 -9.36
CA ARG A 880 58.37 78.48 -8.04
C ARG A 880 57.04 78.03 -7.44
N PHE A 881 56.01 77.88 -8.27
CA PHE A 881 54.70 77.38 -7.83
C PHE A 881 54.77 75.91 -7.40
N LEU A 882 55.46 75.06 -8.16
CA LEU A 882 55.66 73.65 -7.83
C LEU A 882 56.51 73.48 -6.56
N ALA A 883 57.55 74.30 -6.38
CA ALA A 883 58.34 74.32 -5.14
C ALA A 883 57.52 74.77 -3.92
N TYR A 884 56.57 75.70 -4.08
CA TYR A 884 55.62 76.10 -3.03
C TYR A 884 54.56 75.02 -2.75
N PHE A 885 54.15 74.28 -3.78
CA PHE A 885 53.18 73.18 -3.67
C PHE A 885 53.75 71.97 -2.90
N ASP A 886 55.06 71.73 -3.03
CA ASP A 886 55.79 70.64 -2.36
C ASP A 886 56.28 71.02 -0.93
N GLU A 887 56.15 72.30 -0.54
CA GLU A 887 56.54 72.78 0.80
C GLU A 887 55.45 72.46 1.83
N LYS A 888 55.81 71.76 2.91
CA LYS A 888 54.87 71.30 3.93
C LYS A 888 54.24 72.50 4.65
N GLU A 889 52.91 72.52 4.84
CA GLU A 889 52.20 73.63 5.53
C GLU A 889 52.73 73.88 6.97
N GLU A 890 53.33 72.87 7.60
CA GLU A 890 54.02 72.98 8.89
C GLU A 890 55.33 73.78 8.83
N GLU A 891 56.05 73.81 7.70
CA GLU A 891 57.30 74.57 7.54
C GLU A 891 57.05 76.05 7.28
N THR A 892 55.99 76.40 6.55
CA THR A 892 55.53 77.79 6.39
C THR A 892 55.02 78.37 7.72
N LYS A 893 54.38 77.56 8.57
CA LYS A 893 53.97 77.93 9.94
C LYS A 893 55.14 77.93 10.93
N ARG A 894 56.17 77.09 10.76
CA ARG A 894 57.40 77.05 11.60
C ARG A 894 58.35 78.22 11.33
N ARG A 895 58.42 78.78 10.11
CA ARG A 895 59.17 80.03 9.86
C ARG A 895 58.63 81.25 10.62
N LEU A 896 57.38 81.21 11.06
CA LEU A 896 56.74 82.27 11.87
C LEU A 896 56.93 82.10 13.38
N LYS A 897 57.49 80.98 13.86
CA LYS A 897 57.71 80.73 15.29
C LYS A 897 58.96 79.87 15.53
N LEU A 898 60.05 80.51 15.94
CA LEU A 898 61.19 79.85 16.58
C LEU A 898 61.17 80.20 18.08
N PRO A 899 60.96 79.22 18.98
CA PRO A 899 61.25 79.31 20.40
C PRO A 899 62.63 78.71 20.74
N LEU A 900 63.25 79.18 21.83
CA LEU A 900 64.58 78.78 22.30
C LEU A 900 64.51 77.51 23.16
N MET A 901 65.29 76.48 22.74
CA MET A 901 65.98 75.41 23.53
C MET A 901 65.11 74.41 24.33
N ALA A 902 65.38 73.10 24.42
CA ALA A 902 66.47 72.20 24.00
C ALA A 902 65.90 70.75 23.93
N THR A 903 66.16 69.92 22.90
CA THR A 903 67.25 68.90 22.75
C THR A 903 67.21 67.82 23.88
N ILE A 904 67.15 66.49 23.73
CA ILE A 904 67.74 65.44 22.84
C ILE A 904 66.92 64.14 23.12
N CYS A 905 66.36 63.41 22.13
CA CYS A 905 66.92 62.26 21.39
C CYS A 905 67.27 61.03 22.29
N PHE A 906 66.98 59.76 22.04
CA PHE A 906 66.79 58.96 20.81
C PHE A 906 66.16 57.58 21.18
N GLN A 907 65.77 56.83 20.15
CA GLN A 907 65.53 55.36 20.05
C GLN A 907 64.08 54.81 20.15
N SER A 908 63.56 54.49 18.95
CA SER A 908 62.69 53.36 18.55
C SER A 908 63.01 52.07 19.35
N PRO A 909 62.08 51.11 19.62
CA PRO A 909 61.17 50.52 18.62
C PRO A 909 59.83 49.93 19.12
N SER A 910 59.08 49.39 18.15
CA SER A 910 58.11 48.28 18.28
C SER A 910 56.79 48.54 19.04
N LYS A 911 55.68 48.08 18.44
CA LYS A 911 54.46 47.73 19.19
C LYS A 911 54.12 46.26 18.98
N PRO A 912 53.69 45.55 20.04
CA PRO A 912 53.42 44.13 20.00
C PRO A 912 51.98 43.80 19.63
N ILE A 913 51.85 42.53 19.28
CA ILE A 913 50.68 41.69 19.03
C ILE A 913 49.82 41.53 20.30
N TYR A 914 48.49 41.45 20.14
CA TYR A 914 47.66 40.64 21.03
C TYR A 914 46.83 39.64 20.21
N ASN A 915 47.28 38.38 20.27
CA ASN A 915 46.55 37.19 19.87
C ASN A 915 45.66 36.75 21.04
N PHE A 916 44.40 36.44 20.74
CA PHE A 916 43.55 35.61 21.59
C PHE A 916 43.87 34.13 21.32
N GLN A 917 44.20 33.37 22.36
CA GLN A 917 44.04 31.91 22.39
C GLN A 917 43.03 31.55 23.49
N PRO A 918 42.17 30.55 23.29
CA PRO A 918 41.65 29.74 24.37
C PRO A 918 42.57 28.52 24.59
N LYS A 919 42.90 28.26 25.86
CA LYS A 919 43.24 26.92 26.37
C LYS A 919 41.97 26.38 27.04
N PHE A 920 41.57 25.15 26.73
CA PHE A 920 41.38 24.11 27.76
C PHE A 920 41.45 22.71 27.16
N LYS A 921 42.11 21.84 27.91
CA LYS A 921 42.44 20.45 27.63
C LYS A 921 41.29 19.51 27.97
N LEU A 922 41.24 18.44 27.17
CA LEU A 922 40.86 17.07 27.45
C LEU A 922 40.88 16.62 28.93
N SER A 923 39.83 15.91 29.34
CA SER A 923 39.93 14.77 30.27
C SER A 923 38.98 13.64 29.85
N SER A 924 39.55 12.44 29.93
CA SER A 924 39.23 11.11 29.43
C SER A 924 37.98 10.40 30.02
N PRO A 925 37.59 9.24 29.47
CA PRO A 925 36.27 8.63 29.63
C PRO A 925 36.20 7.63 30.79
N VAL A 926 34.99 7.36 31.28
CA VAL A 926 34.72 6.23 32.17
C VAL A 926 33.81 5.22 31.47
N ILE A 927 34.36 4.03 31.33
CA ILE A 927 33.74 2.80 30.86
C ILE A 927 32.89 2.22 31.99
N THR A 928 31.64 1.83 31.71
CA THR A 928 31.00 0.77 32.50
C THR A 928 30.06 -0.11 31.67
N LYS A 929 30.55 -1.35 31.46
CA LYS A 929 29.87 -2.65 31.46
C LYS A 929 28.55 -2.85 30.68
N VAL A 930 28.72 -3.61 29.60
CA VAL A 930 27.72 -4.48 28.96
C VAL A 930 27.25 -5.54 29.95
N SER A 931 25.93 -5.66 30.10
CA SER A 931 25.23 -6.78 30.74
C SER A 931 24.29 -7.40 29.72
N ALA A 932 24.58 -8.63 29.31
CA ALA A 932 23.72 -9.44 28.46
C ALA A 932 22.50 -9.92 29.26
N PHE A 933 21.29 -9.67 28.76
CA PHE A 933 20.07 -10.35 29.22
C PHE A 933 19.36 -11.02 28.04
N LYS A 934 19.10 -12.31 28.23
CA LYS A 934 18.45 -13.26 27.33
C LYS A 934 16.98 -12.87 27.06
N PRO A 935 16.41 -13.20 25.88
CA PRO A 935 14.98 -13.06 25.66
C PRO A 935 14.24 -14.22 26.34
N ARG A 936 13.28 -13.89 27.21
CA ARG A 936 12.31 -14.83 27.77
C ARG A 936 10.98 -14.56 27.06
N ALA A 937 10.74 -15.28 25.97
CA ALA A 937 9.43 -15.29 25.32
C ALA A 937 8.52 -16.25 26.07
N SER A 938 7.54 -15.73 26.81
CA SER A 938 6.39 -16.50 27.29
C SER A 938 5.19 -16.16 26.43
N VAL A 939 4.94 -16.98 25.41
CA VAL A 939 3.68 -16.96 24.64
C VAL A 939 2.69 -17.82 25.41
N GLN A 940 1.69 -17.19 26.02
CA GLN A 940 0.49 -17.90 26.48
C GLN A 940 -0.36 -18.25 25.25
N SER A 941 -0.57 -19.55 25.01
CA SER A 941 -1.51 -20.03 24.00
C SER A 941 -2.94 -19.85 24.48
N LYS A 942 -3.75 -19.08 23.76
CA LYS A 942 -5.21 -19.15 23.88
C LYS A 942 -5.72 -20.27 22.97
N SER A 943 -6.49 -21.17 23.57
CA SER A 943 -7.18 -22.32 22.97
C SER A 943 -8.29 -21.90 22.00
N LEU A 944 -8.42 -22.61 20.87
CA LEU A 944 -9.58 -22.50 19.96
C LEU A 944 -10.85 -23.02 20.67
N VAL A 945 -11.83 -22.14 20.83
CA VAL A 945 -13.19 -22.48 21.23
C VAL A 945 -14.02 -22.71 19.96
N ILE A 946 -14.72 -23.85 19.90
CA ILE A 946 -15.72 -24.14 18.85
C ILE A 946 -16.85 -23.13 19.04
N VAL A 947 -16.97 -22.14 18.15
CA VAL A 947 -18.02 -21.12 18.23
C VAL A 947 -19.30 -21.72 17.64
N THR A 948 -20.12 -22.29 18.51
CA THR A 948 -21.56 -22.42 18.25
C THR A 948 -22.15 -21.02 18.00
N GLU A 949 -23.02 -20.92 16.99
CA GLU A 949 -23.72 -19.67 16.68
C GLU A 949 -24.31 -19.09 17.98
N PRO A 950 -23.94 -17.86 18.38
CA PRO A 950 -24.49 -17.25 19.58
C PRO A 950 -25.98 -16.98 19.42
N GLU A 951 -26.77 -17.36 20.42
CA GLU A 951 -28.11 -16.80 20.57
C GLU A 951 -28.01 -15.34 21.03
N PRO A 952 -28.93 -14.44 20.60
CA PRO A 952 -28.97 -13.08 21.07
C PRO A 952 -29.26 -13.05 22.58
N VAL A 953 -28.36 -12.42 23.35
CA VAL A 953 -28.47 -12.27 24.81
C VAL A 953 -29.43 -11.13 25.18
N PHE A 954 -29.58 -10.16 24.28
CA PHE A 954 -30.51 -9.05 24.41
C PHE A 954 -31.44 -9.00 23.20
N THR A 955 -32.62 -8.44 23.38
CA THR A 955 -33.56 -8.15 22.28
C THR A 955 -33.17 -6.85 21.56
N SER A 956 -32.59 -5.91 22.31
CA SER A 956 -32.07 -4.66 21.77
C SER A 956 -30.87 -4.15 22.57
N VAL A 957 -29.92 -3.53 21.87
CA VAL A 957 -28.78 -2.84 22.47
C VAL A 957 -28.60 -1.45 21.87
N LYS A 958 -28.07 -0.53 22.66
CA LYS A 958 -27.63 0.80 22.22
C LYS A 958 -26.18 0.99 22.63
N THR A 959 -25.32 1.27 21.67
CA THR A 959 -23.89 1.52 21.86
C THR A 959 -23.52 2.94 21.48
N PHE A 960 -22.37 3.38 21.98
CA PHE A 960 -21.73 4.64 21.64
C PHE A 960 -20.29 4.35 21.22
N ALA A 961 -19.81 5.02 20.19
CA ALA A 961 -18.38 5.05 19.86
C ALA A 961 -17.89 6.50 19.77
N PRO A 962 -16.75 6.82 20.42
CA PRO A 962 -16.22 8.17 20.46
C PRO A 962 -15.66 8.63 19.11
N ALA A 963 -15.56 9.94 18.96
CA ALA A 963 -14.72 10.58 17.96
C ALA A 963 -13.26 10.19 18.16
N THR A 964 -12.50 10.21 17.07
CA THR A 964 -11.07 9.93 17.12
C THR A 964 -10.28 11.00 16.41
N VAL A 965 -9.06 11.19 16.90
CA VAL A 965 -8.06 12.05 16.30
C VAL A 965 -6.92 11.15 15.89
N ALA A 966 -6.62 11.13 14.60
CA ALA A 966 -5.55 10.33 14.02
C ALA A 966 -4.55 11.23 13.28
N ASN A 967 -3.50 10.63 12.73
CA ASN A 967 -2.45 11.37 12.03
C ASN A 967 -1.85 12.49 12.89
N LEU A 968 -1.54 12.17 14.15
CA LEU A 968 -1.03 13.09 15.18
C LEU A 968 0.39 13.60 14.84
N GLY A 969 0.49 14.44 13.81
CA GLY A 969 1.75 14.91 13.22
C GLY A 969 2.60 13.77 12.67
N PRO A 970 3.80 13.48 13.24
CA PRO A 970 4.67 12.41 12.77
C PRO A 970 4.07 11.00 12.92
N GLY A 971 2.94 10.84 13.63
CA GLY A 971 2.19 9.58 13.80
C GLY A 971 1.28 9.17 12.62
N PHE A 972 1.55 9.67 11.41
CA PHE A 972 0.70 9.48 10.23
C PHE A 972 0.44 7.99 9.89
N ASP A 973 -0.84 7.61 9.76
CA ASP A 973 -1.37 6.27 9.43
C ASP A 973 -1.05 5.12 10.42
N PHE A 974 -0.37 5.41 11.54
CA PHE A 974 -0.04 4.39 12.56
C PHE A 974 -0.33 4.79 14.01
N LEU A 975 -0.78 6.02 14.29
CA LEU A 975 -1.11 6.46 15.64
C LEU A 975 -2.35 7.35 15.66
N GLY A 976 -3.29 7.02 16.56
CA GLY A 976 -4.46 7.86 16.85
C GLY A 976 -4.97 7.66 18.26
N CYS A 977 -5.92 8.50 18.68
CA CYS A 977 -6.55 8.43 19.99
C CYS A 977 -8.03 8.78 19.99
N ALA A 978 -8.76 8.28 20.99
CA ALA A 978 -10.17 8.57 21.19
C ALA A 978 -10.38 9.83 22.05
N VAL A 979 -11.45 10.56 21.75
CA VAL A 979 -11.79 11.82 22.41
C VAL A 979 -13.20 11.75 23.01
N ASP A 980 -13.35 12.26 24.22
CA ASP A 980 -14.57 12.08 25.00
C ASP A 980 -15.76 12.91 24.47
N GLY A 981 -16.97 12.46 24.83
CA GLY A 981 -18.23 13.20 24.65
C GLY A 981 -18.74 13.43 23.22
N LEU A 982 -17.90 13.36 22.19
CA LEU A 982 -18.31 13.42 20.78
C LEU A 982 -18.30 12.00 20.21
N GLY A 983 -19.28 11.64 19.38
CA GLY A 983 -19.34 10.31 18.79
C GLY A 983 -20.69 9.95 18.19
N ASP A 984 -20.80 8.72 17.71
CA ASP A 984 -22.01 8.19 17.07
C ASP A 984 -22.66 7.13 17.98
N HIS A 985 -23.99 7.01 17.90
CA HIS A 985 -24.74 5.97 18.60
C HIS A 985 -25.40 5.02 17.60
N VAL A 986 -25.38 3.73 17.92
CA VAL A 986 -26.11 2.71 17.16
C VAL A 986 -27.08 2.02 18.09
N THR A 987 -28.34 1.92 17.68
CA THR A 987 -29.34 1.07 18.33
C THR A 987 -29.60 -0.11 17.41
N LEU A 988 -29.45 -1.32 17.93
CA LEU A 988 -29.62 -2.57 17.21
C LEU A 988 -30.69 -3.39 17.91
N HIS A 989 -31.56 -4.06 17.16
CA HIS A 989 -32.54 -4.99 17.71
C HIS A 989 -32.78 -6.16 16.77
N VAL A 990 -33.21 -7.28 17.35
CA VAL A 990 -33.65 -8.46 16.59
C VAL A 990 -35.00 -8.13 15.96
N ASP A 991 -35.08 -8.26 14.63
CA ASP A 991 -36.27 -7.92 13.86
C ASP A 991 -36.69 -9.10 12.96
N PRO A 992 -37.80 -9.81 13.28
CA PRO A 992 -38.30 -10.92 12.49
C PRO A 992 -38.73 -10.55 11.06
N THR A 993 -38.92 -9.26 10.76
CA THR A 993 -39.27 -8.80 9.41
C THR A 993 -38.06 -8.67 8.49
N VAL A 994 -36.86 -8.61 9.06
CA VAL A 994 -35.58 -8.68 8.33
C VAL A 994 -35.23 -10.15 8.10
N ARG A 995 -34.73 -10.48 6.91
CA ARG A 995 -34.37 -11.86 6.57
C ARG A 995 -33.25 -12.37 7.51
N ASN A 996 -33.35 -13.63 7.92
CA ASN A 996 -32.35 -14.27 8.77
C ASN A 996 -30.94 -14.20 8.15
N GLY A 997 -29.96 -13.79 8.95
CA GLY A 997 -28.58 -13.58 8.51
C GLY A 997 -28.33 -12.25 7.79
N GLU A 998 -29.36 -11.39 7.64
CA GLU A 998 -29.25 -10.07 7.04
C GLU A 998 -29.46 -8.96 8.09
N ILE A 999 -29.03 -7.74 7.73
CA ILE A 999 -29.25 -6.53 8.51
C ILE A 999 -29.97 -5.50 7.64
N SER A 1000 -30.89 -4.74 8.21
CA SER A 1000 -31.48 -3.56 7.56
C SER A 1000 -31.18 -2.31 8.37
N ILE A 1001 -31.07 -1.16 7.71
CA ILE A 1001 -30.98 0.14 8.39
C ILE A 1001 -32.38 0.73 8.39
N SER A 1002 -32.99 0.84 9.55
CA SER A 1002 -34.37 1.33 9.71
C SER A 1002 -34.43 2.85 9.87
N GLU A 1003 -33.40 3.46 10.47
CA GLU A 1003 -33.39 4.89 10.77
C GLU A 1003 -31.98 5.48 10.73
N ILE A 1004 -31.85 6.70 10.19
CA ILE A 1004 -30.63 7.51 10.27
C ILE A 1004 -31.01 8.92 10.74
N THR A 1005 -30.51 9.34 11.91
CA THR A 1005 -30.76 10.66 12.49
C THR A 1005 -29.45 11.36 12.86
N GLY A 1006 -29.51 12.65 13.21
CA GLY A 1006 -28.36 13.42 13.71
C GLY A 1006 -27.88 14.51 12.74
N THR A 1007 -26.57 14.74 12.67
CA THR A 1007 -25.95 15.87 11.94
C THR A 1007 -26.15 15.83 10.42
N THR A 1008 -26.48 14.67 9.86
CA THR A 1008 -26.80 14.51 8.44
C THR A 1008 -27.78 13.36 8.23
N THR A 1009 -28.75 13.55 7.32
CA THR A 1009 -29.71 12.54 6.88
C THR A 1009 -29.43 12.01 5.47
N LYS A 1010 -28.31 12.44 4.85
CA LYS A 1010 -27.96 12.10 3.45
C LYS A 1010 -27.24 10.75 3.30
N LEU A 1011 -27.13 9.95 4.36
CA LEU A 1011 -26.46 8.65 4.31
C LEU A 1011 -27.38 7.58 3.72
N SER A 1012 -26.77 6.57 3.08
CA SER A 1012 -27.52 5.47 2.48
C SER A 1012 -28.14 4.57 3.56
N PHE A 1013 -29.40 4.18 3.35
CA PHE A 1013 -30.07 3.14 4.12
C PHE A 1013 -29.69 1.71 3.64
N ASP A 1014 -28.96 1.59 2.53
CA ASP A 1014 -28.40 0.31 2.08
C ASP A 1014 -27.22 -0.08 2.99
N PRO A 1015 -27.31 -1.21 3.73
CA PRO A 1015 -26.24 -1.67 4.61
C PRO A 1015 -24.91 -1.91 3.90
N HIS A 1016 -24.91 -2.26 2.61
CA HIS A 1016 -23.69 -2.48 1.83
C HIS A 1016 -22.97 -1.19 1.45
N ARG A 1017 -23.66 -0.04 1.57
CA ARG A 1017 -23.15 1.30 1.23
C ARG A 1017 -23.07 2.23 2.44
N ASN A 1018 -23.23 1.70 3.65
CA ASN A 1018 -23.17 2.45 4.91
C ASN A 1018 -22.11 1.84 5.84
N CYS A 1019 -21.25 2.67 6.45
CA CYS A 1019 -20.16 2.21 7.30
C CYS A 1019 -20.63 1.36 8.49
N ALA A 1020 -21.74 1.77 9.14
CA ALA A 1020 -22.34 1.01 10.24
C ALA A 1020 -22.87 -0.34 9.75
N GLY A 1021 -23.54 -0.37 8.58
CA GLY A 1021 -24.05 -1.60 7.98
C GLY A 1021 -22.94 -2.58 7.59
N ILE A 1022 -21.86 -2.09 6.96
CA ILE A 1022 -20.72 -2.91 6.56
C ILE A 1022 -20.05 -3.54 7.79
N ALA A 1023 -19.76 -2.74 8.82
CA ALA A 1023 -19.12 -3.23 10.04
C ALA A 1023 -20.01 -4.20 10.81
N ALA A 1024 -21.33 -3.95 10.85
CA ALA A 1024 -22.28 -4.86 11.46
C ALA A 1024 -22.33 -6.22 10.72
N MET A 1025 -22.41 -6.22 9.38
CA MET A 1025 -22.36 -7.46 8.59
C MET A 1025 -21.05 -8.22 8.77
N ALA A 1026 -19.91 -7.52 8.81
CA ALA A 1026 -18.61 -8.13 9.05
C ALA A 1026 -18.57 -8.81 10.43
N THR A 1027 -19.11 -8.14 11.46
CA THR A 1027 -19.22 -8.67 12.82
C THR A 1027 -20.18 -9.88 12.88
N MET A 1028 -21.32 -9.81 12.19
CA MET A 1028 -22.27 -10.93 12.08
C MET A 1028 -21.62 -12.16 11.44
N LYS A 1029 -20.83 -11.93 10.38
CA LYS A 1029 -20.07 -12.97 9.69
C LYS A 1029 -19.01 -13.61 10.60
N MET A 1030 -18.29 -12.81 11.38
CA MET A 1030 -17.29 -13.29 12.35
C MET A 1030 -17.92 -14.13 13.46
N LEU A 1031 -19.11 -13.76 13.92
CA LEU A 1031 -19.89 -14.51 14.92
C LEU A 1031 -20.66 -15.71 14.33
N GLY A 1032 -20.72 -15.83 13.00
CA GLY A 1032 -21.46 -16.90 12.32
C GLY A 1032 -22.98 -16.78 12.40
N ILE A 1033 -23.53 -15.57 12.60
CA ILE A 1033 -24.97 -15.33 12.79
C ILE A 1033 -25.73 -15.55 11.47
N LYS A 1034 -26.70 -16.46 11.50
CA LYS A 1034 -27.55 -16.84 10.35
C LYS A 1034 -29.01 -17.03 10.74
N SER A 1035 -29.32 -17.17 12.03
CA SER A 1035 -30.64 -17.54 12.55
C SER A 1035 -31.61 -16.39 12.72
N VAL A 1036 -31.13 -15.13 12.79
CA VAL A 1036 -31.94 -13.95 13.05
C VAL A 1036 -31.64 -12.80 12.07
N GLY A 1037 -32.66 -11.98 11.78
CA GLY A 1037 -32.51 -10.70 11.09
C GLY A 1037 -32.34 -9.55 12.09
N LEU A 1038 -31.53 -8.55 11.74
CA LEU A 1038 -31.24 -7.40 12.62
C LEU A 1038 -31.69 -6.08 11.99
N SER A 1039 -32.21 -5.18 12.80
CA SER A 1039 -32.58 -3.81 12.40
C SER A 1039 -31.72 -2.79 13.14
N LEU A 1040 -31.04 -1.93 12.38
CA LEU A 1040 -30.06 -0.95 12.85
C LEU A 1040 -30.59 0.47 12.68
N ALA A 1041 -30.56 1.25 13.76
CA ALA A 1041 -30.80 2.68 13.77
C ALA A 1041 -29.51 3.42 14.13
N LEU A 1042 -29.05 4.30 13.25
CA LEU A 1042 -27.82 5.09 13.41
C LEU A 1042 -28.16 6.53 13.79
N HIS A 1043 -27.66 7.00 14.93
CA HIS A 1043 -27.66 8.42 15.29
C HIS A 1043 -26.25 9.00 15.12
N LYS A 1044 -26.07 9.80 14.08
CA LYS A 1044 -24.79 10.38 13.70
C LYS A 1044 -24.53 11.69 14.44
N GLY A 1045 -23.57 11.68 15.37
CA GLY A 1045 -23.15 12.87 16.11
C GLY A 1045 -21.99 13.61 15.47
N LEU A 1046 -21.25 12.98 14.53
CA LEU A 1046 -20.07 13.57 13.90
C LEU A 1046 -20.31 14.04 12.46
N PRO A 1047 -19.95 15.28 12.09
CA PRO A 1047 -20.02 15.76 10.71
C PRO A 1047 -19.15 14.91 9.77
N LEU A 1048 -19.62 14.72 8.53
CA LEU A 1048 -18.86 14.02 7.49
C LEU A 1048 -17.60 14.80 7.12
N GLY A 1049 -16.51 14.11 6.83
CA GLY A 1049 -15.25 14.74 6.38
C GLY A 1049 -14.57 15.66 7.41
N SER A 1050 -15.03 15.68 8.67
CA SER A 1050 -14.52 16.59 9.72
C SER A 1050 -13.07 16.32 10.15
N GLY A 1051 -12.56 15.12 9.93
CA GLY A 1051 -11.25 14.68 10.45
C GLY A 1051 -11.31 14.14 11.88
N LEU A 1052 -12.50 13.90 12.41
CA LEU A 1052 -12.75 13.34 13.74
C LEU A 1052 -13.13 11.83 13.73
N GLY A 1053 -12.71 11.10 12.70
CA GLY A 1053 -13.03 9.68 12.55
C GLY A 1053 -14.52 9.38 12.39
N SER A 1054 -15.28 10.25 11.69
CA SER A 1054 -16.75 10.14 11.57
C SER A 1054 -17.25 8.80 11.00
N SER A 1055 -16.55 8.20 10.03
CA SER A 1055 -16.88 6.86 9.51
C SER A 1055 -16.51 5.76 10.50
N ALA A 1056 -15.33 5.86 11.10
CA ALA A 1056 -14.82 4.92 12.10
C ALA A 1056 -15.72 4.85 13.34
N ALA A 1057 -16.27 5.97 13.82
CA ALA A 1057 -17.22 5.99 14.94
C ALA A 1057 -18.50 5.21 14.63
N SER A 1058 -19.12 5.44 13.46
CA SER A 1058 -20.30 4.68 13.02
C SER A 1058 -20.02 3.18 12.92
N ALA A 1059 -18.86 2.80 12.34
CA ALA A 1059 -18.44 1.41 12.19
C ALA A 1059 -18.15 0.74 13.55
N ALA A 1060 -17.42 1.41 14.43
CA ALA A 1060 -17.09 0.92 15.77
C ALA A 1060 -18.35 0.71 16.62
N ALA A 1061 -19.27 1.68 16.62
CA ALA A 1061 -20.53 1.57 17.36
C ALA A 1061 -21.35 0.37 16.88
N ALA A 1062 -21.42 0.15 15.56
CA ALA A 1062 -22.16 -0.96 14.97
C ALA A 1062 -21.51 -2.33 15.23
N ALA A 1063 -20.18 -2.43 15.11
CA ALA A 1063 -19.45 -3.66 15.43
C ALA A 1063 -19.62 -4.04 16.90
N VAL A 1064 -19.46 -3.08 17.82
CA VAL A 1064 -19.71 -3.32 19.25
C VAL A 1064 -21.19 -3.65 19.50
N ALA A 1065 -22.15 -3.01 18.81
CA ALA A 1065 -23.57 -3.31 18.99
C ALA A 1065 -23.89 -4.76 18.62
N VAL A 1066 -23.41 -5.24 17.47
CA VAL A 1066 -23.59 -6.64 17.10
C VAL A 1066 -22.89 -7.54 18.12
N ASN A 1067 -21.65 -7.25 18.50
CA ASN A 1067 -20.94 -8.10 19.46
C ASN A 1067 -21.67 -8.21 20.82
N GLU A 1068 -22.11 -7.08 21.37
CA GLU A 1068 -22.81 -7.02 22.66
C GLU A 1068 -24.19 -7.68 22.62
N LEU A 1069 -24.94 -7.53 21.52
CA LEU A 1069 -26.23 -8.20 21.33
C LEU A 1069 -26.11 -9.72 21.46
N PHE A 1070 -24.95 -10.28 21.11
CA PHE A 1070 -24.63 -11.71 21.12
C PHE A 1070 -23.64 -12.11 22.23
N GLY A 1071 -23.53 -11.29 23.28
CA GLY A 1071 -22.81 -11.65 24.51
C GLY A 1071 -21.30 -11.34 24.51
N GLY A 1072 -20.83 -10.45 23.64
CA GLY A 1072 -19.47 -9.90 23.68
C GLY A 1072 -18.37 -10.91 23.36
N LYS A 1073 -18.62 -11.83 22.40
CA LYS A 1073 -17.72 -12.96 22.11
C LYS A 1073 -16.43 -12.58 21.36
N LEU A 1074 -16.43 -11.49 20.60
CA LEU A 1074 -15.25 -11.00 19.86
C LEU A 1074 -14.39 -10.09 20.72
N GLY A 1075 -13.07 -10.24 20.60
CA GLY A 1075 -12.08 -9.34 21.19
C GLY A 1075 -11.87 -8.06 20.37
N ASN A 1076 -11.17 -7.09 20.95
CA ASN A 1076 -10.92 -5.78 20.33
C ASN A 1076 -10.28 -5.89 18.93
N ASP A 1077 -9.30 -6.77 18.75
CA ASP A 1077 -8.62 -6.91 17.45
C ASP A 1077 -9.58 -7.36 16.34
N GLU A 1078 -10.52 -8.26 16.66
CA GLU A 1078 -11.54 -8.76 15.73
C GLU A 1078 -12.57 -7.67 15.41
N LEU A 1079 -12.99 -6.90 16.42
CA LEU A 1079 -13.87 -5.75 16.20
C LEU A 1079 -13.21 -4.67 15.34
N VAL A 1080 -11.90 -4.44 15.52
CA VAL A 1080 -11.12 -3.52 14.68
C VAL A 1080 -11.04 -4.05 13.25
N LEU A 1081 -10.83 -5.36 13.05
CA LEU A 1081 -10.88 -5.96 11.72
C LEU A 1081 -12.25 -5.80 11.04
N ALA A 1082 -13.35 -6.00 11.79
CA ALA A 1082 -14.69 -5.77 11.26
C ALA A 1082 -14.92 -4.29 10.87
N GLY A 1083 -14.45 -3.35 11.69
CA GLY A 1083 -14.50 -1.93 11.36
C GLY A 1083 -13.59 -1.54 10.19
N LEU A 1084 -12.43 -2.19 10.04
CA LEU A 1084 -11.51 -1.99 8.92
C LEU A 1084 -12.12 -2.41 7.57
N GLU A 1085 -12.95 -3.45 7.52
CA GLU A 1085 -13.69 -3.80 6.30
C GLU A 1085 -14.56 -2.63 5.80
N SER A 1086 -15.11 -1.83 6.72
CA SER A 1086 -15.83 -0.60 6.39
C SER A 1086 -14.90 0.50 5.90
N GLU A 1087 -13.82 0.79 6.64
CA GLU A 1087 -12.87 1.86 6.27
C GLU A 1087 -12.22 1.59 4.89
N ALA A 1088 -11.91 0.33 4.58
CA ALA A 1088 -11.38 -0.09 3.27
C ALA A 1088 -12.25 0.35 2.09
N LYS A 1089 -13.58 0.38 2.26
CA LYS A 1089 -14.54 0.75 1.21
C LYS A 1089 -14.72 2.27 1.08
N VAL A 1090 -14.34 3.06 2.08
CA VAL A 1090 -14.70 4.50 2.16
C VAL A 1090 -13.48 5.41 2.15
N SER A 1091 -12.48 5.16 2.99
CA SER A 1091 -11.36 6.05 3.26
C SER A 1091 -9.98 5.40 3.01
N GLY A 1092 -9.93 4.07 2.90
CA GLY A 1092 -8.74 3.25 2.72
C GLY A 1092 -8.48 2.34 3.93
N PHE A 1093 -7.57 1.37 3.78
CA PHE A 1093 -7.27 0.36 4.83
C PHE A 1093 -6.34 0.93 5.91
N HIS A 1094 -6.86 1.81 6.78
CA HIS A 1094 -6.10 2.44 7.86
C HIS A 1094 -6.80 2.23 9.22
N ALA A 1095 -6.03 1.81 10.22
CA ALA A 1095 -6.55 1.46 11.55
C ALA A 1095 -6.46 2.61 12.57
N ASP A 1096 -5.80 3.70 12.20
CA ASP A 1096 -5.49 4.88 13.04
C ASP A 1096 -6.72 5.56 13.66
N ASN A 1097 -7.89 5.50 13.01
CA ASN A 1097 -9.16 6.00 13.56
C ASN A 1097 -10.01 4.88 14.19
N ILE A 1098 -10.16 3.74 13.51
CA ILE A 1098 -11.06 2.67 13.97
C ILE A 1098 -10.52 1.94 15.22
N ALA A 1099 -9.22 1.77 15.34
CA ALA A 1099 -8.61 1.12 16.50
C ALA A 1099 -8.82 1.90 17.80
N PRO A 1100 -8.51 3.21 17.90
CA PRO A 1100 -8.85 3.98 19.08
C PRO A 1100 -10.36 4.15 19.28
N ALA A 1101 -11.17 4.18 18.22
CA ALA A 1101 -12.63 4.27 18.36
C ALA A 1101 -13.20 3.06 19.10
N ILE A 1102 -12.62 1.88 18.91
CA ILE A 1102 -13.02 0.64 19.60
C ILE A 1102 -12.35 0.52 20.96
N ILE A 1103 -11.03 0.68 21.03
CA ILE A 1103 -10.21 0.35 22.22
C ILE A 1103 -10.20 1.49 23.26
N GLY A 1104 -10.31 2.73 22.81
CA GLY A 1104 -10.05 3.91 23.63
C GLY A 1104 -8.56 4.19 23.82
N GLY A 1105 -8.27 5.36 24.39
CA GLY A 1105 -6.92 5.86 24.64
C GLY A 1105 -6.16 6.11 23.34
N PHE A 1106 -4.83 6.04 23.43
CA PHE A 1106 -3.94 6.05 22.27
C PHE A 1106 -3.71 4.63 21.78
N VAL A 1107 -3.74 4.41 20.48
CA VAL A 1107 -3.45 3.10 19.87
C VAL A 1107 -2.40 3.25 18.79
N LEU A 1108 -1.29 2.55 18.96
CA LEU A 1108 -0.20 2.41 18.00
C LEU A 1108 -0.43 1.16 17.15
N ILE A 1109 -0.41 1.31 15.83
CA ILE A 1109 -0.50 0.22 14.87
C ILE A 1109 0.92 -0.21 14.50
N ARG A 1110 1.37 -1.36 15.02
CA ARG A 1110 2.71 -1.89 14.73
C ARG A 1110 2.76 -2.63 13.39
N SER A 1111 1.69 -3.32 13.05
CA SER A 1111 1.59 -4.16 11.85
C SER A 1111 0.12 -4.29 11.43
N TYR A 1112 -0.13 -4.38 10.13
CA TYR A 1112 -1.43 -4.72 9.56
C TYR A 1112 -1.52 -6.22 9.18
N GLU A 1113 -0.37 -6.89 8.97
CA GLU A 1113 -0.29 -8.30 8.55
C GLU A 1113 0.77 -9.08 9.34
N PRO A 1114 0.38 -9.81 10.42
CA PRO A 1114 -0.94 -9.78 11.05
C PRO A 1114 -1.21 -8.42 11.73
N LEU A 1115 -2.48 -8.09 11.95
CA LEU A 1115 -2.88 -6.89 12.68
C LEU A 1115 -2.30 -6.97 14.11
N ASP A 1116 -1.46 -6.00 14.48
CA ASP A 1116 -0.89 -5.90 15.81
C ASP A 1116 -1.05 -4.47 16.34
N LEU A 1117 -1.98 -4.34 17.29
CA LEU A 1117 -2.34 -3.10 17.94
C LEU A 1117 -1.65 -3.01 19.30
N LYS A 1118 -1.10 -1.85 19.60
CA LYS A 1118 -0.46 -1.53 20.88
C LYS A 1118 -1.18 -0.36 21.53
N PRO A 1119 -2.13 -0.62 22.45
CA PRO A 1119 -2.73 0.42 23.27
C PRO A 1119 -1.64 1.06 24.15
N LEU A 1120 -1.43 2.37 23.99
CA LEU A 1120 -0.48 3.14 24.79
C LEU A 1120 -1.22 3.70 26.00
N ARG A 1121 -0.83 3.25 27.19
CA ARG A 1121 -1.48 3.63 28.44
C ARG A 1121 -0.98 5.00 28.88
N PHE A 1122 -1.82 6.03 28.70
CA PHE A 1122 -1.60 7.34 29.30
C PHE A 1122 -1.84 7.25 30.82
N PRO A 1123 -0.98 7.85 31.67
CA PRO A 1123 -1.10 7.73 33.12
C PRO A 1123 -2.49 8.12 33.65
N PRO A 1124 -3.15 7.29 34.49
CA PRO A 1124 -4.51 7.52 34.94
C PRO A 1124 -4.69 8.77 35.81
N GLU A 1125 -3.66 9.14 36.57
CA GLU A 1125 -3.61 10.30 37.47
C GLU A 1125 -3.41 11.65 36.75
N LYS A 1126 -3.11 11.62 35.45
CA LYS A 1126 -2.94 12.80 34.62
C LYS A 1126 -4.15 13.00 33.70
N ASP A 1127 -4.51 14.25 33.51
CA ASP A 1127 -5.48 14.69 32.52
C ASP A 1127 -4.77 15.14 31.24
N LEU A 1128 -5.40 14.87 30.10
CA LEU A 1128 -4.99 15.33 28.79
C LEU A 1128 -6.22 15.90 28.10
N PHE A 1129 -6.11 17.16 27.66
CA PHE A 1129 -7.17 17.86 26.97
C PHE A 1129 -6.77 18.19 25.55
N PHE A 1130 -7.78 18.15 24.68
CA PHE A 1130 -7.69 18.50 23.28
C PHE A 1130 -8.63 19.66 23.00
N VAL A 1131 -8.10 20.71 22.38
CA VAL A 1131 -8.91 21.78 21.78
C VAL A 1131 -9.11 21.41 20.32
N LEU A 1132 -10.33 21.03 19.96
CA LEU A 1132 -10.73 20.67 18.61
C LEU A 1132 -11.44 21.86 17.98
N VAL A 1133 -10.90 22.38 16.88
CA VAL A 1133 -11.54 23.47 16.13
C VAL A 1133 -11.84 22.98 14.72
N SER A 1134 -13.13 22.75 14.47
CA SER A 1134 -13.64 22.25 13.19
C SER A 1134 -14.21 23.40 12.37
N PRO A 1135 -13.59 23.78 11.24
CA PRO A 1135 -14.18 24.76 10.33
C PRO A 1135 -15.34 24.18 9.53
N ASP A 1136 -16.26 25.05 9.10
CA ASP A 1136 -17.31 24.78 8.11
C ASP A 1136 -16.70 24.71 6.70
N PHE A 1137 -15.86 23.69 6.54
CA PHE A 1137 -15.10 23.38 5.35
C PHE A 1137 -14.96 21.87 5.30
N GLU A 1138 -15.16 21.29 4.13
CA GLU A 1138 -14.95 19.86 3.93
C GLU A 1138 -13.71 19.67 3.05
N ALA A 1139 -12.72 18.94 3.56
CA ALA A 1139 -11.54 18.57 2.83
C ALA A 1139 -11.67 17.09 2.41
N PRO A 1140 -11.82 16.77 1.12
CA PRO A 1140 -11.92 15.38 0.68
C PRO A 1140 -10.65 14.59 1.07
N THR A 1141 -10.80 13.53 1.86
CA THR A 1141 -9.69 12.66 2.33
C THR A 1141 -8.76 12.24 1.20
N LYS A 1142 -9.33 11.91 0.02
CA LYS A 1142 -8.57 11.54 -1.17
C LYS A 1142 -7.63 12.65 -1.66
N LYS A 1143 -8.08 13.92 -1.62
CA LYS A 1143 -7.28 15.09 -2.02
C LYS A 1143 -6.17 15.36 -1.00
N MET A 1144 -6.48 15.24 0.29
CA MET A 1144 -5.51 15.40 1.38
C MET A 1144 -4.42 14.32 1.36
N ARG A 1145 -4.75 13.10 0.94
CA ARG A 1145 -3.78 12.02 0.72
C ARG A 1145 -2.98 12.20 -0.58
N ALA A 1146 -3.63 12.62 -1.67
CA ALA A 1146 -2.96 12.85 -2.95
C ALA A 1146 -1.90 13.96 -2.93
N ALA A 1147 -2.00 14.90 -1.98
CA ALA A 1147 -1.03 15.98 -1.81
C ALA A 1147 0.30 15.56 -1.16
N LEU A 1148 0.37 14.34 -0.60
CA LEU A 1148 1.60 13.84 0.01
C LEU A 1148 2.66 13.52 -1.06
N ALA A 1149 3.91 13.85 -0.75
CA ALA A 1149 5.04 13.53 -1.62
C ALA A 1149 5.29 12.01 -1.62
N LYS A 1150 5.58 11.45 -2.80
CA LYS A 1150 5.95 10.04 -2.94
C LYS A 1150 7.35 9.73 -2.37
N GLU A 1151 8.21 10.74 -2.32
CA GLU A 1151 9.57 10.66 -1.81
C GLU A 1151 9.79 11.74 -0.74
N ILE A 1152 10.59 11.41 0.27
CA ILE A 1152 10.93 12.32 1.36
C ILE A 1152 12.45 12.38 1.51
N PRO A 1153 13.05 13.56 1.75
CA PRO A 1153 14.47 13.66 2.06
C PRO A 1153 14.80 12.84 3.30
N ILE A 1154 15.93 12.14 3.30
CA ILE A 1154 16.38 11.33 4.46
C ILE A 1154 16.43 12.16 5.75
N ALA A 1155 16.81 13.44 5.66
CA ALA A 1155 16.81 14.35 6.81
C ALA A 1155 15.41 14.57 7.41
N HIS A 1156 14.37 14.67 6.57
CA HIS A 1156 12.99 14.78 7.05
C HIS A 1156 12.49 13.45 7.61
N HIS A 1157 12.85 12.33 7.00
CA HIS A 1157 12.52 11.00 7.51
C HIS A 1157 13.13 10.75 8.90
N VAL A 1158 14.42 11.05 9.08
CA VAL A 1158 15.12 10.91 10.36
C VAL A 1158 14.50 11.82 11.42
N TRP A 1159 14.19 13.07 11.06
CA TRP A 1159 13.50 14.01 11.95
C TRP A 1159 12.14 13.48 12.39
N ASN A 1160 11.27 13.11 11.44
CA ASN A 1160 9.94 12.59 11.77
C ASN A 1160 10.00 11.29 12.59
N SER A 1161 10.96 10.41 12.32
CA SER A 1161 11.15 9.18 13.09
C SER A 1161 11.52 9.47 14.55
N SER A 1162 12.39 10.47 14.78
CA SER A 1162 12.71 10.97 16.12
C SER A 1162 11.48 11.54 16.82
N GLN A 1163 10.71 12.38 16.13
CA GLN A 1163 9.52 13.00 16.71
C GLN A 1163 8.40 11.99 16.97
N ALA A 1164 8.23 10.97 16.12
CA ALA A 1164 7.29 9.87 16.36
C ALA A 1164 7.67 9.06 17.62
N ALA A 1165 8.97 8.74 17.80
CA ALA A 1165 9.45 8.05 18.99
C ALA A 1165 9.24 8.91 20.26
N ALA A 1166 9.53 10.21 20.17
CA ALA A 1166 9.28 11.16 21.26
C ALA A 1166 7.79 11.27 21.61
N LEU A 1167 6.91 11.26 20.60
CA LEU A 1167 5.45 11.29 20.79
C LEU A 1167 4.97 10.06 21.57
N VAL A 1168 5.44 8.86 21.21
CA VAL A 1168 5.11 7.61 21.93
C VAL A 1168 5.65 7.63 23.36
N ALA A 1169 6.90 8.07 23.57
CA ALA A 1169 7.49 8.19 24.90
C ALA A 1169 6.69 9.15 25.78
N ALA A 1170 6.36 10.34 25.26
CA ALA A 1170 5.59 11.36 25.97
C ALA A 1170 4.18 10.87 26.36
N VAL A 1171 3.51 10.09 25.51
CA VAL A 1171 2.23 9.46 25.86
C VAL A 1171 2.38 8.50 27.04
N LEU A 1172 3.41 7.66 27.05
CA LEU A 1172 3.64 6.67 28.12
C LEU A 1172 4.08 7.31 29.44
N GLU A 1173 4.84 8.41 29.38
CA GLU A 1173 5.29 9.18 30.56
C GLU A 1173 4.22 10.17 31.05
N GLY A 1174 3.18 10.42 30.25
CA GLY A 1174 2.19 11.47 30.46
C GLY A 1174 2.81 12.86 30.47
N ASP A 1175 3.82 13.09 29.64
CA ASP A 1175 4.45 14.39 29.42
C ASP A 1175 3.67 15.14 28.34
N VAL A 1176 2.64 15.89 28.76
CA VAL A 1176 1.72 16.59 27.87
C VAL A 1176 2.43 17.67 27.05
N GLU A 1177 3.47 18.31 27.61
CA GLU A 1177 4.24 19.34 26.93
C GLU A 1177 5.07 18.74 25.78
N ASN A 1178 5.83 17.68 26.04
CA ASN A 1178 6.59 17.00 24.99
C ASN A 1178 5.69 16.29 23.98
N LEU A 1179 4.52 15.81 24.39
CA LEU A 1179 3.50 15.28 23.47
C LEU A 1179 3.10 16.36 22.47
N GLY A 1180 2.76 17.56 22.94
CA GLY A 1180 2.43 18.71 22.09
C GLY A 1180 3.58 19.11 21.15
N LYS A 1181 4.80 19.26 21.68
CA LYS A 1181 5.98 19.61 20.88
C LYS A 1181 6.25 18.60 19.77
N ALA A 1182 6.22 17.30 20.10
CA ALA A 1182 6.47 16.23 19.13
C ALA A 1182 5.38 16.18 18.05
N LEU A 1183 4.11 16.29 18.45
CA LEU A 1183 2.96 16.33 17.56
C LEU A 1183 3.02 17.52 16.57
N SER A 1184 3.49 18.69 17.00
CA SER A 1184 3.62 19.87 16.12
C SER A 1184 4.81 19.86 15.17
N SER A 1185 5.70 18.88 15.27
CA SER A 1185 7.03 18.88 14.63
C SER A 1185 7.11 18.07 13.34
N ASP A 1186 5.99 17.81 12.68
CA ASP A 1186 5.96 17.08 11.41
C ASP A 1186 6.57 17.89 10.25
N LYS A 1187 7.56 17.33 9.55
CA LYS A 1187 8.21 17.92 8.36
C LYS A 1187 7.85 17.23 7.04
N VAL A 1188 6.97 16.24 7.10
CA VAL A 1188 6.63 15.38 5.97
C VAL A 1188 5.17 15.56 5.54
N VAL A 1189 4.21 15.31 6.44
CA VAL A 1189 2.80 15.15 6.07
C VAL A 1189 2.05 16.48 6.20
N GLU A 1190 2.08 17.08 7.39
CA GLU A 1190 1.40 18.33 7.69
C GLU A 1190 1.80 19.48 6.76
N PRO A 1191 3.08 19.74 6.44
CA PRO A 1191 3.46 20.85 5.56
C PRO A 1191 2.88 20.75 4.14
N LYS A 1192 2.46 19.55 3.72
CA LYS A 1192 1.78 19.33 2.43
C LYS A 1192 0.27 19.46 2.53
N ARG A 1193 -0.30 19.21 3.70
CA ARG A 1193 -1.76 19.23 3.95
C ARG A 1193 -2.27 20.56 4.47
N ALA A 1194 -1.52 21.24 5.33
CA ALA A 1194 -1.93 22.52 5.93
C ALA A 1194 -2.30 23.59 4.89
N PRO A 1195 -1.59 23.74 3.74
CA PRO A 1195 -1.97 24.71 2.72
C PRO A 1195 -3.34 24.44 2.05
N LEU A 1196 -3.85 23.22 2.14
CA LEU A 1196 -5.15 22.84 1.57
C LEU A 1196 -6.33 23.27 2.45
N ILE A 1197 -6.07 23.70 3.67
CA ILE A 1197 -7.08 24.15 4.62
C ILE A 1197 -6.89 25.66 4.85
N PRO A 1198 -7.82 26.50 4.35
CA PRO A 1198 -7.69 27.96 4.45
C PRO A 1198 -7.47 28.42 5.90
N GLY A 1199 -6.38 29.15 6.13
CA GLY A 1199 -6.04 29.71 7.44
C GLY A 1199 -5.38 28.77 8.45
N MET A 1200 -5.14 27.49 8.12
CA MET A 1200 -4.61 26.49 9.08
C MET A 1200 -3.28 26.90 9.73
N GLU A 1201 -2.32 27.43 8.96
CA GLU A 1201 -1.04 27.92 9.52
C GLU A 1201 -1.21 29.07 10.50
N ALA A 1202 -2.19 29.94 10.27
CA ALA A 1202 -2.50 31.02 11.21
C ALA A 1202 -3.16 30.49 12.48
N VAL A 1203 -4.03 29.49 12.35
CA VAL A 1203 -4.67 28.80 13.49
C VAL A 1203 -3.63 28.09 14.35
N LYS A 1204 -2.68 27.38 13.73
CA LYS A 1204 -1.58 26.72 14.45
C LYS A 1204 -0.74 27.73 15.23
N ARG A 1205 -0.37 28.86 14.62
CA ARG A 1205 0.34 29.94 15.32
C ARG A 1205 -0.48 30.54 16.45
N ALA A 1206 -1.76 30.83 16.22
CA ALA A 1206 -2.65 31.37 17.24
C ALA A 1206 -2.81 30.42 18.44
N ALA A 1207 -2.88 29.11 18.21
CA ALA A 1207 -2.92 28.12 19.27
C ALA A 1207 -1.64 28.14 20.13
N LEU A 1208 -0.47 28.13 19.50
CA LEU A 1208 0.83 28.16 20.19
C LEU A 1208 1.06 29.48 20.94
N GLU A 1209 0.72 30.62 20.33
CA GLU A 1209 0.80 31.95 20.97
C GLU A 1209 -0.16 32.09 22.15
N ALA A 1210 -1.33 31.43 22.09
CA ALA A 1210 -2.29 31.38 23.19
C ALA A 1210 -1.89 30.40 24.31
N GLY A 1211 -0.82 29.63 24.14
CA GLY A 1211 -0.24 28.76 25.16
C GLY A 1211 -0.53 27.26 24.99
N ALA A 1212 -0.96 26.80 23.82
CA ALA A 1212 -1.01 25.36 23.53
C ALA A 1212 0.42 24.77 23.48
N PHE A 1213 0.59 23.54 23.99
CA PHE A 1213 1.89 22.85 23.92
C PHE A 1213 2.22 22.36 22.50
N GLY A 1214 1.18 22.15 21.69
CA GLY A 1214 1.27 21.76 20.30
C GLY A 1214 -0.08 21.90 19.61
N CYS A 1215 -0.06 22.10 18.31
CA CYS A 1215 -1.20 22.03 17.41
C CYS A 1215 -0.84 21.28 16.11
N THR A 1216 -1.76 20.44 15.62
CA THR A 1216 -1.66 19.74 14.31
C THR A 1216 -3.02 19.64 13.62
N ILE A 1217 -3.04 19.14 12.40
CA ILE A 1217 -4.27 18.70 11.69
C ILE A 1217 -4.69 17.30 12.18
N SER A 1218 -5.99 17.09 12.41
CA SER A 1218 -6.56 15.79 12.75
C SER A 1218 -6.98 14.98 11.51
N GLY A 1219 -6.42 13.77 11.38
CA GLY A 1219 -6.83 12.80 10.36
C GLY A 1219 -6.56 13.31 8.94
N ALA A 1220 -7.56 13.20 8.08
CA ALA A 1220 -7.54 13.74 6.73
C ALA A 1220 -8.58 14.87 6.52
N GLY A 1221 -9.21 15.33 7.60
CA GLY A 1221 -10.17 16.43 7.56
C GLY A 1221 -9.57 17.74 8.05
N PRO A 1222 -10.36 18.82 8.07
CA PRO A 1222 -9.83 20.16 8.33
C PRO A 1222 -9.82 20.57 9.80
N THR A 1223 -10.18 19.69 10.72
CA THR A 1223 -10.14 19.99 12.16
C THR A 1223 -8.70 20.18 12.62
N ALA A 1224 -8.44 21.33 13.23
CA ALA A 1224 -7.19 21.58 13.97
C ALA A 1224 -7.34 21.04 15.39
N ILE A 1225 -6.31 20.38 15.90
CA ILE A 1225 -6.23 19.91 17.27
C ILE A 1225 -5.05 20.54 17.98
N ALA A 1226 -5.31 21.12 19.15
CA ALA A 1226 -4.27 21.60 20.06
C ALA A 1226 -4.26 20.80 21.37
N VAL A 1227 -3.07 20.58 21.92
CA VAL A 1227 -2.83 19.81 23.14
C VAL A 1227 -2.62 20.76 24.32
N ILE A 1228 -3.33 20.50 25.43
CA ILE A 1228 -3.24 21.25 26.68
C ILE A 1228 -3.50 20.33 27.89
N ASP A 1229 -3.19 20.80 29.09
CA ASP A 1229 -3.34 20.08 30.36
C ASP A 1229 -4.52 20.55 31.21
N THR A 1230 -5.20 21.65 30.83
CA THR A 1230 -6.33 22.25 31.58
C THR A 1230 -7.48 22.66 30.66
N ALA A 1231 -8.72 22.50 31.12
CA ALA A 1231 -9.91 22.81 30.35
C ALA A 1231 -10.10 24.31 30.15
N GLU A 1232 -9.87 25.10 31.20
CA GLU A 1232 -10.04 26.56 31.23
C GLU A 1232 -9.19 27.23 30.16
N LYS A 1233 -7.91 26.85 30.10
CA LYS A 1233 -6.97 27.35 29.09
C LYS A 1233 -7.36 26.87 27.69
N GLY A 1234 -7.90 25.65 27.58
CA GLY A 1234 -8.41 25.11 26.33
C GLY A 1234 -9.51 25.97 25.69
N TYR A 1235 -10.43 26.54 26.50
CA TYR A 1235 -11.49 27.40 25.98
C TYR A 1235 -10.93 28.71 25.41
N GLU A 1236 -9.98 29.34 26.10
CA GLU A 1236 -9.29 30.55 25.64
C GLU A 1236 -8.54 30.31 24.32
N ILE A 1237 -7.79 29.19 24.24
CA ILE A 1237 -7.08 28.78 23.01
C ILE A 1237 -8.09 28.54 21.87
N GLY A 1238 -9.21 27.88 22.16
CA GLY A 1238 -10.27 27.62 21.19
C GLY A 1238 -10.84 28.89 20.56
N GLU A 1239 -11.09 29.94 21.36
CA GLU A 1239 -11.54 31.24 20.85
C GLU A 1239 -10.52 31.86 19.89
N LYS A 1240 -9.22 31.82 20.23
CA LYS A 1240 -8.14 32.34 19.38
C LYS A 1240 -8.00 31.57 18.07
N MET A 1241 -8.14 30.25 18.12
CA MET A 1241 -8.13 29.40 16.93
C MET A 1241 -9.34 29.69 16.02
N VAL A 1242 -10.54 29.86 16.59
CA VAL A 1242 -11.75 30.23 15.84
C VAL A 1242 -11.60 31.61 15.19
N GLU A 1243 -11.07 32.58 15.94
CA GLU A 1243 -10.78 33.93 15.44
C GLU A 1243 -9.79 33.89 14.26
N ALA A 1244 -8.76 33.04 14.34
CA ALA A 1244 -7.78 32.87 13.27
C ALA A 1244 -8.37 32.23 12.01
N PHE A 1245 -9.21 31.20 12.15
CA PHE A 1245 -9.94 30.61 11.02
C PHE A 1245 -10.86 31.64 10.35
N LEU A 1246 -11.55 32.47 11.13
CA LEU A 1246 -12.43 33.50 10.60
C LEU A 1246 -11.65 34.63 9.91
N LYS A 1247 -10.61 35.16 10.55
CA LYS A 1247 -9.86 36.32 10.04
C LYS A 1247 -8.98 36.00 8.83
N VAL A 1248 -8.29 34.85 8.87
CA VAL A 1248 -7.28 34.49 7.86
C VAL A 1248 -7.83 33.49 6.86
N GLY A 1249 -8.59 32.49 7.33
CA GLY A 1249 -9.19 31.47 6.48
C GLY A 1249 -10.53 31.86 5.86
N ASN A 1250 -11.21 32.89 6.40
CA ASN A 1250 -12.61 33.23 6.09
C ASN A 1250 -13.57 32.03 6.31
N LEU A 1251 -13.27 31.21 7.32
CA LEU A 1251 -14.06 30.02 7.66
C LEU A 1251 -14.74 30.22 9.03
N LYS A 1252 -16.05 30.01 9.08
CA LYS A 1252 -16.74 29.80 10.35
C LYS A 1252 -16.24 28.50 10.95
N SER A 1253 -16.05 28.45 12.26
CA SER A 1253 -15.57 27.23 12.92
C SER A 1253 -16.16 27.11 14.32
N ILE A 1254 -16.19 25.89 14.84
CA ILE A 1254 -16.69 25.58 16.17
C ILE A 1254 -15.53 24.96 16.96
N ALA A 1255 -15.27 25.53 18.14
CA ALA A 1255 -14.31 24.99 19.09
C ALA A 1255 -15.01 24.07 20.10
N SER A 1256 -14.34 23.00 20.48
CA SER A 1256 -14.72 22.15 21.61
C SER A 1256 -13.49 21.71 22.38
N VAL A 1257 -13.58 21.66 23.70
CA VAL A 1257 -12.52 21.18 24.59
C VAL A 1257 -12.95 19.84 25.13
N LYS A 1258 -12.12 18.81 24.93
CA LYS A 1258 -12.45 17.42 25.25
C LYS A 1258 -11.29 16.70 25.90
N LYS A 1259 -11.59 15.72 26.75
CA LYS A 1259 -10.57 14.87 27.37
C LYS A 1259 -10.24 13.66 26.49
N LEU A 1260 -9.11 13.02 26.76
CA LEU A 1260 -8.81 11.69 26.24
C LEU A 1260 -9.88 10.68 26.71
N ASP A 1261 -10.61 10.07 25.78
CA ASP A 1261 -11.50 8.94 26.09
C ASP A 1261 -10.65 7.69 26.25
N LYS A 1262 -10.62 7.11 27.47
CA LYS A 1262 -9.80 5.92 27.80
C LYS A 1262 -10.54 4.59 27.59
N ILE A 1263 -11.81 4.63 27.17
CA ILE A 1263 -12.72 3.47 27.15
C ILE A 1263 -13.01 3.02 25.72
N GLY A 1264 -13.17 3.95 24.78
CA GLY A 1264 -13.55 3.61 23.40
C GLY A 1264 -15.04 3.28 23.27
N ALA A 1265 -15.39 2.43 22.31
CA ALA A 1265 -16.76 2.06 22.02
C ALA A 1265 -17.33 1.17 23.13
N ARG A 1266 -18.58 1.43 23.52
CA ARG A 1266 -19.18 0.86 24.72
C ARG A 1266 -20.70 0.72 24.64
N LEU A 1267 -21.22 -0.28 25.32
CA LEU A 1267 -22.65 -0.46 25.55
C LEU A 1267 -23.19 0.64 26.49
N ILE A 1268 -24.29 1.28 26.09
CA ILE A 1268 -24.97 2.32 26.87
C ILE A 1268 -26.26 1.78 27.49
N LYS A 1269 -27.00 0.96 26.75
CA LYS A 1269 -28.26 0.37 27.20
C LYS A 1269 -28.47 -0.99 26.52
N SER A 1270 -29.03 -1.94 27.25
CA SER A 1270 -29.54 -3.21 26.69
C SER A 1270 -30.94 -3.49 27.24
N MET A 1271 -31.74 -4.27 26.50
CA MET A 1271 -33.08 -4.72 26.87
C MET A 1271 -33.30 -6.19 26.57
#